data_AF-A0A2Y0TM65-F1
#
_entry.id   AF-A0A2Y0TM65-F1
#
_cell.length_a   1.000
_cell.length_b   1.000
_cell.length_c   1.000
_cell.angle_alpha   90.00
_cell.angle_beta   90.00
_cell.angle_gamma   90.00
#
_symmetry.space_group_name_H-M   'P 1'
#
loop_
_entity.id
_entity.type
_entity.pdbx_description
1 polymer ?
#
loop_
_entity_poly.entity_id
_entity_poly.type
_entity_poly.pdbx_seq_one_letter_code
_entity_poly.pdbx_strand_id
1 'polypeptide(L)'
;MAMINLSKEATVGKALTPIAILMMLSFPVASQAAGLVIKNGTVYNANGVPVVDINKPNGSGLSHNIWDNLNVDKNGVVFNNSANESSTSLAGNIQGNSNLTSGSAKVILNEVTSKNPSTINGMMEVAGDKADLIIANPNGITVNGGGSINTGKLTLTTGTPDIQDDKLAGYSVNGGTITLGKLDNASPTEILSRNVVVNGKVSADELNVVAGNNYVNAAGQVTGSVSATGSRNGYSVDVAKLGGMYANKISLVSTEKGVGVRNLGVIAGGVNGVSIDSKGNLLNSNAQIQSASTINLTTNGTLDNTTGTVTSVGTISLNTNKNTIVNTRAGNISTMGDIYVNSGTIDNTNGKLAAAGMLAVDTNSATLINSGKGSSVGIEAGIVALKTGTLNNSNGQIRGGYVGLESAALNNNNGDIQTTGDIAIISNGNVDNNKGLIRSSTGHIVIGAAGSVNNGSTKTADTGSSDSLGIIADTGVEIGANNINNNGGQIASNGNVSLSSYSTIDDYAGKILSNSKVIIKGSSLRNDTGGISGKQGIEVAVGGSLTNNIGVISSEEGDISLLANSVDNHGGFMMGQNITMESMSGVNNNTALIVASKKLKINAFGNIENRDGNSFGNAYGLYFGMPQQTGGMVGKEGIELSGQNIYNNNSRFIAEDGPLTLQAQNTFDNTRALITSGADASIQVGGTYYNNYATTWSAGNLDIDATTLQNSSSGTMIDNNATGFIASDKNLSLEVVNSLTNYGWISGKGDVDVTVNNGNLYNRNTIAAEKGLDIAALNGIENWKDISAGGDLTMNTNRHVTNNSNSNMVGQNIVINAVNDINNRGNIVSDADLNVTTKGNLYNYLYMVGYGDIALSANSVANNNATIEATGDLIIDSKGNVGNNRGNLHALNGVLSVKGNNLNNDNGEIRGYGDVTLALTGNYDSYKGSLTSETGDVTLTANIVDNAYGLIAGENVSVDAKSTIYNNTALIAANKKLVINAGGNLENRDGNNFLRNNGALFGITDNVGGIVGKEGVTLSAQNVYNNNSSIIAENGPLNLLSRGTLDNTRALLSSGADAIIRAAGTFYNNYATTYSAGNLDVYAASLNNASDGRLEDNTATGVIASDKNLDLNVDNSVTNYGWISGKGDVHFNVLKGTLYNRNAIAADNALTINALNGVENFKDIVAGTALTIDTQKYVTNNSNSNMLGQTIAINAVNDINNRGNIVGDYSLGVKTTGNIYNYLNMLSYGVAGVSANKVTNSGKDAVLGGFYGLALEANETDNTGTIVGM
;
A
#
# COMPACT_ATOMS: atom_id res chain seq x y z
N MET A 1 -48.09 -40.94 -57.33
CA MET A 1 -47.86 -42.21 -56.59
C MET A 1 -47.20 -41.87 -55.26
N ALA A 2 -47.65 -42.54 -54.19
CA ALA A 2 -47.30 -42.36 -52.76
C ALA A 2 -47.82 -41.04 -52.13
N MET A 3 -48.96 -40.95 -51.40
CA MET A 3 -49.48 -41.73 -50.25
C MET A 3 -48.42 -41.80 -49.12
N ILE A 4 -48.65 -41.49 -47.83
CA ILE A 4 -49.87 -41.53 -47.01
C ILE A 4 -49.56 -41.04 -45.56
N ASN A 5 -50.53 -40.36 -44.93
CA ASN A 5 -50.99 -40.45 -43.52
C ASN A 5 -50.32 -39.68 -42.35
N LEU A 6 -51.04 -39.29 -41.27
CA LEU A 6 -52.45 -38.94 -40.95
C LEU A 6 -52.53 -38.73 -39.43
N SER A 7 -53.09 -37.60 -38.95
CA SER A 7 -54.02 -37.45 -37.80
C SER A 7 -54.20 -35.95 -37.46
N LYS A 8 -55.32 -35.29 -37.82
CA LYS A 8 -56.65 -35.20 -37.13
C LYS A 8 -56.55 -34.58 -35.73
N GLU A 9 -57.24 -33.51 -35.32
CA GLU A 9 -58.42 -32.69 -35.73
C GLU A 9 -58.19 -31.26 -35.14
N ALA A 10 -58.75 -30.11 -35.55
CA ALA A 10 -60.06 -29.80 -36.13
C ALA A 10 -60.03 -28.53 -37.03
N THR A 11 -60.46 -28.74 -38.27
CA THR A 11 -61.38 -27.96 -39.12
C THR A 11 -61.54 -26.43 -38.95
N VAL A 12 -61.13 -25.67 -39.99
CA VAL A 12 -62.04 -24.75 -40.73
C VAL A 12 -61.64 -24.77 -42.21
N GLY A 13 -62.44 -25.48 -43.01
CA GLY A 13 -62.37 -25.48 -44.48
C GLY A 13 -63.35 -24.46 -45.06
N LYS A 14 -62.87 -23.73 -46.07
CA LYS A 14 -63.64 -22.87 -46.97
C LYS A 14 -64.86 -23.60 -47.54
N ALA A 15 -65.97 -22.88 -47.66
CA ALA A 15 -67.01 -23.18 -48.64
C ALA A 15 -67.46 -21.86 -49.31
N LEU A 16 -67.26 -21.81 -50.61
CA LEU A 16 -68.00 -20.94 -51.51
C LEU A 16 -69.50 -21.29 -51.44
N THR A 17 -70.33 -20.25 -51.43
CA THR A 17 -71.75 -20.15 -51.81
C THR A 17 -72.66 -21.36 -51.55
N PRO A 18 -73.77 -21.11 -50.84
CA PRO A 18 -75.04 -21.07 -51.55
C PRO A 18 -75.84 -19.81 -51.23
N ILE A 19 -76.30 -19.15 -52.30
CA ILE A 19 -77.66 -18.61 -52.47
C ILE A 19 -78.38 -18.26 -51.15
N ALA A 20 -78.34 -16.98 -50.77
CA ALA A 20 -79.35 -16.40 -49.89
C ALA A 20 -80.32 -15.56 -50.73
N ILE A 21 -81.36 -16.25 -51.16
CA ILE A 21 -82.66 -15.72 -51.58
C ILE A 21 -83.26 -14.90 -50.40
N LEU A 22 -83.95 -13.79 -50.76
CA LEU A 22 -84.66 -12.76 -49.95
C LEU A 22 -83.77 -11.73 -49.24
N MET A 23 -83.73 -10.43 -49.55
CA MET A 23 -84.65 -9.55 -50.27
C MET A 23 -83.89 -8.56 -51.17
N MET A 24 -83.68 -8.91 -52.45
CA MET A 24 -83.89 -7.95 -53.52
C MET A 24 -85.37 -7.97 -53.85
N LEU A 25 -86.13 -7.10 -53.20
CA LEU A 25 -87.44 -6.67 -53.71
C LEU A 25 -87.42 -5.15 -53.74
N SER A 26 -86.85 -4.61 -54.81
CA SER A 26 -87.44 -3.50 -55.55
C SER A 26 -86.50 -3.19 -56.71
N PHE A 27 -86.85 -3.75 -57.86
CA PHE A 27 -86.83 -2.95 -59.09
C PHE A 27 -87.38 -1.55 -58.74
N PRO A 28 -86.90 -0.46 -59.37
CA PRO A 28 -87.82 0.64 -59.56
C PRO A 28 -88.98 0.04 -60.37
N VAL A 29 -90.04 -0.35 -59.66
CA VAL A 29 -91.37 -0.10 -60.19
C VAL A 29 -91.27 1.34 -60.61
N ALA A 30 -91.43 1.59 -61.91
CA ALA A 30 -91.88 2.87 -62.39
C ALA A 30 -93.21 3.14 -61.66
N SER A 31 -93.11 3.60 -60.41
CA SER A 31 -94.15 4.40 -59.80
C SER A 31 -94.18 5.62 -60.69
N GLN A 32 -95.15 5.66 -61.59
CA GLN A 32 -95.58 6.91 -62.16
C GLN A 32 -95.77 7.85 -60.99
N ALA A 33 -94.85 8.82 -60.84
CA ALA A 33 -95.01 9.88 -59.87
C ALA A 33 -96.32 10.57 -60.24
N ALA A 34 -97.37 10.32 -59.45
CA ALA A 34 -98.48 11.26 -59.38
C ALA A 34 -97.84 12.60 -59.02
N GLY A 35 -98.09 13.61 -59.86
CA GLY A 35 -97.44 14.91 -59.80
C GLY A 35 -97.75 15.68 -58.51
N LEU A 36 -97.47 16.97 -58.56
CA LEU A 36 -97.74 17.92 -57.47
C LEU A 36 -99.24 17.99 -57.16
N VAL A 37 -99.64 17.62 -55.93
CA VAL A 37 -101.02 17.70 -55.44
C VAL A 37 -101.03 18.50 -54.14
N ILE A 38 -101.33 19.79 -54.26
CA ILE A 38 -101.50 20.71 -53.12
C ILE A 38 -102.94 20.64 -52.60
N LYS A 39 -103.13 20.63 -51.27
CA LYS A 39 -104.46 20.62 -50.63
C LYS A 39 -105.04 22.01 -50.47
N ASN A 40 -104.18 23.02 -50.28
CA ASN A 40 -104.58 24.37 -49.91
C ASN A 40 -103.86 25.43 -50.74
N GLY A 41 -103.75 25.33 -52.06
CA GLY A 41 -103.11 26.36 -52.89
C GLY A 41 -103.32 26.12 -54.38
N THR A 42 -102.64 26.89 -55.23
CA THR A 42 -102.75 26.76 -56.70
C THR A 42 -101.41 26.37 -57.30
N VAL A 43 -101.42 25.33 -58.14
CA VAL A 43 -100.29 24.94 -58.97
C VAL A 43 -100.71 25.09 -60.43
N TYR A 44 -99.93 25.83 -61.20
CA TYR A 44 -100.09 25.93 -62.65
C TYR A 44 -98.78 25.57 -63.35
N ASN A 45 -98.77 25.52 -64.68
CA ASN A 45 -97.58 25.22 -65.45
C ASN A 45 -97.13 26.48 -66.21
N ALA A 46 -95.84 26.81 -66.15
CA ALA A 46 -95.22 27.86 -66.95
C ALA A 46 -93.98 27.31 -67.63
N ASN A 47 -93.94 27.38 -68.96
CA ASN A 47 -92.83 26.90 -69.79
C ASN A 47 -92.38 25.46 -69.49
N GLY A 48 -93.33 24.57 -69.15
CA GLY A 48 -93.04 23.16 -68.86
C GLY A 48 -92.62 22.89 -67.41
N VAL A 49 -92.50 23.92 -66.57
CA VAL A 49 -92.16 23.82 -65.16
C VAL A 49 -93.39 24.15 -64.30
N PRO A 50 -93.74 23.33 -63.31
CA PRO A 50 -94.78 23.67 -62.35
C PRO A 50 -94.43 24.90 -61.51
N VAL A 51 -95.37 25.82 -61.38
CA VAL A 51 -95.31 27.00 -60.53
C VAL A 51 -96.37 26.90 -59.45
N VAL A 52 -95.95 27.04 -58.20
CA VAL A 52 -96.78 27.01 -57.01
C VAL A 52 -96.97 28.45 -56.55
N ASP A 53 -98.18 28.98 -56.71
CA ASP A 53 -98.57 30.21 -56.03
C ASP A 53 -98.74 29.87 -54.55
N ILE A 54 -97.67 30.11 -53.78
CA ILE A 54 -97.64 29.84 -52.34
C ILE A 54 -98.77 30.58 -51.63
N ASN A 55 -99.21 30.05 -50.51
CA ASN A 55 -100.25 30.67 -49.71
C ASN A 55 -99.84 32.03 -49.14
N LYS A 56 -100.86 32.84 -48.84
CA LYS A 56 -100.70 34.10 -48.12
C LYS A 56 -99.87 33.88 -46.84
N PRO A 57 -98.73 34.58 -46.68
CA PRO A 57 -97.96 34.54 -45.45
C PRO A 57 -98.79 35.09 -44.29
N ASN A 58 -98.66 34.47 -43.11
CA ASN A 58 -99.27 35.00 -41.89
C ASN A 58 -98.50 36.22 -41.35
N GLY A 59 -98.94 36.79 -40.22
CA GLY A 59 -98.32 37.99 -39.62
C GLY A 59 -96.83 37.83 -39.22
N SER A 60 -96.33 36.60 -39.19
CA SER A 60 -94.93 36.26 -38.92
C SER A 60 -94.11 35.97 -40.18
N GLY A 61 -94.72 36.07 -41.37
CA GLY A 61 -94.06 35.80 -42.64
C GLY A 61 -93.96 34.32 -43.02
N LEU A 62 -94.68 33.42 -42.34
CA LEU A 62 -94.74 32.00 -42.69
C LEU A 62 -95.85 31.75 -43.72
N SER A 63 -95.49 31.20 -44.88
CA SER A 63 -96.43 30.63 -45.86
C SER A 63 -96.49 29.12 -45.68
N HIS A 64 -97.65 28.59 -45.26
CA HIS A 64 -97.84 27.16 -44.98
C HIS A 64 -98.65 26.49 -46.10
N ASN A 65 -97.96 25.63 -46.84
CA ASN A 65 -98.46 24.93 -48.02
C ASN A 65 -98.56 23.45 -47.67
N ILE A 66 -99.77 22.91 -47.71
CA ILE A 66 -100.11 21.56 -47.30
C ILE A 66 -100.32 20.72 -48.55
N TRP A 67 -99.63 19.59 -48.61
CA TRP A 67 -99.58 18.71 -49.77
C TRP A 67 -100.20 17.36 -49.46
N ASP A 68 -100.84 16.77 -50.47
CA ASP A 68 -101.11 15.32 -50.48
C ASP A 68 -99.96 14.57 -51.15
N ASN A 69 -99.37 15.15 -52.20
CA ASN A 69 -98.20 14.60 -52.87
C ASN A 69 -97.28 15.73 -53.35
N LEU A 70 -96.00 15.66 -52.98
CA LEU A 70 -94.98 16.65 -53.34
C LEU A 70 -93.79 15.90 -53.94
N ASN A 71 -93.82 15.77 -55.27
CA ASN A 71 -92.74 15.20 -56.07
C ASN A 71 -92.27 16.22 -57.09
N VAL A 72 -90.96 16.47 -57.12
CA VAL A 72 -90.30 17.37 -58.07
C VAL A 72 -89.66 16.50 -59.15
N ASP A 73 -90.06 16.70 -60.40
CA ASP A 73 -89.44 16.02 -61.53
C ASP A 73 -88.10 16.67 -61.91
N LYS A 74 -87.48 16.21 -62.99
CA LYS A 74 -86.19 16.72 -63.48
C LYS A 74 -86.23 18.18 -63.96
N ASN A 75 -87.40 18.71 -64.31
CA ASN A 75 -87.57 20.08 -64.80
C ASN A 75 -87.64 21.09 -63.63
N GLY A 76 -87.88 20.60 -62.41
CA GLY A 76 -87.91 21.41 -61.20
C GLY A 76 -89.30 21.93 -60.84
N VAL A 77 -89.36 22.81 -59.84
CA VAL A 77 -90.59 23.48 -59.40
C VAL A 77 -90.25 24.90 -58.96
N VAL A 78 -91.14 25.84 -59.23
CA VAL A 78 -91.01 27.24 -58.79
C VAL A 78 -92.04 27.53 -57.70
N PHE A 79 -91.61 28.03 -56.56
CA PHE A 79 -92.45 28.59 -55.50
C PHE A 79 -92.54 30.10 -55.70
N ASN A 80 -93.70 30.59 -56.12
CA ASN A 80 -93.90 31.99 -56.50
C ASN A 80 -94.06 32.89 -55.26
N ASN A 81 -92.96 33.46 -54.79
CA ASN A 81 -92.89 34.39 -53.65
C ASN A 81 -92.87 35.87 -54.09
N SER A 82 -93.33 36.17 -55.31
CA SER A 82 -93.38 37.53 -55.85
C SER A 82 -94.82 38.02 -56.00
N ALA A 83 -95.15 39.20 -55.45
CA ALA A 83 -96.46 39.82 -55.67
C ALA A 83 -96.58 40.44 -57.08
N ASN A 84 -95.47 40.64 -57.77
CA ASN A 84 -95.36 41.19 -59.13
C ASN A 84 -94.80 40.13 -60.10
N GLU A 85 -94.82 40.41 -61.41
CA GLU A 85 -94.12 39.55 -62.39
C GLU A 85 -92.65 39.32 -61.96
N SER A 86 -92.19 38.07 -62.02
CA SER A 86 -90.83 37.68 -61.65
C SER A 86 -90.20 36.85 -62.76
N SER A 87 -88.92 37.09 -63.04
CA SER A 87 -88.14 36.22 -63.91
C SER A 87 -87.50 35.12 -63.08
N THR A 88 -87.63 33.88 -63.54
CA THR A 88 -87.17 32.68 -62.84
C THR A 88 -86.22 31.90 -63.72
N SER A 89 -85.27 31.21 -63.10
CA SER A 89 -84.24 30.40 -63.73
C SER A 89 -84.84 29.14 -64.37
N LEU A 90 -85.90 28.58 -63.78
CA LEU A 90 -86.53 27.35 -64.24
C LEU A 90 -87.69 27.59 -65.22
N ALA A 91 -88.58 28.55 -64.92
CA ALA A 91 -89.84 28.73 -65.66
C ALA A 91 -89.89 30.00 -66.53
N GLY A 92 -88.83 30.81 -66.59
CA GLY A 92 -88.81 32.10 -67.27
C GLY A 92 -89.69 33.14 -66.55
N ASN A 93 -90.34 34.04 -67.29
CA ASN A 93 -91.22 35.05 -66.70
C ASN A 93 -92.54 34.43 -66.26
N ILE A 94 -92.86 34.61 -64.98
CA ILE A 94 -94.13 34.18 -64.37
C ILE A 94 -94.91 35.40 -63.87
N GLN A 95 -96.24 35.28 -63.83
CA GLN A 95 -97.11 36.29 -63.25
C GLN A 95 -96.92 36.39 -61.72
N GLY A 96 -97.25 37.53 -61.14
CA GLY A 96 -97.21 37.70 -59.68
C GLY A 96 -98.26 36.85 -58.97
N ASN A 97 -97.91 36.31 -57.81
CA ASN A 97 -98.79 35.53 -56.96
C ASN A 97 -99.77 36.46 -56.24
N SER A 98 -101.06 36.39 -56.63
CA SER A 98 -102.13 37.22 -56.05
C SER A 98 -102.38 36.97 -54.56
N ASN A 99 -101.84 35.89 -53.98
CA ASN A 99 -101.96 35.60 -52.55
C ASN A 99 -101.06 36.49 -51.68
N LEU A 100 -100.07 37.18 -52.25
CA LEU A 100 -99.04 37.95 -51.53
C LEU A 100 -99.39 39.42 -51.27
N THR A 101 -100.68 39.74 -51.15
CA THR A 101 -101.19 41.11 -50.87
C THR A 101 -100.64 41.74 -49.59
N SER A 102 -100.06 40.95 -48.69
CA SER A 102 -99.49 41.38 -47.40
C SER A 102 -97.95 41.33 -47.37
N GLY A 103 -97.31 41.17 -48.54
CA GLY A 103 -95.86 41.01 -48.68
C GLY A 103 -95.42 39.56 -48.93
N SER A 104 -94.16 39.39 -49.31
CA SER A 104 -93.52 38.09 -49.56
C SER A 104 -93.37 37.26 -48.28
N ALA A 105 -93.41 35.94 -48.38
CA ALA A 105 -93.02 35.02 -47.32
C ALA A 105 -91.54 35.17 -46.94
N LYS A 106 -91.23 34.98 -45.65
CA LYS A 106 -89.87 34.78 -45.14
C LYS A 106 -89.53 33.30 -44.97
N VAL A 107 -90.55 32.48 -44.71
CA VAL A 107 -90.46 31.02 -44.62
C VAL A 107 -91.56 30.41 -45.46
N ILE A 108 -91.20 29.53 -46.38
CA ILE A 108 -92.11 28.75 -47.22
C ILE A 108 -92.07 27.31 -46.73
N LEU A 109 -93.06 26.94 -45.92
CA LEU A 109 -93.22 25.59 -45.38
C LEU A 109 -94.09 24.76 -46.32
N ASN A 110 -93.53 23.66 -46.83
CA ASN A 110 -94.24 22.66 -47.62
C ASN A 110 -94.36 21.37 -46.81
N GLU A 111 -95.56 21.11 -46.28
CA GLU A 111 -95.82 19.96 -45.43
C GLU A 111 -96.68 18.92 -46.15
N VAL A 112 -96.19 17.69 -46.27
CA VAL A 112 -96.96 16.55 -46.78
C VAL A 112 -97.67 15.88 -45.61
N THR A 113 -99.00 15.87 -45.64
CA THR A 113 -99.84 15.30 -44.56
C THR A 113 -100.43 13.92 -44.92
N SER A 114 -100.19 13.43 -46.13
CA SER A 114 -100.58 12.08 -46.56
C SER A 114 -99.57 11.04 -46.04
N LYS A 115 -99.72 9.78 -46.48
CA LYS A 115 -98.73 8.70 -46.24
C LYS A 115 -97.70 8.55 -47.37
N ASN A 116 -97.73 9.43 -48.38
CA ASN A 116 -96.87 9.32 -49.55
C ASN A 116 -95.48 9.94 -49.26
N PRO A 117 -94.37 9.27 -49.61
CA PRO A 117 -93.04 9.87 -49.56
C PRO A 117 -92.83 10.88 -50.70
N SER A 118 -91.85 11.77 -50.53
CA SER A 118 -91.48 12.76 -51.54
C SER A 118 -90.25 12.32 -52.35
N THR A 119 -90.28 12.58 -53.65
CA THR A 119 -89.14 12.40 -54.56
C THR A 119 -88.78 13.74 -55.21
N ILE A 120 -87.52 14.15 -55.14
CA ILE A 120 -87.01 15.44 -55.63
C ILE A 120 -85.90 15.16 -56.64
N ASN A 121 -86.21 15.25 -57.93
CA ASN A 121 -85.30 14.93 -59.03
C ASN A 121 -84.79 16.18 -59.79
N GLY A 122 -85.22 17.39 -59.39
CA GLY A 122 -84.86 18.67 -60.01
C GLY A 122 -84.88 19.83 -59.01
N MET A 123 -84.48 21.01 -59.47
CA MET A 123 -84.29 22.20 -58.62
C MET A 123 -85.62 22.78 -58.12
N MET A 124 -85.59 23.35 -56.91
CA MET A 124 -86.71 24.07 -56.30
C MET A 124 -86.37 25.57 -56.22
N GLU A 125 -87.00 26.38 -57.04
CA GLU A 125 -86.71 27.82 -57.11
C GLU A 125 -87.72 28.63 -56.32
N VAL A 126 -87.27 29.64 -55.57
CA VAL A 126 -88.16 30.67 -55.00
C VAL A 126 -88.14 31.89 -55.92
N ALA A 127 -89.26 32.23 -56.55
CA ALA A 127 -89.38 33.41 -57.40
C ALA A 127 -89.61 34.67 -56.57
N GLY A 128 -89.00 35.79 -56.95
CA GLY A 128 -89.11 37.06 -56.21
C GLY A 128 -88.20 37.12 -54.98
N ASP A 129 -88.76 37.57 -53.86
CA ASP A 129 -88.00 37.76 -52.63
C ASP A 129 -87.52 36.43 -52.05
N LYS A 130 -86.26 36.42 -51.62
CA LYS A 130 -85.59 35.27 -51.00
C LYS A 130 -86.31 34.84 -49.71
N ALA A 131 -86.53 33.54 -49.54
CA ALA A 131 -87.15 32.94 -48.35
C ALA A 131 -86.48 31.61 -47.97
N ASP A 132 -86.64 31.18 -46.72
CA ASP A 132 -86.31 29.82 -46.31
C ASP A 132 -87.31 28.85 -46.91
N LEU A 133 -86.81 27.76 -47.49
CA LEU A 133 -87.63 26.74 -48.12
C LEU A 133 -87.55 25.45 -47.31
N ILE A 134 -88.71 25.00 -46.81
CA ILE A 134 -88.80 23.80 -45.98
C ILE A 134 -89.65 22.76 -46.71
N ILE A 135 -89.13 21.54 -46.85
CA ILE A 135 -89.86 20.37 -47.32
C ILE A 135 -89.97 19.40 -46.14
N ALA A 136 -91.18 19.27 -45.60
CA ALA A 136 -91.47 18.43 -44.45
C ALA A 136 -92.36 17.25 -44.87
N ASN A 137 -91.83 16.03 -44.79
CA ASN A 137 -92.58 14.81 -45.07
C ASN A 137 -92.16 13.66 -44.14
N PRO A 138 -92.95 13.33 -43.11
CA PRO A 138 -92.65 12.26 -42.16
C PRO A 138 -92.50 10.86 -42.77
N ASN A 139 -93.03 10.63 -43.97
CA ASN A 139 -92.95 9.35 -44.65
C ASN A 139 -91.62 9.14 -45.40
N GLY A 140 -90.78 10.17 -45.48
CA GLY A 140 -89.46 10.13 -46.12
C GLY A 140 -89.34 11.00 -47.36
N ILE A 141 -88.09 11.35 -47.69
CA ILE A 141 -87.72 12.21 -48.81
C ILE A 141 -86.56 11.55 -49.57
N THR A 142 -86.66 11.44 -50.89
CA THR A 142 -85.55 10.99 -51.76
C THR A 142 -85.15 12.13 -52.69
N VAL A 143 -83.87 12.50 -52.70
CA VAL A 143 -83.32 13.57 -53.57
C VAL A 143 -82.33 12.96 -54.55
N ASN A 144 -82.58 13.09 -55.85
CA ASN A 144 -81.72 12.52 -56.90
C ASN A 144 -81.57 13.49 -58.08
N GLY A 145 -80.88 14.61 -57.84
CA GLY A 145 -80.70 15.70 -58.81
C GLY A 145 -81.37 17.01 -58.39
N GLY A 146 -81.79 17.11 -57.13
CA GLY A 146 -82.44 18.30 -56.58
C GLY A 146 -81.48 19.30 -55.94
N GLY A 147 -82.07 20.42 -55.50
CA GLY A 147 -81.39 21.55 -54.88
C GLY A 147 -82.38 22.71 -54.77
N SER A 148 -81.91 23.89 -54.39
CA SER A 148 -82.76 25.08 -54.40
C SER A 148 -82.07 26.29 -55.02
N ILE A 149 -82.89 27.19 -55.56
CA ILE A 149 -82.45 28.43 -56.19
C ILE A 149 -83.14 29.58 -55.45
N ASN A 150 -82.38 30.63 -55.13
CA ASN A 150 -82.87 31.83 -54.45
C ASN A 150 -83.50 31.57 -53.06
N THR A 151 -82.92 30.66 -52.27
CA THR A 151 -83.39 30.33 -50.90
C THR A 151 -82.45 30.85 -49.82
N GLY A 152 -83.00 31.31 -48.69
CA GLY A 152 -82.25 31.67 -47.48
C GLY A 152 -81.52 30.46 -46.91
N LYS A 153 -82.31 29.46 -46.55
CA LYS A 153 -81.93 28.12 -46.10
C LYS A 153 -82.85 27.09 -46.74
N LEU A 154 -82.31 25.92 -47.08
CA LEU A 154 -83.10 24.76 -47.49
C LEU A 154 -83.18 23.78 -46.31
N THR A 155 -84.38 23.48 -45.82
CA THR A 155 -84.57 22.45 -44.79
C THR A 155 -85.35 21.27 -45.38
N LEU A 156 -84.74 20.09 -45.39
CA LEU A 156 -85.40 18.82 -45.72
C LEU A 156 -85.64 18.07 -44.42
N THR A 157 -86.89 17.77 -44.09
CA THR A 157 -87.21 17.16 -42.80
C THR A 157 -88.23 16.02 -42.89
N THR A 158 -88.03 14.94 -42.13
CA THR A 158 -89.08 13.96 -41.82
C THR A 158 -89.78 14.27 -40.51
N GLY A 159 -89.43 15.39 -39.86
CA GLY A 159 -90.16 15.88 -38.71
C GLY A 159 -91.49 16.50 -39.13
N THR A 160 -92.52 16.27 -38.32
CA THR A 160 -93.74 17.05 -38.41
C THR A 160 -93.46 18.47 -37.92
N PRO A 161 -93.73 19.52 -38.70
CA PRO A 161 -93.58 20.91 -38.27
C PRO A 161 -94.45 21.21 -37.04
N ASP A 162 -93.89 21.90 -36.06
CA ASP A 162 -94.59 22.39 -34.88
C ASP A 162 -94.79 23.90 -35.02
N ILE A 163 -96.05 24.32 -35.17
CA ILE A 163 -96.43 25.72 -35.36
C ILE A 163 -97.09 26.22 -34.07
N GLN A 164 -96.48 27.22 -33.44
CA GLN A 164 -96.97 27.86 -32.21
C GLN A 164 -97.05 29.37 -32.45
N ASP A 165 -98.13 30.02 -32.02
CA ASP A 165 -98.36 31.47 -32.19
C ASP A 165 -98.09 31.97 -33.62
N ASP A 166 -98.59 31.24 -34.63
CA ASP A 166 -98.40 31.52 -36.06
C ASP A 166 -96.92 31.54 -36.51
N LYS A 167 -96.01 30.92 -35.75
CA LYS A 167 -94.59 30.79 -36.10
C LYS A 167 -94.18 29.33 -36.10
N LEU A 168 -93.22 29.00 -36.95
CA LEU A 168 -92.56 27.72 -36.88
C LEU A 168 -91.69 27.67 -35.61
N ALA A 169 -92.09 26.87 -34.62
CA ALA A 169 -91.35 26.67 -33.39
C ALA A 169 -90.24 25.62 -33.57
N GLY A 170 -90.53 24.57 -34.35
CA GLY A 170 -89.59 23.48 -34.59
C GLY A 170 -90.17 22.31 -35.36
N TYR A 171 -89.59 21.13 -35.15
CA TYR A 171 -89.91 19.89 -35.84
C TYR A 171 -89.86 18.72 -34.86
N SER A 172 -90.90 17.88 -34.87
CA SER A 172 -90.93 16.61 -34.16
C SER A 172 -90.51 15.47 -35.08
N VAL A 173 -89.24 15.04 -34.98
CA VAL A 173 -88.64 13.99 -35.81
C VAL A 173 -88.76 12.64 -35.10
N ASN A 174 -89.81 11.86 -35.37
CA ASN A 174 -90.04 10.55 -34.72
C ASN A 174 -89.65 9.33 -35.59
N GLY A 175 -89.54 9.50 -36.91
CA GLY A 175 -89.37 8.43 -37.90
C GLY A 175 -88.94 8.96 -39.27
N GLY A 176 -88.95 8.09 -40.28
CA GLY A 176 -88.65 8.45 -41.67
C GLY A 176 -87.17 8.37 -42.06
N THR A 177 -86.93 8.31 -43.37
CA THR A 177 -85.59 8.28 -43.97
C THR A 177 -85.48 9.36 -45.05
N ILE A 178 -84.37 10.10 -45.06
CA ILE A 178 -83.98 10.96 -46.17
C ILE A 178 -82.87 10.26 -46.95
N THR A 179 -83.09 10.02 -48.25
CA THR A 179 -82.12 9.38 -49.15
C THR A 179 -81.59 10.40 -50.16
N LEU A 180 -80.27 10.58 -50.24
CA LEU A 180 -79.60 11.56 -51.07
C LEU A 180 -78.75 10.86 -52.16
N GLY A 181 -79.29 10.77 -53.37
CA GLY A 181 -78.57 10.32 -54.57
C GLY A 181 -77.78 11.44 -55.26
N LYS A 182 -78.28 12.68 -55.25
CA LYS A 182 -77.54 13.89 -55.63
C LYS A 182 -78.26 15.13 -55.09
N LEU A 183 -77.58 15.99 -54.36
CA LEU A 183 -78.05 17.31 -53.91
C LEU A 183 -76.98 18.36 -54.23
N ASP A 184 -77.35 19.42 -54.94
CA ASP A 184 -76.45 20.53 -55.25
C ASP A 184 -77.13 21.85 -54.88
N ASN A 185 -76.75 22.42 -53.74
CA ASN A 185 -77.40 23.61 -53.19
C ASN A 185 -76.36 24.68 -52.87
N ALA A 186 -76.62 25.93 -53.24
CA ALA A 186 -75.70 27.04 -52.95
C ALA A 186 -75.96 27.71 -51.58
N SER A 187 -77.08 27.39 -50.94
CA SER A 187 -77.49 27.98 -49.65
C SER A 187 -77.19 27.04 -48.47
N PRO A 188 -77.16 27.56 -47.23
CA PRO A 188 -77.20 26.74 -46.03
C PRO A 188 -78.33 25.69 -46.11
N THR A 189 -78.01 24.46 -45.73
CA THR A 189 -78.88 23.30 -45.89
C THR A 189 -79.00 22.55 -44.58
N GLU A 190 -80.22 22.29 -44.15
CA GLU A 190 -80.55 21.46 -43.01
C GLU A 190 -81.22 20.17 -43.46
N ILE A 191 -80.78 19.06 -42.88
CA ILE A 191 -81.36 17.74 -43.10
C ILE A 191 -81.72 17.16 -41.74
N LEU A 192 -83.01 17.09 -41.45
CA LEU A 192 -83.54 16.71 -40.14
C LEU A 192 -84.36 15.42 -40.30
N SER A 193 -83.83 14.28 -39.90
CA SER A 193 -84.50 13.00 -40.14
C SER A 193 -84.20 12.01 -39.05
N ARG A 194 -85.00 10.95 -38.90
CA ARG A 194 -84.55 9.84 -38.05
C ARG A 194 -83.34 9.14 -38.66
N ASN A 195 -83.36 8.96 -39.99
CA ASN A 195 -82.27 8.32 -40.74
C ASN A 195 -81.91 9.11 -42.01
N VAL A 196 -80.63 9.20 -42.33
CA VAL A 196 -80.09 9.88 -43.51
C VAL A 196 -79.15 8.92 -44.25
N VAL A 197 -79.46 8.64 -45.51
CA VAL A 197 -78.67 7.78 -46.40
C VAL A 197 -78.12 8.62 -47.54
N VAL A 198 -76.81 8.58 -47.78
CA VAL A 198 -76.13 9.34 -48.84
C VAL A 198 -75.49 8.39 -49.83
N ASN A 199 -76.12 8.25 -51.00
CA ASN A 199 -75.69 7.36 -52.07
C ASN A 199 -74.91 8.07 -53.19
N GLY A 200 -74.93 9.41 -53.24
CA GLY A 200 -74.14 10.21 -54.18
C GLY A 200 -73.73 11.58 -53.63
N LYS A 201 -73.34 12.51 -54.50
CA LYS A 201 -72.75 13.81 -54.09
C LYS A 201 -73.80 14.75 -53.49
N VAL A 202 -73.50 15.29 -52.31
CA VAL A 202 -74.25 16.32 -51.59
C VAL A 202 -73.34 17.54 -51.43
N SER A 203 -73.72 18.67 -52.03
CA SER A 203 -73.00 19.94 -51.98
C SER A 203 -73.88 21.03 -51.37
N ALA A 204 -73.35 21.79 -50.42
CA ALA A 204 -74.01 22.92 -49.74
C ALA A 204 -72.99 24.01 -49.36
N ASP A 205 -73.44 25.24 -49.06
CA ASP A 205 -72.56 26.23 -48.41
C ASP A 205 -72.29 25.84 -46.94
N GLU A 206 -73.35 25.60 -46.18
CA GLU A 206 -73.30 24.93 -44.87
C GLU A 206 -74.23 23.72 -44.89
N LEU A 207 -73.82 22.62 -44.29
CA LEU A 207 -74.62 21.40 -44.16
C LEU A 207 -74.77 21.03 -42.68
N ASN A 208 -75.99 21.14 -42.15
CA ASN A 208 -76.34 20.68 -40.82
C ASN A 208 -77.27 19.46 -40.91
N VAL A 209 -76.82 18.31 -40.44
CA VAL A 209 -77.60 17.06 -40.43
C VAL A 209 -77.87 16.67 -38.99
N VAL A 210 -79.15 16.58 -38.62
CA VAL A 210 -79.58 16.07 -37.32
C VAL A 210 -80.35 14.77 -37.54
N ALA A 211 -79.78 13.69 -37.01
CA ALA A 211 -80.26 12.34 -37.17
C ALA A 211 -80.69 11.72 -35.83
N GLY A 212 -81.76 10.93 -35.84
CA GLY A 212 -82.35 10.29 -34.66
C GLY A 212 -83.71 10.87 -34.25
N ASN A 213 -84.26 10.39 -33.13
CA ASN A 213 -85.58 10.80 -32.64
C ASN A 213 -85.53 12.07 -31.79
N ASN A 214 -85.71 13.22 -32.43
CA ASN A 214 -85.43 14.54 -31.85
C ASN A 214 -86.64 15.49 -31.92
N TYR A 215 -86.73 16.38 -30.95
CA TYR A 215 -87.37 17.68 -31.16
C TYR A 215 -86.27 18.69 -31.53
N VAL A 216 -86.39 19.29 -32.71
CA VAL A 216 -85.42 20.24 -33.26
C VAL A 216 -86.10 21.59 -33.40
N ASN A 217 -85.55 22.66 -32.83
CA ASN A 217 -86.14 24.00 -32.98
C ASN A 217 -85.96 24.55 -34.41
N ALA A 218 -86.61 25.68 -34.73
CA ALA A 218 -86.50 26.31 -36.05
C ALA A 218 -85.07 26.75 -36.45
N ALA A 219 -84.16 26.87 -35.47
CA ALA A 219 -82.75 27.18 -35.68
C ALA A 219 -81.89 25.92 -35.94
N GLY A 220 -82.50 24.73 -36.05
CA GLY A 220 -81.79 23.48 -36.34
C GLY A 220 -81.08 22.87 -35.14
N GLN A 221 -81.42 23.29 -33.92
CA GLN A 221 -80.82 22.79 -32.68
C GLN A 221 -81.72 21.75 -32.00
N VAL A 222 -81.13 20.68 -31.47
CA VAL A 222 -81.84 19.68 -30.68
C VAL A 222 -82.17 20.27 -29.31
N THR A 223 -83.46 20.41 -28.98
CA THR A 223 -83.92 20.93 -27.68
C THR A 223 -84.70 19.90 -26.86
N GLY A 224 -84.98 18.72 -27.44
CA GLY A 224 -85.61 17.60 -26.74
C GLY A 224 -85.57 16.31 -27.56
N SER A 225 -86.12 15.24 -27.00
CA SER A 225 -86.31 13.95 -27.69
C SER A 225 -87.78 13.63 -27.84
N VAL A 226 -88.16 12.95 -28.92
CA VAL A 226 -89.54 12.47 -29.15
C VAL A 226 -89.60 10.95 -29.21
N SER A 227 -90.77 10.34 -29.02
CA SER A 227 -90.93 8.88 -29.10
C SER A 227 -90.67 8.37 -30.52
N ALA A 228 -89.74 7.43 -30.66
CA ALA A 228 -89.36 6.82 -31.93
C ALA A 228 -90.49 5.95 -32.55
N THR A 229 -90.62 5.98 -33.87
CA THR A 229 -91.56 5.15 -34.66
C THR A 229 -90.82 4.35 -35.73
N GLY A 230 -91.21 3.10 -35.95
CA GLY A 230 -90.59 2.21 -36.95
C GLY A 230 -89.27 1.55 -36.49
N SER A 231 -88.70 0.73 -37.37
CA SER A 231 -87.49 -0.04 -37.10
C SER A 231 -86.26 0.84 -36.91
N ARG A 232 -85.42 0.47 -35.95
CA ARG A 232 -84.17 1.16 -35.63
C ARG A 232 -83.05 0.70 -36.57
N ASN A 233 -82.34 1.64 -37.20
CA ASN A 233 -81.16 1.35 -38.02
C ASN A 233 -79.89 1.26 -37.17
N GLY A 234 -78.87 0.57 -37.70
CA GLY A 234 -77.54 0.54 -37.09
C GLY A 234 -76.79 1.88 -37.21
N TYR A 235 -77.11 2.67 -38.23
CA TYR A 235 -76.53 3.99 -38.49
C TYR A 235 -77.64 4.99 -38.80
N SER A 236 -77.56 6.19 -38.21
CA SER A 236 -78.51 7.28 -38.39
C SER A 236 -78.08 8.19 -39.54
N VAL A 237 -76.77 8.23 -39.82
CA VAL A 237 -76.17 8.83 -41.01
C VAL A 237 -75.30 7.77 -41.67
N ASP A 238 -75.60 7.46 -42.94
CA ASP A 238 -74.95 6.39 -43.69
C ASP A 238 -74.52 6.89 -45.08
N VAL A 239 -73.22 7.16 -45.24
CA VAL A 239 -72.61 7.62 -46.49
C VAL A 239 -72.01 6.43 -47.21
N ALA A 240 -72.54 6.12 -48.39
CA ALA A 240 -72.07 5.04 -49.26
C ALA A 240 -70.75 5.39 -49.96
N LYS A 241 -70.09 4.37 -50.54
CA LYS A 241 -68.79 4.53 -51.24
C LYS A 241 -68.82 5.52 -52.41
N LEU A 242 -69.93 5.62 -53.12
CA LEU A 242 -70.13 6.56 -54.22
C LEU A 242 -70.72 7.91 -53.72
N GLY A 243 -71.06 7.99 -52.43
CA GLY A 243 -71.61 9.16 -51.78
C GLY A 243 -70.55 10.10 -51.23
N GLY A 244 -70.92 11.37 -51.01
CA GLY A 244 -70.09 12.30 -50.27
C GLY A 244 -70.77 13.61 -49.95
N MET A 245 -70.37 14.23 -48.84
CA MET A 245 -70.86 15.51 -48.35
C MET A 245 -69.76 16.57 -48.47
N TYR A 246 -70.07 17.71 -49.09
CA TYR A 246 -69.12 18.78 -49.38
C TYR A 246 -69.75 20.13 -49.00
N ALA A 247 -69.15 20.86 -48.05
CA ALA A 247 -69.62 22.20 -47.67
C ALA A 247 -68.51 23.04 -47.03
N ASN A 248 -68.69 24.37 -46.89
CA ASN A 248 -67.78 25.20 -46.11
C ASN A 248 -67.81 24.84 -44.62
N LYS A 249 -68.97 24.40 -44.13
CA LYS A 249 -69.21 23.89 -42.78
C LYS A 249 -70.05 22.60 -42.84
N ILE A 250 -69.62 21.55 -42.15
CA ILE A 250 -70.44 20.34 -41.97
C ILE A 250 -70.65 20.08 -40.48
N SER A 251 -71.90 19.91 -40.06
CA SER A 251 -72.30 19.50 -38.71
C SER A 251 -73.19 18.27 -38.81
N LEU A 252 -72.79 17.14 -38.22
CA LEU A 252 -73.56 15.90 -38.15
C LEU A 252 -73.84 15.56 -36.70
N VAL A 253 -75.11 15.45 -36.31
CA VAL A 253 -75.52 15.12 -34.95
C VAL A 253 -76.38 13.85 -35.00
N SER A 254 -75.89 12.74 -34.44
CA SER A 254 -76.65 11.50 -34.24
C SER A 254 -76.97 11.34 -32.75
N THR A 255 -78.25 11.43 -32.39
CA THR A 255 -78.67 11.50 -30.98
C THR A 255 -79.11 10.18 -30.37
N GLU A 256 -79.50 9.19 -31.18
CA GLU A 256 -79.96 7.89 -30.67
C GLU A 256 -78.82 7.10 -30.02
N LYS A 257 -78.97 6.75 -28.73
CA LYS A 257 -77.97 5.99 -27.97
C LYS A 257 -77.59 4.69 -28.67
N GLY A 258 -76.33 4.55 -29.06
CA GLY A 258 -75.79 3.37 -29.75
C GLY A 258 -76.07 3.32 -31.25
N VAL A 259 -76.67 4.35 -31.85
CA VAL A 259 -76.80 4.49 -33.31
C VAL A 259 -75.69 5.41 -33.83
N GLY A 260 -74.89 4.88 -34.76
CA GLY A 260 -73.67 5.53 -35.21
C GLY A 260 -73.80 6.38 -36.47
N VAL A 261 -72.65 6.89 -36.89
CA VAL A 261 -72.42 7.49 -38.21
C VAL A 261 -71.48 6.57 -38.98
N ARG A 262 -71.86 6.19 -40.21
CA ARG A 262 -71.00 5.42 -41.11
C ARG A 262 -70.64 6.27 -42.32
N ASN A 263 -69.34 6.45 -42.52
CA ASN A 263 -68.75 7.01 -43.72
C ASN A 263 -67.96 5.94 -44.47
N LEU A 264 -68.39 5.66 -45.71
CA LEU A 264 -67.65 4.85 -46.69
C LEU A 264 -67.17 5.68 -47.89
N GLY A 265 -67.47 6.99 -47.91
CA GLY A 265 -67.20 7.93 -48.99
C GLY A 265 -66.33 9.10 -48.53
N VAL A 266 -66.75 10.34 -48.83
CA VAL A 266 -66.03 11.57 -48.46
C VAL A 266 -66.93 12.52 -47.67
N ILE A 267 -66.44 13.03 -46.53
CA ILE A 267 -67.01 14.17 -45.80
C ILE A 267 -65.96 15.28 -45.82
N ALA A 268 -66.21 16.37 -46.54
CA ALA A 268 -65.24 17.44 -46.77
C ALA A 268 -65.78 18.82 -46.36
N GLY A 269 -65.21 19.39 -45.29
CA GLY A 269 -65.49 20.75 -44.81
C GLY A 269 -64.48 21.79 -45.31
N GLY A 270 -64.94 22.98 -45.66
CA GLY A 270 -64.09 24.11 -46.02
C GLY A 270 -63.53 24.85 -44.80
N VAL A 271 -63.56 26.18 -44.86
CA VAL A 271 -62.94 27.10 -43.88
C VAL A 271 -63.60 27.08 -42.49
N ASN A 272 -64.83 26.55 -42.37
CA ASN A 272 -65.60 26.52 -41.12
C ASN A 272 -65.63 25.12 -40.47
N GLY A 273 -64.91 24.15 -41.03
CA GLY A 273 -64.66 22.88 -40.35
C GLY A 273 -65.69 21.77 -40.57
N VAL A 274 -65.43 20.64 -39.90
CA VAL A 274 -66.34 19.49 -39.80
C VAL A 274 -66.56 19.19 -38.32
N SER A 275 -67.81 19.02 -37.91
CA SER A 275 -68.20 18.58 -36.57
C SER A 275 -69.11 17.37 -36.66
N ILE A 276 -68.77 16.28 -35.98
CA ILE A 276 -69.59 15.07 -35.87
C ILE A 276 -69.79 14.76 -34.39
N ASP A 277 -71.03 14.77 -33.90
CA ASP A 277 -71.41 14.27 -32.57
C ASP A 277 -72.30 13.04 -32.73
N SER A 278 -71.77 11.86 -32.40
CA SER A 278 -72.46 10.58 -32.54
C SER A 278 -72.65 9.89 -31.20
N LYS A 279 -73.89 9.56 -30.82
CA LYS A 279 -74.16 8.75 -29.62
C LYS A 279 -73.92 7.23 -29.82
N GLY A 280 -73.39 6.81 -30.96
CA GLY A 280 -72.87 5.46 -31.25
C GLY A 280 -71.57 5.51 -32.04
N ASN A 281 -71.15 4.38 -32.63
CA ASN A 281 -69.87 4.28 -33.36
C ASN A 281 -69.75 5.28 -34.51
N LEU A 282 -68.53 5.79 -34.75
CA LEU A 282 -68.18 6.55 -35.95
C LEU A 282 -67.26 5.70 -36.81
N LEU A 283 -67.78 5.16 -37.92
CA LEU A 283 -67.02 4.33 -38.86
C LEU A 283 -66.56 5.19 -40.03
N ASN A 284 -65.25 5.31 -40.22
CA ASN A 284 -64.58 5.96 -41.35
C ASN A 284 -63.63 4.96 -42.01
N SER A 285 -64.14 3.84 -42.50
CA SER A 285 -63.31 2.78 -43.08
C SER A 285 -63.29 2.84 -44.60
N ASN A 286 -62.11 2.79 -45.22
CA ASN A 286 -61.90 3.03 -46.66
C ASN A 286 -62.52 4.37 -47.13
N ALA A 287 -62.54 5.36 -46.26
CA ALA A 287 -63.28 6.60 -46.41
C ALA A 287 -62.45 7.81 -45.96
N GLN A 288 -62.92 9.02 -46.28
CA GLN A 288 -62.22 10.27 -46.01
C GLN A 288 -63.10 11.23 -45.20
N ILE A 289 -62.55 11.80 -44.13
CA ILE A 289 -63.06 12.99 -43.46
C ILE A 289 -61.95 14.05 -43.58
N GLN A 290 -62.24 15.18 -44.22
CA GLN A 290 -61.23 16.20 -44.48
C GLN A 290 -61.72 17.62 -44.21
N SER A 291 -60.83 18.51 -43.77
CA SER A 291 -61.16 19.93 -43.63
C SER A 291 -60.01 20.90 -43.88
N ALA A 292 -60.32 22.07 -44.46
CA ALA A 292 -59.40 23.21 -44.53
C ALA A 292 -59.27 23.98 -43.20
N SER A 293 -60.01 23.58 -42.17
CA SER A 293 -60.03 24.15 -40.82
C SER A 293 -60.23 23.02 -39.81
N THR A 294 -60.80 23.28 -38.64
CA THR A 294 -60.92 22.32 -37.54
C THR A 294 -61.85 21.13 -37.85
N ILE A 295 -61.45 19.93 -37.44
CA ILE A 295 -62.31 18.74 -37.35
C ILE A 295 -62.59 18.42 -35.88
N ASN A 296 -63.86 18.34 -35.47
CA ASN A 296 -64.29 17.88 -34.16
C ASN A 296 -65.08 16.58 -34.30
N LEU A 297 -64.55 15.46 -33.82
CA LEU A 297 -65.22 14.16 -33.81
C LEU A 297 -65.51 13.76 -32.37
N THR A 298 -66.78 13.78 -31.98
CA THR A 298 -67.26 13.26 -30.70
C THR A 298 -68.09 12.01 -30.95
N THR A 299 -67.76 10.90 -30.28
CA THR A 299 -68.52 9.66 -30.34
C THR A 299 -68.68 9.07 -28.93
N ASN A 300 -69.84 8.47 -28.64
CA ASN A 300 -70.04 7.63 -27.45
C ASN A 300 -69.95 6.14 -27.81
N GLY A 301 -68.93 5.80 -28.60
CA GLY A 301 -68.66 4.49 -29.15
C GLY A 301 -67.29 4.47 -29.83
N THR A 302 -67.02 3.44 -30.63
CA THR A 302 -65.73 3.31 -31.31
C THR A 302 -65.62 4.28 -32.48
N LEU A 303 -64.48 4.99 -32.57
CA LEU A 303 -64.03 5.63 -33.81
C LEU A 303 -63.19 4.62 -34.60
N ASP A 304 -63.74 4.07 -35.68
CA ASP A 304 -63.04 3.10 -36.53
C ASP A 304 -62.58 3.75 -37.84
N ASN A 305 -61.29 4.03 -37.92
CA ASN A 305 -60.58 4.60 -39.06
C ASN A 305 -59.72 3.54 -39.79
N THR A 306 -60.11 2.27 -39.76
CA THR A 306 -59.37 1.19 -40.45
C THR A 306 -59.29 1.47 -41.95
N THR A 307 -58.08 1.55 -42.53
CA THR A 307 -57.83 1.96 -43.95
C THR A 307 -58.42 3.32 -44.34
N GLY A 308 -58.89 4.11 -43.37
CA GLY A 308 -59.53 5.40 -43.57
C GLY A 308 -58.58 6.57 -43.42
N THR A 309 -59.08 7.77 -43.68
CA THR A 309 -58.30 9.00 -43.50
C THR A 309 -59.13 10.08 -42.83
N VAL A 310 -58.55 10.73 -41.82
CA VAL A 310 -59.04 11.95 -41.19
C VAL A 310 -57.94 13.00 -41.33
N THR A 311 -58.15 14.05 -42.14
CA THR A 311 -57.12 15.05 -42.45
C THR A 311 -57.60 16.49 -42.25
N SER A 312 -56.76 17.35 -41.68
CA SER A 312 -57.09 18.76 -41.47
C SER A 312 -55.89 19.67 -41.78
N VAL A 313 -56.16 20.93 -42.14
CA VAL A 313 -55.15 22.00 -42.10
C VAL A 313 -55.07 22.62 -40.69
N GLY A 314 -56.18 22.66 -39.95
CA GLY A 314 -56.29 23.21 -38.60
C GLY A 314 -56.16 22.15 -37.50
N THR A 315 -56.98 22.24 -36.45
CA THR A 315 -56.93 21.28 -35.33
C THR A 315 -57.82 20.06 -35.59
N ILE A 316 -57.41 18.87 -35.16
CA ILE A 316 -58.30 17.70 -35.04
C ILE A 316 -58.55 17.43 -33.55
N SER A 317 -59.81 17.48 -33.12
CA SER A 317 -60.22 17.09 -31.76
C SER A 317 -61.03 15.80 -31.84
N LEU A 318 -60.57 14.76 -31.14
CA LEU A 318 -61.19 13.43 -31.07
C LEU A 318 -61.62 13.16 -29.63
N ASN A 319 -62.91 12.93 -29.40
CA ASN A 319 -63.43 12.52 -28.10
C ASN A 319 -64.31 11.28 -28.26
N THR A 320 -63.85 10.12 -27.77
CA THR A 320 -64.64 8.88 -27.81
C THR A 320 -65.35 8.58 -26.48
N ASN A 321 -65.33 9.51 -25.51
CA ASN A 321 -65.89 9.31 -24.17
C ASN A 321 -65.38 8.02 -23.50
N LYS A 322 -64.05 7.83 -23.51
CA LYS A 322 -63.37 6.63 -22.98
C LYS A 322 -63.61 5.33 -23.77
N ASN A 323 -64.13 5.40 -24.99
CA ASN A 323 -64.24 4.25 -25.91
C ASN A 323 -63.02 4.15 -26.84
N THR A 324 -63.02 3.15 -27.73
CA THR A 324 -61.85 2.81 -28.55
C THR A 324 -61.67 3.71 -29.77
N ILE A 325 -60.43 4.02 -30.13
CA ILE A 325 -60.04 4.46 -31.47
C ILE A 325 -59.31 3.31 -32.16
N VAL A 326 -59.79 2.88 -33.33
CA VAL A 326 -59.12 1.89 -34.20
C VAL A 326 -58.58 2.63 -35.41
N ASN A 327 -57.27 2.84 -35.47
CA ASN A 327 -56.57 3.48 -36.57
C ASN A 327 -55.53 2.51 -37.15
N THR A 328 -56.00 1.46 -37.84
CA THR A 328 -55.13 0.35 -38.26
C THR A 328 -55.10 0.17 -39.77
N ARG A 329 -54.16 -0.66 -40.24
CA ARG A 329 -54.05 -1.08 -41.65
C ARG A 329 -54.01 0.13 -42.61
N ALA A 330 -53.01 0.99 -42.45
CA ALA A 330 -52.89 2.27 -43.19
C ALA A 330 -54.01 3.28 -42.90
N GLY A 331 -54.70 3.16 -41.76
CA GLY A 331 -55.49 4.25 -41.21
C GLY A 331 -54.61 5.47 -40.96
N ASN A 332 -55.07 6.65 -41.38
CA ASN A 332 -54.35 7.90 -41.25
C ASN A 332 -55.19 8.95 -40.53
N ILE A 333 -54.69 9.49 -39.44
CA ILE A 333 -55.24 10.67 -38.76
C ILE A 333 -54.12 11.70 -38.71
N SER A 334 -54.21 12.76 -39.52
CA SER A 334 -53.11 13.71 -39.65
C SER A 334 -53.52 15.15 -39.87
N THR A 335 -52.75 16.11 -39.35
CA THR A 335 -53.03 17.54 -39.54
C THR A 335 -51.79 18.44 -39.63
N MET A 336 -51.94 19.64 -40.20
CA MET A 336 -50.93 20.72 -40.15
C MET A 336 -51.00 21.58 -38.88
N GLY A 337 -52.06 21.47 -38.08
CA GLY A 337 -52.18 22.08 -36.76
C GLY A 337 -51.89 21.07 -35.63
N ASP A 338 -52.77 21.05 -34.64
CA ASP A 338 -52.69 20.17 -33.46
C ASP A 338 -53.72 19.04 -33.51
N ILE A 339 -53.41 17.92 -32.85
CA ILE A 339 -54.36 16.83 -32.57
C ILE A 339 -54.55 16.73 -31.04
N TYR A 340 -55.80 16.77 -30.60
CA TYR A 340 -56.20 16.48 -29.22
C TYR A 340 -57.07 15.24 -29.19
N VAL A 341 -56.70 14.24 -28.38
CA VAL A 341 -57.43 12.98 -28.25
C VAL A 341 -57.80 12.73 -26.80
N ASN A 342 -59.10 12.58 -26.52
CA ASN A 342 -59.61 12.02 -25.27
C ASN A 342 -60.34 10.71 -25.57
N SER A 343 -59.75 9.58 -25.19
CA SER A 343 -60.27 8.26 -25.53
C SER A 343 -60.12 7.24 -24.41
N GLY A 344 -60.56 6.02 -24.67
CA GLY A 344 -60.08 4.81 -24.00
C GLY A 344 -58.94 4.24 -24.81
N THR A 345 -58.98 2.94 -25.10
CA THR A 345 -57.95 2.24 -25.88
C THR A 345 -57.74 2.88 -27.26
N ILE A 346 -56.48 3.00 -27.68
CA ILE A 346 -56.13 3.36 -29.07
C ILE A 346 -55.35 2.20 -29.67
N ASP A 347 -55.80 1.71 -30.82
CA ASP A 347 -55.04 0.77 -31.65
C ASP A 347 -54.55 1.49 -32.92
N ASN A 348 -53.26 1.83 -32.96
CA ASN A 348 -52.56 2.46 -34.08
C ASN A 348 -51.67 1.44 -34.83
N THR A 349 -52.03 0.15 -34.84
CA THR A 349 -51.26 -0.91 -35.50
C THR A 349 -51.16 -0.69 -37.01
N ASN A 350 -49.95 -0.40 -37.50
CA ASN A 350 -49.68 0.00 -38.88
C ASN A 350 -50.56 1.18 -39.34
N GLY A 351 -50.95 2.06 -38.42
CA GLY A 351 -51.64 3.32 -38.71
C GLY A 351 -50.73 4.52 -38.47
N LYS A 352 -51.16 5.69 -38.93
CA LYS A 352 -50.48 6.97 -38.74
C LYS A 352 -51.34 7.91 -37.89
N LEU A 353 -50.73 8.47 -36.86
CA LEU A 353 -51.27 9.56 -36.04
C LEU A 353 -50.25 10.70 -36.04
N ALA A 354 -50.51 11.79 -36.77
CA ALA A 354 -49.49 12.80 -37.03
C ALA A 354 -49.96 14.26 -36.99
N ALA A 355 -49.16 15.17 -36.45
CA ALA A 355 -49.47 16.60 -36.37
C ALA A 355 -48.23 17.44 -36.69
N ALA A 356 -48.32 18.55 -37.43
CA ALA A 356 -47.15 19.44 -37.55
C ALA A 356 -46.88 20.21 -36.24
N GLY A 357 -47.93 20.51 -35.47
CA GLY A 357 -47.84 21.08 -34.12
C GLY A 357 -47.78 20.02 -33.02
N MET A 358 -48.73 20.07 -32.09
CA MET A 358 -48.84 19.18 -30.94
C MET A 358 -49.77 17.99 -31.24
N LEU A 359 -49.37 16.80 -30.79
CA LEU A 359 -50.25 15.64 -30.62
C LEU A 359 -50.36 15.33 -29.14
N ALA A 360 -51.53 15.64 -28.57
CA ALA A 360 -51.86 15.38 -27.17
C ALA A 360 -52.89 14.24 -27.07
N VAL A 361 -52.56 13.18 -26.34
CA VAL A 361 -53.44 12.01 -26.18
C VAL A 361 -53.64 11.71 -24.70
N ASP A 362 -54.89 11.56 -24.27
CA ASP A 362 -55.28 11.00 -22.97
C ASP A 362 -56.20 9.80 -23.19
N THR A 363 -55.70 8.60 -22.87
CA THR A 363 -56.48 7.35 -22.97
C THR A 363 -57.23 7.00 -21.68
N ASN A 364 -57.27 7.90 -20.68
CA ASN A 364 -57.91 7.69 -19.39
C ASN A 364 -57.46 6.38 -18.70
N SER A 365 -56.14 6.15 -18.66
CA SER A 365 -55.51 4.95 -18.13
C SER A 365 -55.74 3.65 -18.93
N ALA A 366 -56.22 3.74 -20.18
CA ALA A 366 -56.32 2.60 -21.10
C ALA A 366 -55.06 2.43 -21.98
N THR A 367 -54.97 1.32 -22.70
CA THR A 367 -53.80 0.99 -23.53
C THR A 367 -53.74 1.81 -24.83
N LEU A 368 -52.55 2.30 -25.17
CA LEU A 368 -52.22 2.76 -26.53
C LEU A 368 -51.30 1.73 -27.17
N ILE A 369 -51.74 1.12 -28.29
CA ILE A 369 -50.94 0.21 -29.11
C ILE A 369 -50.44 0.98 -30.32
N ASN A 370 -49.13 1.08 -30.48
CA ASN A 370 -48.46 1.69 -31.61
C ASN A 370 -47.44 0.70 -32.18
N SER A 371 -47.61 0.29 -33.43
CA SER A 371 -46.69 -0.63 -34.09
C SER A 371 -46.56 -0.31 -35.59
N GLY A 372 -45.44 -0.69 -36.17
CA GLY A 372 -45.04 -0.35 -37.53
C GLY A 372 -43.98 0.76 -37.54
N LYS A 373 -43.04 0.64 -38.48
CA LYS A 373 -41.96 1.60 -38.72
C LYS A 373 -42.01 2.08 -40.18
N GLY A 374 -41.66 3.33 -40.42
CA GLY A 374 -41.62 3.93 -41.77
C GLY A 374 -42.44 5.22 -41.90
N SER A 375 -42.28 5.96 -43.00
CA SER A 375 -42.83 7.33 -43.16
C SER A 375 -44.36 7.44 -43.09
N SER A 376 -45.07 6.32 -43.27
CA SER A 376 -46.53 6.27 -43.41
C SER A 376 -47.24 5.61 -42.21
N VAL A 377 -46.52 5.31 -41.13
CA VAL A 377 -47.07 4.66 -39.93
C VAL A 377 -46.45 5.27 -38.67
N GLY A 378 -46.97 4.91 -37.50
CA GLY A 378 -46.47 5.37 -36.20
C GLY A 378 -47.06 6.71 -35.77
N ILE A 379 -46.41 7.30 -34.77
CA ILE A 379 -46.79 8.56 -34.16
C ILE A 379 -45.71 9.60 -34.47
N GLU A 380 -46.09 10.75 -35.01
CA GLU A 380 -45.15 11.80 -35.41
C GLU A 380 -45.73 13.20 -35.18
N ALA A 381 -45.07 14.03 -34.37
CA ALA A 381 -45.49 15.43 -34.24
C ALA A 381 -44.36 16.42 -33.92
N GLY A 382 -44.59 17.72 -34.05
CA GLY A 382 -43.69 18.72 -33.49
C GLY A 382 -43.49 18.53 -31.98
N ILE A 383 -44.59 18.27 -31.26
CA ILE A 383 -44.60 17.89 -29.84
C ILE A 383 -45.51 16.68 -29.67
N VAL A 384 -45.00 15.58 -29.10
CA VAL A 384 -45.81 14.41 -28.74
C VAL A 384 -45.98 14.38 -27.22
N ALA A 385 -47.23 14.42 -26.75
CA ALA A 385 -47.60 14.31 -25.35
C ALA A 385 -48.63 13.19 -25.15
N LEU A 386 -48.22 12.06 -24.58
CA LEU A 386 -49.08 10.89 -24.40
C LEU A 386 -49.29 10.61 -22.91
N LYS A 387 -50.54 10.61 -22.47
CA LYS A 387 -50.98 10.17 -21.13
C LYS A 387 -51.81 8.89 -21.27
N THR A 388 -51.27 7.78 -20.78
CA THR A 388 -51.83 6.44 -21.05
C THR A 388 -51.82 5.49 -19.86
N GLY A 389 -52.55 4.38 -19.97
CA GLY A 389 -52.35 3.20 -19.12
C GLY A 389 -51.07 2.49 -19.53
N THR A 390 -51.16 1.50 -20.41
CA THR A 390 -49.97 0.92 -21.04
C THR A 390 -49.71 1.59 -22.38
N LEU A 391 -48.51 2.14 -22.56
CA LEU A 391 -48.00 2.55 -23.87
C LEU A 391 -47.21 1.39 -24.48
N ASN A 392 -47.80 0.67 -25.42
CA ASN A 392 -47.13 -0.38 -26.15
C ASN A 392 -46.65 0.14 -27.51
N ASN A 393 -45.38 0.52 -27.58
CA ASN A 393 -44.65 0.91 -28.79
C ASN A 393 -43.81 -0.24 -29.37
N SER A 394 -44.16 -1.51 -29.10
CA SER A 394 -43.37 -2.64 -29.59
C SER A 394 -43.34 -2.70 -31.12
N ASN A 395 -42.14 -2.74 -31.72
CA ASN A 395 -41.96 -2.58 -33.17
C ASN A 395 -42.62 -1.31 -33.75
N GLY A 396 -42.91 -0.31 -32.93
CA GLY A 396 -43.50 0.96 -33.32
C GLY A 396 -42.46 2.06 -33.47
N GLN A 397 -42.92 3.22 -33.91
CA GLN A 397 -42.13 4.45 -33.90
C GLN A 397 -42.93 5.62 -33.32
N ILE A 398 -42.27 6.41 -32.48
CA ILE A 398 -42.74 7.70 -31.95
C ILE A 398 -41.65 8.72 -32.26
N ARG A 399 -42.00 9.80 -32.98
CA ARG A 399 -41.06 10.85 -33.39
C ARG A 399 -41.57 12.24 -33.07
N GLY A 400 -40.68 13.13 -32.65
CA GLY A 400 -41.02 14.55 -32.59
C GLY A 400 -39.90 15.51 -32.22
N GLY A 401 -40.22 16.81 -32.14
CA GLY A 401 -39.28 17.81 -31.62
C GLY A 401 -39.08 17.69 -30.10
N TYR A 402 -40.15 17.26 -29.40
CA TYR A 402 -40.16 16.89 -27.99
C TYR A 402 -41.10 15.69 -27.81
N VAL A 403 -40.77 14.75 -26.91
CA VAL A 403 -41.62 13.61 -26.55
C VAL A 403 -41.80 13.56 -25.04
N GLY A 404 -43.03 13.75 -24.56
CA GLY A 404 -43.45 13.60 -23.17
C GLY A 404 -44.40 12.41 -23.02
N LEU A 405 -44.04 11.43 -22.22
CA LEU A 405 -44.82 10.19 -22.01
C LEU A 405 -45.15 10.03 -20.53
N GLU A 406 -46.43 10.04 -20.18
CA GLU A 406 -46.95 9.66 -18.87
C GLU A 406 -47.70 8.33 -19.03
N SER A 407 -47.27 7.27 -18.36
CA SER A 407 -47.89 5.94 -18.50
C SER A 407 -47.91 5.16 -17.19
N ALA A 408 -48.78 4.15 -17.09
CA ALA A 408 -48.68 3.11 -16.09
C ALA A 408 -47.55 2.10 -16.40
N ALA A 409 -47.27 1.85 -17.68
CA ALA A 409 -46.12 1.08 -18.14
C ALA A 409 -45.80 1.44 -19.60
N LEU A 410 -44.51 1.43 -19.96
CA LEU A 410 -44.03 1.63 -21.33
C LEU A 410 -43.32 0.37 -21.82
N ASN A 411 -43.78 -0.16 -22.96
CA ASN A 411 -43.09 -1.21 -23.70
C ASN A 411 -42.64 -0.67 -25.06
N ASN A 412 -41.35 -0.40 -25.18
CA ASN A 412 -40.64 0.03 -26.39
C ASN A 412 -39.74 -1.10 -26.96
N ASN A 413 -40.05 -2.36 -26.70
CA ASN A 413 -39.23 -3.47 -27.18
C ASN A 413 -39.21 -3.51 -28.73
N ASN A 414 -38.03 -3.56 -29.33
CA ASN A 414 -37.84 -3.39 -30.79
C ASN A 414 -38.45 -2.09 -31.37
N GLY A 415 -38.92 -1.17 -30.54
CA GLY A 415 -39.53 0.09 -30.94
C GLY A 415 -38.52 1.24 -30.99
N ASP A 416 -38.92 2.33 -31.64
CA ASP A 416 -38.12 3.55 -31.74
C ASP A 416 -38.89 4.72 -31.10
N ILE A 417 -38.26 5.41 -30.16
CA ILE A 417 -38.70 6.71 -29.64
C ILE A 417 -37.56 7.68 -29.93
N GLN A 418 -37.77 8.62 -30.84
CA GLN A 418 -36.70 9.51 -31.29
C GLN A 418 -37.13 10.97 -31.35
N THR A 419 -36.27 11.86 -30.89
CA THR A 419 -36.51 13.31 -30.94
C THR A 419 -35.29 14.10 -31.37
N THR A 420 -35.51 15.33 -31.82
CA THR A 420 -34.44 16.32 -31.91
C THR A 420 -34.14 16.95 -30.54
N GLY A 421 -35.16 17.42 -29.82
CA GLY A 421 -35.05 17.97 -28.46
C GLY A 421 -35.24 16.93 -27.38
N ASP A 422 -35.77 17.32 -26.22
CA ASP A 422 -35.78 16.47 -25.03
C ASP A 422 -36.81 15.33 -25.09
N ILE A 423 -36.54 14.26 -24.33
CA ILE A 423 -37.48 13.18 -24.03
C ILE A 423 -37.70 13.14 -22.52
N ALA A 424 -38.97 13.18 -22.10
CA ALA A 424 -39.38 12.97 -20.72
C ALA A 424 -40.34 11.78 -20.63
N ILE A 425 -39.95 10.73 -19.89
CA ILE A 425 -40.75 9.53 -19.68
C ILE A 425 -41.02 9.38 -18.19
N ILE A 426 -42.29 9.43 -17.79
CA ILE A 426 -42.76 9.14 -16.44
C ILE A 426 -43.65 7.90 -16.50
N SER A 427 -43.21 6.81 -15.87
CA SER A 427 -43.92 5.53 -15.80
C SER A 427 -44.22 5.15 -14.35
N ASN A 428 -45.47 4.88 -14.01
CA ASN A 428 -45.85 4.31 -12.70
C ASN A 428 -45.50 2.82 -12.56
N GLY A 429 -44.85 2.24 -13.57
CA GLY A 429 -44.43 0.84 -13.62
C GLY A 429 -43.11 0.71 -14.37
N ASN A 430 -43.01 -0.27 -15.26
CA ASN A 430 -41.77 -0.55 -16.00
C ASN A 430 -41.63 0.32 -17.25
N VAL A 431 -40.38 0.51 -17.68
CA VAL A 431 -39.99 0.99 -19.01
C VAL A 431 -39.13 -0.10 -19.65
N ASP A 432 -39.70 -0.82 -20.61
CA ASP A 432 -39.01 -1.90 -21.32
C ASP A 432 -38.51 -1.38 -22.68
N ASN A 433 -37.21 -1.38 -22.90
CA ASN A 433 -36.52 -0.94 -24.13
C ASN A 433 -35.61 -2.05 -24.71
N ASN A 434 -35.94 -3.32 -24.51
CA ASN A 434 -35.12 -4.42 -25.01
C ASN A 434 -35.07 -4.40 -26.55
N LYS A 435 -33.85 -4.38 -27.10
CA LYS A 435 -33.61 -4.21 -28.56
C LYS A 435 -34.29 -2.97 -29.17
N GLY A 436 -34.74 -2.01 -28.35
CA GLY A 436 -35.38 -0.78 -28.76
C GLY A 436 -34.39 0.39 -28.76
N LEU A 437 -34.86 1.55 -29.22
CA LEU A 437 -34.12 2.81 -29.21
C LEU A 437 -34.95 3.90 -28.53
N ILE A 438 -34.35 4.61 -27.59
CA ILE A 438 -34.81 5.89 -27.04
C ILE A 438 -33.69 6.89 -27.29
N ARG A 439 -33.89 7.84 -28.22
CA ARG A 439 -32.83 8.74 -28.68
C ARG A 439 -33.25 10.20 -28.77
N SER A 440 -32.45 11.08 -28.18
CA SER A 440 -32.51 12.52 -28.42
C SER A 440 -31.23 12.96 -29.15
N SER A 441 -31.36 13.59 -30.33
CA SER A 441 -30.18 13.95 -31.14
C SER A 441 -29.47 15.23 -30.70
N THR A 442 -30.16 16.16 -30.02
CA THR A 442 -29.59 17.43 -29.54
C THR A 442 -30.07 17.81 -28.13
N GLY A 443 -30.76 16.92 -27.43
CA GLY A 443 -31.40 17.20 -26.15
C GLY A 443 -31.08 16.16 -25.07
N HIS A 444 -31.81 16.28 -23.97
CA HIS A 444 -31.66 15.49 -22.75
C HIS A 444 -32.74 14.40 -22.68
N ILE A 445 -32.42 13.26 -22.08
CA ILE A 445 -33.38 12.19 -21.77
C ILE A 445 -33.58 12.10 -20.26
N VAL A 446 -34.83 12.19 -19.80
CA VAL A 446 -35.23 11.92 -18.41
C VAL A 446 -36.20 10.75 -18.38
N ILE A 447 -35.88 9.70 -17.63
CA ILE A 447 -36.74 8.52 -17.41
C ILE A 447 -36.96 8.34 -15.91
N GLY A 448 -38.18 8.60 -15.44
CA GLY A 448 -38.64 8.25 -14.10
C GLY A 448 -39.58 7.04 -14.16
N ALA A 449 -39.18 5.92 -13.58
CA ALA A 449 -39.99 4.70 -13.51
C ALA A 449 -40.19 4.26 -12.05
N ALA A 450 -41.42 4.02 -11.62
CA ALA A 450 -41.64 3.42 -10.29
C ALA A 450 -41.23 1.94 -10.23
N GLY A 451 -41.21 1.25 -11.39
CA GLY A 451 -40.74 -0.12 -11.56
C GLY A 451 -39.30 -0.20 -12.09
N SER A 452 -39.05 -1.08 -13.06
CA SER A 452 -37.73 -1.26 -13.67
C SER A 452 -37.56 -0.51 -15.00
N VAL A 453 -36.35 -0.05 -15.28
CA VAL A 453 -35.92 0.34 -16.64
C VAL A 453 -35.08 -0.79 -17.22
N ASN A 454 -35.60 -1.48 -18.24
CA ASN A 454 -34.95 -2.62 -18.89
C ASN A 454 -34.44 -2.21 -20.27
N ASN A 455 -33.13 -2.01 -20.41
CA ASN A 455 -32.44 -1.58 -21.62
C ASN A 455 -31.54 -2.69 -22.21
N GLY A 456 -31.95 -3.94 -22.13
CA GLY A 456 -31.10 -5.08 -22.50
C GLY A 456 -31.00 -5.36 -24.00
N SER A 457 -29.91 -6.02 -24.40
CA SER A 457 -29.65 -6.38 -25.81
C SER A 457 -29.72 -5.20 -26.80
N THR A 458 -29.30 -4.01 -26.37
CA THR A 458 -29.33 -2.77 -27.16
C THR A 458 -27.93 -2.27 -27.56
N LYS A 459 -26.87 -3.01 -27.25
CA LYS A 459 -25.50 -2.63 -27.60
C LYS A 459 -25.29 -2.61 -29.12
N THR A 460 -24.79 -1.49 -29.66
CA THR A 460 -24.40 -1.34 -31.07
C THR A 460 -22.96 -0.85 -31.18
N ALA A 461 -22.37 -0.99 -32.37
CA ALA A 461 -20.98 -0.58 -32.59
C ALA A 461 -20.80 0.95 -32.57
N ASP A 462 -21.78 1.67 -33.10
CA ASP A 462 -21.79 3.12 -33.21
C ASP A 462 -23.10 3.66 -32.61
N THR A 463 -23.02 4.69 -31.76
CA THR A 463 -24.15 5.37 -31.11
C THR A 463 -24.79 6.44 -32.00
N GLY A 464 -24.09 6.89 -33.05
CA GLY A 464 -24.58 7.89 -34.02
C GLY A 464 -25.23 7.29 -35.27
N SER A 465 -25.09 5.98 -35.49
CA SER A 465 -25.60 5.31 -36.69
C SER A 465 -27.14 5.28 -36.77
N SER A 466 -27.67 4.96 -37.95
CA SER A 466 -29.10 4.67 -38.12
C SER A 466 -29.55 3.40 -37.41
N ASP A 467 -28.61 2.48 -37.16
CA ASP A 467 -28.88 1.14 -36.64
C ASP A 467 -28.66 1.07 -35.13
N SER A 468 -28.36 2.21 -34.50
CA SER A 468 -28.14 2.31 -33.07
C SER A 468 -29.40 1.93 -32.29
N LEU A 469 -29.19 1.26 -31.16
CA LEU A 469 -30.22 0.89 -30.19
C LEU A 469 -29.86 1.48 -28.82
N GLY A 470 -30.71 1.36 -27.81
CA GLY A 470 -30.38 1.73 -26.42
C GLY A 470 -30.97 3.06 -26.01
N ILE A 471 -30.36 3.70 -25.01
CA ILE A 471 -30.77 5.00 -24.49
C ILE A 471 -29.63 5.98 -24.79
N ILE A 472 -29.84 6.90 -25.74
CA ILE A 472 -28.79 7.73 -26.32
C ILE A 472 -29.23 9.20 -26.34
N ALA A 473 -28.46 10.10 -25.72
CA ALA A 473 -28.77 11.53 -25.70
C ALA A 473 -27.56 12.39 -26.05
N ASP A 474 -27.77 13.61 -26.53
CA ASP A 474 -26.67 14.55 -26.72
C ASP A 474 -26.27 15.21 -25.40
N THR A 475 -27.18 15.90 -24.72
CA THR A 475 -26.83 16.76 -23.58
C THR A 475 -26.89 16.10 -22.21
N GLY A 476 -27.47 14.90 -22.10
CA GLY A 476 -27.44 14.08 -20.88
C GLY A 476 -28.53 13.01 -20.81
N VAL A 477 -28.32 12.02 -19.95
CA VAL A 477 -29.29 10.98 -19.60
C VAL A 477 -29.47 10.94 -18.09
N GLU A 478 -30.71 11.04 -17.61
CA GLU A 478 -31.10 10.84 -16.21
C GLU A 478 -32.12 9.71 -16.11
N ILE A 479 -31.82 8.67 -15.33
CA ILE A 479 -32.70 7.53 -15.10
C ILE A 479 -32.90 7.32 -13.60
N GLY A 480 -34.14 7.48 -13.15
CA GLY A 480 -34.60 7.12 -11.80
C GLY A 480 -35.52 5.90 -11.86
N ALA A 481 -35.17 4.79 -11.19
CA ALA A 481 -35.98 3.58 -11.19
C ALA A 481 -35.88 2.75 -9.90
N ASN A 482 -36.79 1.79 -9.69
CA ASN A 482 -36.56 0.77 -8.65
C ASN A 482 -35.38 -0.14 -9.02
N ASN A 483 -35.26 -0.55 -10.28
CA ASN A 483 -34.16 -1.38 -10.80
C ASN A 483 -33.76 -0.90 -12.20
N ILE A 484 -32.47 -0.83 -12.51
CA ILE A 484 -31.98 -0.47 -13.85
C ILE A 484 -31.21 -1.67 -14.40
N ASN A 485 -31.68 -2.23 -15.52
CA ASN A 485 -31.06 -3.37 -16.19
C ASN A 485 -30.55 -2.95 -17.56
N ASN A 486 -29.24 -2.83 -17.71
CA ASN A 486 -28.52 -2.55 -18.95
C ASN A 486 -27.75 -3.79 -19.45
N ASN A 487 -28.21 -5.01 -19.15
CA ASN A 487 -27.52 -6.23 -19.52
C ASN A 487 -27.44 -6.42 -21.05
N GLY A 488 -26.21 -6.44 -21.59
CA GLY A 488 -25.96 -6.42 -23.04
C GLY A 488 -26.51 -5.16 -23.73
N GLY A 489 -26.80 -4.13 -22.96
CA GLY A 489 -27.38 -2.86 -23.40
C GLY A 489 -26.35 -1.76 -23.62
N GLN A 490 -26.83 -0.59 -24.02
CA GLN A 490 -26.04 0.64 -23.99
C GLN A 490 -26.83 1.86 -23.53
N ILE A 491 -26.22 2.64 -22.65
CA ILE A 491 -26.66 3.97 -22.24
C ILE A 491 -25.52 4.94 -22.57
N ALA A 492 -25.78 5.96 -23.38
CA ALA A 492 -24.72 6.85 -23.89
C ALA A 492 -25.14 8.32 -23.93
N SER A 493 -24.22 9.22 -23.58
CA SER A 493 -24.41 10.66 -23.80
C SER A 493 -23.13 11.45 -24.06
N ASN A 494 -23.23 12.57 -24.79
CA ASN A 494 -22.15 13.56 -24.82
C ASN A 494 -22.08 14.37 -23.51
N GLY A 495 -23.23 14.54 -22.83
CA GLY A 495 -23.32 15.06 -21.47
C GLY A 495 -23.24 13.98 -20.40
N ASN A 496 -23.71 14.28 -19.19
CA ASN A 496 -23.66 13.35 -18.06
C ASN A 496 -24.62 12.16 -18.24
N VAL A 497 -24.24 10.99 -17.72
CA VAL A 497 -25.16 9.88 -17.50
C VAL A 497 -25.35 9.70 -16.00
N SER A 498 -26.57 9.95 -15.51
CA SER A 498 -26.95 9.86 -14.10
C SER A 498 -27.97 8.73 -13.91
N LEU A 499 -27.60 7.70 -13.14
CA LEU A 499 -28.43 6.55 -12.83
C LEU A 499 -28.72 6.52 -11.33
N SER A 500 -29.98 6.58 -10.95
CA SER A 500 -30.44 6.47 -9.58
C SER A 500 -31.40 5.30 -9.44
N SER A 501 -31.00 4.28 -8.68
CA SER A 501 -31.80 3.09 -8.42
C SER A 501 -32.04 2.88 -6.92
N TYR A 502 -33.23 2.40 -6.54
CA TYR A 502 -33.48 1.93 -5.18
C TYR A 502 -32.93 0.51 -4.93
N SER A 503 -32.61 -0.23 -5.99
CA SER A 503 -32.11 -1.62 -5.96
C SER A 503 -30.81 -1.73 -6.77
N THR A 504 -30.60 -2.84 -7.48
CA THR A 504 -29.43 -3.12 -8.32
C THR A 504 -29.46 -2.34 -9.63
N ILE A 505 -28.27 -1.90 -10.03
CA ILE A 505 -27.97 -1.45 -11.39
C ILE A 505 -27.12 -2.56 -12.04
N ASP A 506 -27.67 -3.23 -13.05
CA ASP A 506 -27.05 -4.36 -13.74
C ASP A 506 -26.54 -3.95 -15.13
N ASP A 507 -25.23 -3.73 -15.26
CA ASP A 507 -24.52 -3.47 -16.52
C ASP A 507 -23.77 -4.72 -17.04
N TYR A 508 -24.23 -5.93 -16.69
CA TYR A 508 -23.59 -7.17 -17.17
C TYR A 508 -23.47 -7.21 -18.70
N ALA A 509 -22.26 -7.37 -19.24
CA ALA A 509 -21.99 -7.31 -20.68
C ALA A 509 -22.45 -6.01 -21.40
N GLY A 510 -22.84 -4.99 -20.63
CA GLY A 510 -23.42 -3.75 -21.09
C GLY A 510 -22.39 -2.72 -21.50
N LYS A 511 -22.83 -1.46 -21.54
CA LYS A 511 -21.99 -0.28 -21.80
C LYS A 511 -22.69 0.97 -21.26
N ILE A 512 -22.00 1.73 -20.40
CA ILE A 512 -22.43 3.05 -19.94
C ILE A 512 -21.35 4.06 -20.35
N LEU A 513 -21.73 5.04 -21.17
CA LEU A 513 -20.80 5.98 -21.80
C LEU A 513 -21.20 7.42 -21.55
N SER A 514 -20.24 8.24 -21.16
CA SER A 514 -20.39 9.69 -21.11
C SER A 514 -19.12 10.38 -21.62
N ASN A 515 -19.26 11.37 -22.51
CA ASN A 515 -18.16 12.31 -22.82
C ASN A 515 -17.96 13.38 -21.72
N SER A 516 -18.77 13.33 -20.66
CA SER A 516 -18.67 14.11 -19.43
C SER A 516 -18.53 13.13 -18.24
N LYS A 517 -19.45 13.13 -17.27
CA LYS A 517 -19.40 12.26 -16.08
C LYS A 517 -20.44 11.13 -16.12
N VAL A 518 -20.06 9.98 -15.59
CA VAL A 518 -21.01 8.93 -15.19
C VAL A 518 -21.23 9.00 -13.68
N ILE A 519 -22.49 9.09 -13.25
CA ILE A 519 -22.91 9.19 -11.85
C ILE A 519 -23.89 8.07 -11.55
N ILE A 520 -23.57 7.20 -10.60
CA ILE A 520 -24.36 6.00 -10.27
C ILE A 520 -24.68 6.00 -8.78
N LYS A 521 -25.97 5.95 -8.45
CA LYS A 521 -26.48 5.81 -7.08
C LYS A 521 -27.41 4.61 -7.01
N GLY A 522 -27.15 3.67 -6.11
CA GLY A 522 -27.91 2.41 -6.07
C GLY A 522 -27.78 1.62 -4.77
N SER A 523 -28.49 0.50 -4.68
CA SER A 523 -28.20 -0.49 -3.64
C SER A 523 -26.97 -1.33 -4.00
N SER A 524 -26.75 -1.65 -5.28
CA SER A 524 -25.58 -2.38 -5.76
C SER A 524 -25.34 -2.09 -7.23
N LEU A 525 -24.11 -2.29 -7.69
CA LEU A 525 -23.72 -2.15 -9.09
C LEU A 525 -23.06 -3.45 -9.55
N ARG A 526 -23.55 -4.02 -10.64
CA ARG A 526 -22.90 -5.15 -11.32
C ARG A 526 -22.39 -4.68 -12.67
N ASN A 527 -21.08 -4.66 -12.86
CA ASN A 527 -20.40 -4.31 -14.11
C ASN A 527 -19.57 -5.49 -14.67
N ASP A 528 -19.92 -6.73 -14.32
CA ASP A 528 -19.14 -7.88 -14.78
C ASP A 528 -19.22 -8.01 -16.29
N THR A 529 -18.08 -8.16 -16.97
CA THR A 529 -17.97 -8.12 -18.44
C THR A 529 -18.53 -6.84 -19.11
N GLY A 530 -18.93 -5.85 -18.30
CA GLY A 530 -19.48 -4.57 -18.71
C GLY A 530 -18.42 -3.51 -18.91
N GLY A 531 -18.86 -2.29 -19.21
CA GLY A 531 -17.96 -1.20 -19.54
C GLY A 531 -18.56 0.15 -19.17
N ILE A 532 -18.03 0.74 -18.09
CA ILE A 532 -18.39 2.08 -17.64
C ILE A 532 -17.26 3.02 -18.04
N SER A 533 -17.58 4.02 -18.85
CA SER A 533 -16.62 5.02 -19.32
C SER A 533 -17.19 6.42 -19.19
N GLY A 534 -16.54 7.24 -18.37
CA GLY A 534 -16.87 8.66 -18.19
C GLY A 534 -15.64 9.51 -18.45
N LYS A 535 -15.60 10.21 -19.58
CA LYS A 535 -14.40 10.93 -20.03
C LYS A 535 -13.87 11.91 -18.99
N GLN A 536 -14.76 12.67 -18.33
CA GLN A 536 -14.42 13.68 -17.32
C GLN A 536 -14.63 13.22 -15.86
N GLY A 537 -14.96 11.95 -15.65
CA GLY A 537 -15.00 11.34 -14.32
C GLY A 537 -16.10 10.30 -14.12
N ILE A 538 -15.96 9.52 -13.05
CA ILE A 538 -16.95 8.52 -12.62
C ILE A 538 -17.18 8.68 -11.11
N GLU A 539 -18.45 8.75 -10.71
CA GLU A 539 -18.88 8.71 -9.31
C GLU A 539 -19.84 7.54 -9.12
N VAL A 540 -19.49 6.58 -8.26
CA VAL A 540 -20.37 5.49 -7.86
C VAL A 540 -20.57 5.52 -6.36
N ALA A 541 -21.83 5.58 -5.92
CA ALA A 541 -22.22 5.48 -4.52
C ALA A 541 -23.30 4.39 -4.36
N VAL A 542 -22.91 3.22 -3.86
CA VAL A 542 -23.81 2.09 -3.63
C VAL A 542 -23.80 1.63 -2.18
N GLY A 543 -24.97 1.27 -1.64
CA GLY A 543 -25.07 0.79 -0.25
C GLY A 543 -24.53 -0.64 -0.04
N GLY A 544 -24.40 -1.42 -1.11
CA GLY A 544 -24.00 -2.83 -1.14
C GLY A 544 -22.73 -3.04 -1.97
N SER A 545 -22.68 -4.10 -2.77
CA SER A 545 -21.49 -4.45 -3.56
C SER A 545 -21.43 -3.69 -4.90
N LEU A 546 -20.21 -3.35 -5.29
CA LEU A 546 -19.82 -3.05 -6.67
C LEU A 546 -19.00 -4.23 -7.20
N THR A 547 -19.47 -4.93 -8.23
CA THR A 547 -18.70 -5.98 -8.90
C THR A 547 -18.26 -5.53 -10.29
N ASN A 548 -17.00 -5.78 -10.63
CA ASN A 548 -16.36 -5.42 -11.90
C ASN A 548 -15.58 -6.62 -12.45
N ASN A 549 -16.14 -7.83 -12.37
CA ASN A 549 -15.42 -9.04 -12.75
C ASN A 549 -15.24 -9.12 -14.28
N ILE A 550 -13.98 -9.09 -14.75
CA ILE A 550 -13.64 -8.96 -16.18
C ILE A 550 -14.32 -7.71 -16.81
N GLY A 551 -14.67 -6.72 -15.98
CA GLY A 551 -15.29 -5.48 -16.40
C GLY A 551 -14.28 -4.34 -16.52
N VAL A 552 -14.67 -3.27 -17.20
CA VAL A 552 -13.88 -2.04 -17.33
C VAL A 552 -14.58 -0.88 -16.66
N ILE A 553 -13.87 -0.13 -15.80
CA ILE A 553 -14.28 1.18 -15.30
C ILE A 553 -13.17 2.17 -15.66
N SER A 554 -13.46 3.14 -16.53
CA SER A 554 -12.43 4.01 -17.10
C SER A 554 -12.83 5.48 -17.16
N SER A 555 -11.91 6.36 -16.79
CA SER A 555 -11.99 7.79 -17.02
C SER A 555 -10.70 8.28 -17.69
N GLU A 556 -10.83 8.96 -18.83
CA GLU A 556 -9.69 9.41 -19.63
C GLU A 556 -9.05 10.68 -19.05
N GLU A 557 -9.88 11.65 -18.67
CA GLU A 557 -9.48 12.99 -18.25
C GLU A 557 -9.90 13.30 -16.79
N GLY A 558 -10.58 12.38 -16.11
CA GLY A 558 -11.17 12.63 -14.78
C GLY A 558 -10.84 11.58 -13.72
N ASP A 559 -11.38 11.83 -12.53
CA ASP A 559 -11.22 10.97 -11.36
C ASP A 559 -12.29 9.87 -11.31
N ILE A 560 -11.96 8.76 -10.66
CA ILE A 560 -12.91 7.71 -10.28
C ILE A 560 -13.08 7.76 -8.76
N SER A 561 -14.31 7.97 -8.29
CA SER A 561 -14.68 7.93 -6.88
C SER A 561 -15.71 6.82 -6.63
N LEU A 562 -15.34 5.84 -5.81
CA LEU A 562 -16.18 4.69 -5.48
C LEU A 562 -16.49 4.67 -3.98
N LEU A 563 -17.77 4.71 -3.64
CA LEU A 563 -18.28 4.46 -2.30
C LEU A 563 -19.17 3.21 -2.36
N ALA A 564 -18.76 2.13 -1.69
CA ALA A 564 -19.49 0.87 -1.68
C ALA A 564 -19.35 0.14 -0.34
N ASN A 565 -20.24 -0.79 -0.01
CA ASN A 565 -19.97 -1.71 1.10
C ASN A 565 -18.79 -2.63 0.77
N SER A 566 -18.74 -3.18 -0.45
CA SER A 566 -17.59 -3.95 -0.96
C SER A 566 -17.31 -3.61 -2.42
N VAL A 567 -16.05 -3.61 -2.81
CA VAL A 567 -15.60 -3.43 -4.20
C VAL A 567 -14.91 -4.71 -4.64
N ASP A 568 -15.44 -5.38 -5.65
CA ASP A 568 -14.85 -6.58 -6.25
C ASP A 568 -14.42 -6.29 -7.68
N ASN A 569 -13.14 -6.01 -7.85
CA ASN A 569 -12.47 -5.83 -9.14
C ASN A 569 -11.76 -7.10 -9.61
N HIS A 570 -12.10 -8.30 -9.13
CA HIS A 570 -11.43 -9.55 -9.53
C HIS A 570 -11.35 -9.69 -11.06
N GLY A 571 -10.16 -9.91 -11.62
CA GLY A 571 -9.97 -9.98 -13.08
C GLY A 571 -10.34 -8.72 -13.87
N GLY A 572 -10.74 -7.63 -13.21
CA GLY A 572 -11.21 -6.39 -13.81
C GLY A 572 -10.09 -5.39 -14.09
N PHE A 573 -10.44 -4.34 -14.83
CA PHE A 573 -9.55 -3.23 -15.15
C PHE A 573 -10.17 -1.88 -14.75
N MET A 574 -9.44 -1.09 -13.96
CA MET A 574 -9.80 0.30 -13.68
C MET A 574 -8.70 1.28 -14.05
N MET A 575 -9.08 2.41 -14.64
CA MET A 575 -8.14 3.48 -15.01
C MET A 575 -8.76 4.88 -14.86
N GLY A 576 -8.07 5.80 -14.19
CA GLY A 576 -8.50 7.19 -14.01
C GLY A 576 -7.33 8.11 -13.64
N GLN A 577 -7.56 9.41 -13.48
CA GLN A 577 -6.55 10.34 -12.96
C GLN A 577 -6.22 10.02 -11.51
N ASN A 578 -7.12 10.38 -10.59
CA ASN A 578 -7.13 9.82 -9.25
C ASN A 578 -8.18 8.71 -9.16
N ILE A 579 -7.87 7.69 -8.38
CA ILE A 579 -8.85 6.64 -8.04
C ILE A 579 -8.98 6.64 -6.52
N THR A 580 -10.17 6.97 -6.02
CA THR A 580 -10.49 6.94 -4.59
C THR A 580 -11.56 5.88 -4.32
N MET A 581 -11.30 4.99 -3.38
CA MET A 581 -12.25 3.96 -2.96
C MET A 581 -12.46 4.00 -1.45
N GLU A 582 -13.71 4.14 -1.04
CA GLU A 582 -14.15 4.02 0.36
C GLU A 582 -15.03 2.78 0.48
N SER A 583 -14.58 1.79 1.26
CA SER A 583 -15.26 0.50 1.42
C SER A 583 -15.47 0.10 2.88
N MET A 584 -16.72 -0.17 3.27
CA MET A 584 -17.05 -0.63 4.64
C MET A 584 -16.63 -2.09 4.95
N SER A 585 -16.39 -2.91 3.93
CA SER A 585 -16.02 -4.33 4.09
C SER A 585 -14.67 -4.65 3.50
N GLY A 586 -14.34 -4.24 2.27
CA GLY A 586 -13.13 -4.69 1.63
C GLY A 586 -13.08 -4.46 0.13
N VAL A 587 -11.85 -4.45 -0.38
CA VAL A 587 -11.54 -4.29 -1.81
C VAL A 587 -10.83 -5.55 -2.29
N ASN A 588 -11.40 -6.22 -3.28
CA ASN A 588 -10.78 -7.34 -3.97
C ASN A 588 -10.26 -6.90 -5.33
N ASN A 589 -8.95 -6.96 -5.52
CA ASN A 589 -8.23 -6.69 -6.76
C ASN A 589 -7.39 -7.92 -7.16
N ASN A 590 -7.84 -9.13 -6.81
CA ASN A 590 -7.12 -10.34 -7.15
C ASN A 590 -7.07 -10.56 -8.67
N THR A 591 -5.87 -10.89 -9.16
CA THR A 591 -5.57 -11.11 -10.58
C THR A 591 -6.14 -9.99 -11.47
N ALA A 592 -6.09 -8.74 -11.01
CA ALA A 592 -6.71 -7.59 -11.64
C ALA A 592 -5.73 -6.41 -11.78
N LEU A 593 -6.15 -5.33 -12.42
CA LEU A 593 -5.33 -4.15 -12.63
C LEU A 593 -6.09 -2.86 -12.29
N ILE A 594 -5.50 -2.06 -11.40
CA ILE A 594 -5.94 -0.68 -11.12
C ILE A 594 -4.78 0.27 -11.44
N VAL A 595 -5.04 1.27 -12.28
CA VAL A 595 -4.05 2.29 -12.66
C VAL A 595 -4.60 3.68 -12.44
N ALA A 596 -4.08 4.39 -11.46
CA ALA A 596 -4.26 5.83 -11.32
C ALA A 596 -3.10 6.56 -12.02
N SER A 597 -3.40 7.44 -12.97
CA SER A 597 -2.37 8.24 -13.64
C SER A 597 -1.78 9.33 -12.74
N LYS A 598 -2.43 9.59 -11.60
CA LYS A 598 -1.96 10.40 -10.48
C LYS A 598 -1.95 9.53 -9.22
N LYS A 599 -2.88 9.74 -8.29
CA LYS A 599 -2.89 9.07 -6.99
C LYS A 599 -3.95 7.97 -6.88
N LEU A 600 -3.56 6.83 -6.34
CA LEU A 600 -4.49 5.79 -5.90
C LEU A 600 -4.68 5.89 -4.38
N LYS A 601 -5.93 6.03 -3.94
CA LYS A 601 -6.31 6.03 -2.52
C LYS A 601 -7.38 4.98 -2.26
N ILE A 602 -7.11 4.05 -1.36
CA ILE A 602 -8.08 3.04 -0.93
C ILE A 602 -8.15 3.05 0.60
N ASN A 603 -9.35 3.33 1.12
CA ASN A 603 -9.67 3.18 2.52
C ASN A 603 -10.74 2.09 2.68
N ALA A 604 -10.31 0.91 3.14
CA ALA A 604 -11.16 -0.24 3.37
C ALA A 604 -11.21 -0.55 4.88
N PHE A 605 -12.41 -0.67 5.44
CA PHE A 605 -12.55 -1.06 6.85
C PHE A 605 -12.25 -2.54 7.10
N GLY A 606 -12.29 -3.40 6.07
CA GLY A 606 -11.79 -4.77 6.13
C GLY A 606 -10.60 -4.99 5.19
N ASN A 607 -10.56 -6.12 4.48
CA ASN A 607 -9.34 -6.52 3.76
C ASN A 607 -9.16 -5.78 2.42
N ILE A 608 -7.90 -5.50 2.08
CA ILE A 608 -7.48 -5.21 0.71
C ILE A 608 -6.78 -6.45 0.17
N GLU A 609 -7.41 -7.14 -0.76
CA GLU A 609 -6.87 -8.32 -1.44
C GLU A 609 -6.31 -7.90 -2.79
N ASN A 610 -5.01 -8.02 -2.99
CA ASN A 610 -4.30 -7.74 -4.25
C ASN A 610 -3.39 -8.91 -4.59
N ARG A 611 -3.94 -10.13 -4.69
CA ARG A 611 -3.18 -11.35 -4.90
C ARG A 611 -3.09 -11.73 -6.37
N ASP A 612 -2.00 -12.40 -6.73
CA ASP A 612 -1.78 -13.03 -8.03
C ASP A 612 -1.88 -12.07 -9.22
N GLY A 613 -1.61 -10.77 -8.99
CA GLY A 613 -1.55 -9.75 -10.04
C GLY A 613 -0.51 -10.06 -11.12
N ASN A 614 0.54 -10.82 -10.80
CA ASN A 614 1.53 -11.32 -11.77
C ASN A 614 0.90 -12.14 -12.91
N SER A 615 -0.26 -12.77 -12.66
CA SER A 615 -0.97 -13.60 -13.63
C SER A 615 -2.01 -12.84 -14.47
N PHE A 616 -2.26 -11.55 -14.21
CA PHE A 616 -3.30 -10.76 -14.89
C PHE A 616 -3.24 -10.89 -16.42
N GLY A 617 -2.10 -10.59 -17.05
CA GLY A 617 -1.95 -10.60 -18.50
C GLY A 617 -2.41 -11.91 -19.16
N ASN A 618 -2.01 -13.04 -18.60
CA ASN A 618 -2.37 -14.37 -19.10
C ASN A 618 -3.82 -14.76 -18.74
N ALA A 619 -4.24 -14.55 -17.49
CA ALA A 619 -5.54 -14.99 -17.00
C ALA A 619 -6.70 -14.14 -17.53
N TYR A 620 -6.54 -12.81 -17.54
CA TYR A 620 -7.61 -11.87 -17.87
C TYR A 620 -7.20 -10.75 -18.85
N GLY A 621 -5.92 -10.41 -18.94
CA GLY A 621 -5.40 -9.36 -19.83
C GLY A 621 -5.75 -9.60 -21.30
N LEU A 622 -5.88 -10.85 -21.73
CA LEU A 622 -6.36 -11.23 -23.06
C LEU A 622 -7.75 -10.64 -23.40
N TYR A 623 -8.67 -10.54 -22.44
CA TYR A 623 -10.00 -9.95 -22.66
C TYR A 623 -9.94 -8.45 -22.92
N PHE A 624 -8.88 -7.79 -22.44
CA PHE A 624 -8.65 -6.35 -22.59
C PHE A 624 -7.62 -6.00 -23.68
N GLY A 625 -7.09 -6.99 -24.40
CA GLY A 625 -6.00 -6.77 -25.37
C GLY A 625 -4.64 -6.45 -24.73
N MET A 626 -4.44 -6.84 -23.47
CA MET A 626 -3.25 -6.56 -22.65
C MET A 626 -2.54 -7.86 -22.18
N PRO A 627 -2.19 -8.81 -23.08
CA PRO A 627 -1.69 -10.13 -22.67
C PRO A 627 -0.33 -10.12 -21.95
N GLN A 628 0.46 -9.06 -22.14
CA GLN A 628 1.79 -8.89 -21.54
C GLN A 628 1.78 -8.00 -20.28
N GLN A 629 0.61 -7.51 -19.87
CA GLN A 629 0.52 -6.58 -18.76
C GLN A 629 0.48 -7.34 -17.42
N THR A 630 1.32 -6.93 -16.49
CA THR A 630 1.20 -7.37 -15.10
C THR A 630 0.12 -6.56 -14.38
N GLY A 631 -0.70 -7.24 -13.59
CA GLY A 631 -1.75 -6.66 -12.75
C GLY A 631 -1.19 -5.95 -11.53
N GLY A 632 -2.00 -5.84 -10.48
CA GLY A 632 -1.68 -5.15 -9.24
C GLY A 632 -2.29 -3.74 -9.17
N MET A 633 -1.75 -2.92 -8.29
CA MET A 633 -2.20 -1.55 -8.08
C MET A 633 -1.06 -0.57 -8.37
N VAL A 634 -1.34 0.41 -9.23
CA VAL A 634 -0.37 1.40 -9.69
C VAL A 634 -0.92 2.80 -9.50
N GLY A 635 -0.14 3.68 -8.88
CA GLY A 635 -0.41 5.11 -8.78
C GLY A 635 0.83 5.88 -9.18
N LYS A 636 0.79 6.63 -10.29
CA LYS A 636 2.01 7.26 -10.81
C LYS A 636 2.56 8.35 -9.90
N GLU A 637 1.70 9.14 -9.29
CA GLU A 637 2.07 10.22 -8.36
C GLU A 637 1.89 9.81 -6.88
N GLY A 638 1.58 8.54 -6.60
CA GLY A 638 1.57 7.98 -5.24
C GLY A 638 0.45 6.98 -4.96
N ILE A 639 0.61 6.25 -3.85
CA ILE A 639 -0.35 5.25 -3.36
C ILE A 639 -0.61 5.49 -1.86
N GLU A 640 -1.89 5.49 -1.47
CA GLU A 640 -2.35 5.48 -0.08
C GLU A 640 -3.32 4.32 0.15
N LEU A 641 -2.95 3.35 1.00
CA LEU A 641 -3.78 2.19 1.32
C LEU A 641 -4.01 2.08 2.83
N SER A 642 -5.26 1.90 3.23
CA SER A 642 -5.65 1.62 4.62
C SER A 642 -6.62 0.44 4.66
N GLY A 643 -6.32 -0.58 5.48
CA GLY A 643 -7.05 -1.84 5.54
C GLY A 643 -6.93 -2.55 6.88
N GLN A 644 -7.84 -3.48 7.18
CA GLN A 644 -7.69 -4.38 8.32
C GLN A 644 -6.52 -5.35 8.11
N ASN A 645 -6.53 -6.06 6.98
CA ASN A 645 -5.40 -6.83 6.47
C ASN A 645 -5.15 -6.41 5.03
N ILE A 646 -3.89 -6.36 4.63
CA ILE A 646 -3.49 -6.06 3.26
C ILE A 646 -2.71 -7.27 2.74
N TYR A 647 -3.12 -7.79 1.59
CA TYR A 647 -2.49 -8.94 0.97
C TYR A 647 -2.03 -8.59 -0.44
N ASN A 648 -0.74 -8.66 -0.69
CA ASN A 648 -0.11 -8.33 -1.97
C ASN A 648 0.57 -9.56 -2.61
N ASN A 649 0.25 -10.78 -2.16
CA ASN A 649 0.96 -12.00 -2.56
C ASN A 649 1.04 -12.18 -4.09
N ASN A 650 2.21 -12.52 -4.63
CA ASN A 650 2.41 -12.71 -6.07
C ASN A 650 1.87 -11.54 -6.93
N SER A 651 1.98 -10.32 -6.41
CA SER A 651 1.42 -9.12 -7.04
C SER A 651 2.34 -7.93 -6.85
N ARG A 652 1.81 -6.72 -7.06
CA ARG A 652 2.58 -5.49 -6.92
C ARG A 652 1.78 -4.28 -6.46
N PHE A 653 2.45 -3.42 -5.71
CA PHE A 653 2.10 -2.03 -5.43
C PHE A 653 3.20 -1.12 -5.99
N ILE A 654 2.84 -0.27 -6.94
CA ILE A 654 3.82 0.58 -7.66
C ILE A 654 3.40 2.04 -7.53
N ALA A 655 4.08 2.79 -6.66
CA ALA A 655 4.08 4.25 -6.67
C ALA A 655 5.25 4.70 -7.57
N GLU A 656 4.97 5.09 -8.82
CA GLU A 656 6.01 5.23 -9.88
C GLU A 656 6.97 6.38 -9.59
N ASP A 657 6.44 7.60 -9.46
CA ASP A 657 7.17 8.86 -9.24
C ASP A 657 6.76 9.55 -7.92
N GLY A 658 5.96 8.88 -7.08
CA GLY A 658 5.38 9.45 -5.86
C GLY A 658 5.57 8.59 -4.62
N PRO A 659 5.06 9.07 -3.46
CA PRO A 659 5.20 8.38 -2.19
C PRO A 659 4.25 7.19 -2.06
N LEU A 660 4.60 6.27 -1.16
CA LEU A 660 3.75 5.15 -0.77
C LEU A 660 3.44 5.24 0.72
N THR A 661 2.16 5.22 1.08
CA THR A 661 1.71 5.09 2.46
C THR A 661 0.77 3.89 2.58
N LEU A 662 1.10 2.98 3.50
CA LEU A 662 0.33 1.77 3.74
C LEU A 662 0.06 1.61 5.24
N GLN A 663 -1.20 1.42 5.60
CA GLN A 663 -1.63 1.15 6.97
C GLN A 663 -2.44 -0.14 7.00
N ALA A 664 -1.89 -1.19 7.60
CA ALA A 664 -2.57 -2.44 7.87
C ALA A 664 -2.78 -2.59 9.38
N GLN A 665 -4.03 -2.67 9.85
CA GLN A 665 -4.30 -2.78 11.29
C GLN A 665 -3.78 -4.09 11.90
N ASN A 666 -3.78 -5.18 11.13
CA ASN A 666 -3.35 -6.50 11.55
C ASN A 666 -2.20 -7.02 10.69
N THR A 667 -2.48 -7.76 9.61
CA THR A 667 -1.44 -8.39 8.81
C THR A 667 -1.19 -7.62 7.53
N PHE A 668 0.09 -7.44 7.18
CA PHE A 668 0.50 -7.13 5.83
C PHE A 668 1.31 -8.29 5.25
N ASP A 669 0.76 -8.96 4.24
CA ASP A 669 1.43 -10.05 3.56
C ASP A 669 1.89 -9.65 2.16
N ASN A 670 3.19 -9.43 2.02
CA ASN A 670 3.85 -9.07 0.77
C ASN A 670 4.57 -10.28 0.15
N THR A 671 4.25 -11.53 0.51
CA THR A 671 5.04 -12.69 0.10
C THR A 671 5.11 -12.85 -1.42
N ARG A 672 6.33 -13.02 -1.98
CA ARG A 672 6.59 -13.14 -3.44
C ARG A 672 6.09 -11.95 -4.28
N ALA A 673 6.06 -10.77 -3.70
CA ALA A 673 5.51 -9.59 -4.32
C ALA A 673 6.54 -8.48 -4.50
N LEU A 674 6.11 -7.41 -5.16
CA LEU A 674 6.91 -6.21 -5.40
C LEU A 674 6.20 -4.97 -4.82
N ILE A 675 6.93 -4.20 -4.04
CA ILE A 675 6.55 -2.84 -3.63
C ILE A 675 7.65 -1.90 -4.09
N THR A 676 7.28 -0.86 -4.83
CA THR A 676 8.20 0.22 -5.20
C THR A 676 7.58 1.57 -4.92
N SER A 677 8.39 2.50 -4.39
CA SER A 677 8.07 3.91 -4.25
C SER A 677 9.13 4.77 -4.95
N GLY A 678 8.70 5.64 -5.87
CA GLY A 678 9.56 6.64 -6.53
C GLY A 678 9.96 7.80 -5.61
N ALA A 679 9.35 7.91 -4.43
CA ALA A 679 9.71 8.84 -3.37
C ALA A 679 9.77 8.10 -2.02
N ASP A 680 9.51 8.79 -0.91
CA ASP A 680 9.50 8.18 0.42
C ASP A 680 8.38 7.14 0.56
N ALA A 681 8.59 6.14 1.41
CA ALA A 681 7.62 5.10 1.71
C ALA A 681 7.43 4.94 3.23
N SER A 682 6.19 4.87 3.67
CA SER A 682 5.81 4.63 5.07
C SER A 682 4.85 3.44 5.14
N ILE A 683 5.23 2.42 5.90
CA ILE A 683 4.48 1.17 6.06
C ILE A 683 4.23 0.95 7.54
N GLN A 684 2.97 0.96 7.96
CA GLN A 684 2.54 0.73 9.35
C GLN A 684 1.70 -0.55 9.42
N VAL A 685 2.10 -1.49 10.28
CA VAL A 685 1.49 -2.81 10.40
C VAL A 685 1.26 -3.17 11.87
N GLY A 686 0.02 -3.11 12.33
CA GLY A 686 -0.31 -3.39 13.74
C GLY A 686 -0.04 -4.83 14.20
N GLY A 687 0.17 -5.76 13.27
CA GLY A 687 0.53 -7.17 13.51
C GLY A 687 1.81 -7.58 12.78
N THR A 688 1.73 -8.63 11.95
CA THR A 688 2.93 -9.16 11.27
C THR A 688 3.05 -8.60 9.86
N TYR A 689 4.23 -8.10 9.54
CA TYR A 689 4.65 -7.80 8.18
C TYR A 689 5.48 -8.98 7.61
N TYR A 690 4.93 -9.65 6.60
CA TYR A 690 5.62 -10.71 5.85
C TYR A 690 6.19 -10.17 4.55
N ASN A 691 7.51 -10.00 4.48
CA ASN A 691 8.24 -9.67 3.24
C ASN A 691 8.95 -10.90 2.65
N ASN A 692 8.34 -12.07 2.77
CA ASN A 692 9.00 -13.32 2.42
C ASN A 692 9.11 -13.48 0.90
N TYR A 693 10.34 -13.67 0.41
CA TYR A 693 10.69 -13.81 -1.01
C TYR A 693 10.26 -12.62 -1.88
N ALA A 694 10.11 -11.46 -1.25
CA ALA A 694 9.52 -10.26 -1.86
C ALA A 694 10.55 -9.13 -1.95
N THR A 695 10.20 -8.07 -2.65
CA THR A 695 10.98 -6.83 -2.66
C THR A 695 10.12 -5.69 -2.16
N THR A 696 10.64 -4.95 -1.19
CA THR A 696 10.13 -3.65 -0.77
C THR A 696 11.24 -2.66 -0.93
N TRP A 697 11.03 -1.70 -1.83
CA TRP A 697 12.04 -0.71 -2.17
C TRP A 697 11.46 0.70 -2.26
N SER A 698 12.26 1.67 -1.83
CA SER A 698 11.97 3.10 -1.96
C SER A 698 13.18 3.84 -2.54
N ALA A 699 12.93 4.71 -3.52
CA ALA A 699 13.92 5.67 -4.02
C ALA A 699 14.20 6.80 -2.99
N GLY A 700 13.30 7.00 -2.04
CA GLY A 700 13.41 7.91 -0.92
C GLY A 700 13.72 7.20 0.40
N ASN A 701 13.30 7.78 1.51
CA ASN A 701 13.37 7.13 2.82
C ASN A 701 12.33 6.02 2.93
N LEU A 702 12.65 4.94 3.63
CA LEU A 702 11.72 3.85 3.93
C LEU A 702 11.55 3.70 5.44
N ASP A 703 10.35 4.00 5.94
CA ASP A 703 9.96 3.83 7.33
C ASP A 703 8.99 2.65 7.45
N ILE A 704 9.35 1.64 8.25
CA ILE A 704 8.52 0.47 8.53
C ILE A 704 8.29 0.36 10.04
N ASP A 705 7.03 0.49 10.45
CA ASP A 705 6.57 0.19 11.80
C ASP A 705 5.76 -1.11 11.76
N ALA A 706 6.17 -2.13 12.51
CA ALA A 706 5.47 -3.40 12.58
C ALA A 706 5.48 -4.03 13.97
N THR A 707 4.42 -4.73 14.38
CA THR A 707 4.50 -5.54 15.60
C THR A 707 5.49 -6.70 15.46
N THR A 708 5.59 -7.31 14.29
CA THR A 708 6.57 -8.37 13.98
C THR A 708 6.96 -8.27 12.52
N LEU A 709 8.26 -8.40 12.21
CA LEU A 709 8.77 -8.35 10.84
C LEU A 709 9.47 -9.66 10.48
N GLN A 710 9.00 -10.30 9.41
CA GLN A 710 9.63 -11.46 8.81
C GLN A 710 10.10 -11.13 7.39
N ASN A 711 11.40 -11.25 7.17
CA ASN A 711 12.01 -11.09 5.86
C ASN A 711 12.74 -12.39 5.50
N SER A 712 12.31 -13.08 4.45
CA SER A 712 12.96 -14.32 4.01
C SER A 712 13.43 -14.19 2.58
N SER A 713 14.64 -14.68 2.28
CA SER A 713 15.15 -14.74 0.92
C SER A 713 15.18 -16.16 0.37
N SER A 714 15.28 -16.26 -0.95
CA SER A 714 15.71 -17.44 -1.70
C SER A 714 16.72 -17.00 -2.75
N GLY A 715 17.48 -17.92 -3.33
CA GLY A 715 18.47 -17.60 -4.35
C GLY A 715 19.73 -16.96 -3.77
N THR A 716 20.60 -16.45 -4.64
CA THR A 716 21.86 -15.79 -4.29
C THR A 716 22.03 -14.49 -5.08
N MET A 717 22.76 -13.53 -4.51
CA MET A 717 23.12 -12.29 -5.22
C MET A 717 24.00 -12.55 -6.44
N ILE A 718 24.89 -13.56 -6.36
CA ILE A 718 25.83 -13.92 -7.42
C ILE A 718 25.09 -14.43 -8.66
N ASP A 719 24.01 -15.19 -8.45
CA ASP A 719 23.19 -15.74 -9.54
C ASP A 719 22.12 -14.75 -10.04
N ASN A 720 22.10 -13.52 -9.50
CA ASN A 720 21.11 -12.48 -9.79
C ASN A 720 19.65 -12.96 -9.66
N ASN A 721 19.40 -13.85 -8.69
CA ASN A 721 18.09 -14.46 -8.44
C ASN A 721 17.66 -14.38 -6.96
N ALA A 722 18.35 -13.56 -6.17
CA ALA A 722 18.01 -13.30 -4.79
C ALA A 722 16.60 -12.68 -4.66
N THR A 723 15.95 -12.93 -3.54
CA THR A 723 14.66 -12.34 -3.14
C THR A 723 14.72 -11.90 -1.68
N GLY A 724 13.63 -11.36 -1.11
CA GLY A 724 13.58 -10.99 0.31
C GLY A 724 14.34 -9.71 0.62
N PHE A 725 14.11 -8.67 -0.18
CA PHE A 725 14.73 -7.36 -0.04
C PHE A 725 13.80 -6.40 0.69
N ILE A 726 14.36 -5.69 1.66
CA ILE A 726 13.83 -4.43 2.21
C ILE A 726 14.93 -3.40 2.02
N ALA A 727 14.72 -2.43 1.14
CA ALA A 727 15.78 -1.53 0.73
C ALA A 727 15.35 -0.07 0.52
N SER A 728 16.28 0.85 0.76
CA SER A 728 16.10 2.28 0.52
C SER A 728 17.33 2.88 -0.16
N ASP A 729 17.10 3.79 -1.12
CA ASP A 729 18.13 4.60 -1.73
C ASP A 729 18.54 5.83 -0.86
N LYS A 730 17.87 6.03 0.27
CA LYS A 730 18.22 6.98 1.34
C LYS A 730 18.23 6.25 2.69
N ASN A 731 17.59 6.80 3.72
CA ASN A 731 17.59 6.23 5.05
C ASN A 731 16.50 5.16 5.19
N LEU A 732 16.80 4.11 5.95
CA LEU A 732 15.88 3.01 6.25
C LEU A 732 15.67 2.93 7.76
N SER A 733 14.43 3.12 8.21
CA SER A 733 14.05 2.95 9.61
C SER A 733 13.13 1.75 9.77
N LEU A 734 13.49 0.83 10.67
CA LEU A 734 12.69 -0.31 11.07
C LEU A 734 12.37 -0.21 12.55
N GLU A 735 11.12 0.11 12.89
CA GLU A 735 10.62 0.05 14.26
C GLU A 735 9.75 -1.20 14.43
N VAL A 736 10.21 -2.15 15.23
CA VAL A 736 9.55 -3.44 15.42
C VAL A 736 9.20 -3.66 16.88
N VAL A 737 7.93 -3.91 17.20
CA VAL A 737 7.51 -4.07 18.60
C VAL A 737 8.07 -5.36 19.21
N ASN A 738 7.83 -6.52 18.60
CA ASN A 738 8.16 -7.82 19.20
C ASN A 738 9.44 -8.43 18.66
N SER A 739 9.48 -8.86 17.40
CA SER A 739 10.68 -9.53 16.87
C SER A 739 10.91 -9.26 15.39
N LEU A 740 12.18 -9.11 15.05
CA LEU A 740 12.67 -9.05 13.67
C LEU A 740 13.41 -10.33 13.36
N THR A 741 12.90 -11.10 12.40
CA THR A 741 13.59 -12.27 11.86
C THR A 741 13.97 -12.02 10.41
N ASN A 742 15.27 -11.86 10.15
CA ASN A 742 15.81 -11.56 8.83
C ASN A 742 16.61 -12.75 8.27
N TYR A 743 16.01 -13.51 7.36
CA TYR A 743 16.70 -14.43 6.46
C TYR A 743 17.00 -13.79 5.09
N GLY A 744 16.66 -12.52 4.89
CA GLY A 744 16.85 -11.80 3.64
C GLY A 744 17.86 -10.66 3.71
N TRP A 745 17.65 -9.68 2.86
CA TRP A 745 18.51 -8.52 2.69
C TRP A 745 17.77 -7.29 3.21
N ILE A 746 18.34 -6.63 4.21
CA ILE A 746 17.88 -5.34 4.71
C ILE A 746 19.01 -4.36 4.42
N SER A 747 18.77 -3.34 3.59
CA SER A 747 19.86 -2.43 3.17
C SER A 747 19.44 -1.00 2.88
N GLY A 748 20.21 -0.03 3.34
CA GLY A 748 20.06 1.39 2.98
C GLY A 748 21.34 1.96 2.36
N LYS A 749 21.21 2.81 1.34
CA LYS A 749 22.33 3.65 0.85
C LYS A 749 22.62 4.84 1.78
N GLY A 750 21.67 5.20 2.63
CA GLY A 750 21.83 6.14 3.73
C GLY A 750 22.11 5.45 5.06
N ASP A 751 21.63 6.06 6.13
CA ASP A 751 21.68 5.48 7.47
C ASP A 751 20.57 4.43 7.64
N VAL A 752 20.84 3.38 8.41
CA VAL A 752 19.89 2.31 8.71
C VAL A 752 19.69 2.21 10.21
N ASP A 753 18.46 2.44 10.65
CA ASP A 753 18.06 2.34 12.05
C ASP A 753 17.17 1.11 12.23
N VAL A 754 17.55 0.20 13.14
CA VAL A 754 16.78 -1.01 13.44
C VAL A 754 16.50 -1.08 14.93
N THR A 755 15.25 -0.82 15.32
CA THR A 755 14.79 -0.87 16.71
C THR A 755 13.82 -2.03 16.93
N VAL A 756 14.11 -2.88 17.91
CA VAL A 756 13.23 -3.97 18.37
C VAL A 756 12.86 -3.74 19.84
N ASN A 757 11.66 -3.23 20.08
CA ASN A 757 11.26 -2.66 21.37
C ASN A 757 11.07 -3.67 22.50
N ASN A 758 10.54 -4.86 22.24
CA ASN A 758 10.18 -5.87 23.27
C ASN A 758 10.80 -7.26 23.06
N GLY A 759 11.58 -7.49 22.01
CA GLY A 759 12.14 -8.81 21.75
C GLY A 759 13.50 -8.82 21.07
N ASN A 760 13.75 -9.88 20.30
CA ASN A 760 15.07 -10.19 19.74
C ASN A 760 15.16 -9.80 18.28
N LEU A 761 16.35 -9.36 17.88
CA LEU A 761 16.76 -9.31 16.49
C LEU A 761 17.49 -10.60 16.12
N TYR A 762 16.95 -11.34 15.15
CA TYR A 762 17.59 -12.51 14.57
C TYR A 762 18.04 -12.20 13.14
N ASN A 763 19.32 -11.89 12.96
CA ASN A 763 19.91 -11.75 11.63
C ASN A 763 20.50 -13.08 11.17
N ARG A 764 19.91 -13.67 10.14
CA ARG A 764 20.30 -14.93 9.50
C ARG A 764 20.92 -14.73 8.11
N ASN A 765 20.94 -13.50 7.61
CA ASN A 765 21.56 -13.13 6.35
C ASN A 765 22.17 -11.72 6.48
N THR A 766 21.68 -10.70 5.77
CA THR A 766 22.38 -9.42 5.67
C THR A 766 21.54 -8.27 6.21
N ILE A 767 22.13 -7.47 7.09
CA ILE A 767 21.70 -6.11 7.43
C ILE A 767 22.86 -5.17 7.12
N ALA A 768 22.67 -4.21 6.21
CA ALA A 768 23.77 -3.37 5.72
C ALA A 768 23.38 -1.90 5.54
N ALA A 769 24.29 -0.98 5.87
CA ALA A 769 24.18 0.43 5.55
C ALA A 769 25.41 0.91 4.79
N GLU A 770 25.27 1.74 3.75
CA GLU A 770 26.42 2.42 3.14
C GLU A 770 26.96 3.55 4.04
N LYS A 771 26.15 4.06 4.99
CA LYS A 771 26.56 5.00 6.04
C LYS A 771 26.48 4.35 7.43
N GLY A 772 25.82 4.98 8.41
CA GLY A 772 25.69 4.46 9.77
C GLY A 772 24.64 3.35 9.89
N LEU A 773 24.89 2.40 10.79
CA LEU A 773 23.94 1.34 11.15
C LEU A 773 23.77 1.31 12.67
N ASP A 774 22.59 1.73 13.13
CA ASP A 774 22.22 1.67 14.54
C ASP A 774 21.22 0.54 14.78
N ILE A 775 21.58 -0.40 15.63
CA ILE A 775 20.73 -1.53 16.02
C ILE A 775 20.45 -1.46 17.52
N ALA A 776 19.18 -1.32 17.89
CA ALA A 776 18.71 -1.38 19.26
C ALA A 776 17.73 -2.55 19.43
N ALA A 777 18.00 -3.50 20.32
CA ALA A 777 17.08 -4.60 20.61
C ALA A 777 16.99 -4.90 22.11
N LEU A 778 15.77 -4.88 22.67
CA LEU A 778 15.60 -5.02 24.12
C LEU A 778 16.11 -6.38 24.65
N ASN A 779 15.71 -7.49 24.01
CA ASN A 779 15.97 -8.83 24.54
C ASN A 779 17.21 -9.51 23.93
N GLY A 780 17.83 -8.93 22.91
CA GLY A 780 19.10 -9.42 22.40
C GLY A 780 19.25 -9.31 20.89
N ILE A 781 20.50 -9.41 20.47
CA ILE A 781 20.95 -9.37 19.07
C ILE A 781 21.63 -10.70 18.78
N GLU A 782 21.05 -11.50 17.89
CA GLU A 782 21.64 -12.74 17.39
C GLU A 782 22.01 -12.59 15.91
N ASN A 783 23.31 -12.44 15.65
CA ASN A 783 23.85 -12.44 14.30
C ASN A 783 24.36 -13.82 13.92
N TRP A 784 23.92 -14.32 12.78
CA TRP A 784 24.35 -15.59 12.18
C TRP A 784 25.04 -15.41 10.83
N LYS A 785 25.06 -14.18 10.30
CA LYS A 785 25.66 -13.82 9.01
C LYS A 785 26.22 -12.39 9.05
N ASP A 786 25.79 -11.49 8.20
CA ASP A 786 26.49 -10.23 7.95
C ASP A 786 25.71 -9.05 8.52
N ILE A 787 26.37 -8.28 9.39
CA ILE A 787 25.95 -6.94 9.82
C ILE A 787 27.08 -6.00 9.42
N SER A 788 26.80 -5.03 8.54
CA SER A 788 27.85 -4.18 7.96
C SER A 788 27.41 -2.73 7.85
N ALA A 789 28.30 -1.82 8.21
CA ALA A 789 28.16 -0.38 8.01
C ALA A 789 29.35 0.14 7.20
N GLY A 790 29.10 1.05 6.25
CA GLY A 790 30.16 1.83 5.61
C GLY A 790 30.68 2.97 6.50
N GLY A 791 29.88 3.40 7.48
CA GLY A 791 30.24 4.29 8.58
C GLY A 791 30.20 3.55 9.92
N ASP A 792 29.67 4.21 10.96
CA ASP A 792 29.64 3.64 12.32
C ASP A 792 28.59 2.54 12.47
N LEU A 793 28.92 1.50 13.22
CA LEU A 793 28.02 0.42 13.63
C LEU A 793 27.80 0.48 15.15
N THR A 794 26.61 0.88 15.56
CA THR A 794 26.21 0.88 16.97
C THR A 794 25.24 -0.25 17.26
N MET A 795 25.50 -1.02 18.32
CA MET A 795 24.60 -2.08 18.80
C MET A 795 24.30 -1.87 20.28
N ASN A 796 23.02 -1.71 20.61
CA ASN A 796 22.55 -1.50 21.98
C ASN A 796 21.53 -2.57 22.38
N THR A 797 21.74 -3.24 23.52
CA THR A 797 20.77 -4.20 24.06
C THR A 797 20.76 -4.24 25.59
N ASN A 798 19.56 -4.43 26.16
CA ASN A 798 19.39 -4.68 27.59
C ASN A 798 19.62 -6.15 27.97
N ARG A 799 20.03 -6.99 27.01
CA ARG A 799 20.37 -8.37 27.28
C ARG A 799 21.71 -8.73 26.64
N HIS A 800 21.74 -9.55 25.61
CA HIS A 800 22.95 -10.20 25.12
C HIS A 800 23.19 -9.91 23.63
N VAL A 801 24.46 -9.87 23.22
CA VAL A 801 24.86 -9.85 21.82
C VAL A 801 25.57 -11.16 21.51
N THR A 802 25.12 -11.87 20.48
CA THR A 802 25.76 -13.09 20.00
C THR A 802 26.11 -12.95 18.53
N ASN A 803 27.41 -12.96 18.22
CA ASN A 803 27.93 -13.10 16.86
C ASN A 803 28.30 -14.58 16.68
N ASN A 804 27.53 -15.36 15.92
CA ASN A 804 27.71 -16.81 15.78
C ASN A 804 28.89 -17.20 14.87
N SER A 805 29.08 -18.49 14.61
CA SER A 805 30.10 -18.95 13.67
C SER A 805 29.73 -18.60 12.23
N ASN A 806 30.70 -18.19 11.42
CA ASN A 806 30.52 -17.69 10.04
C ASN A 806 29.70 -16.40 9.92
N SER A 807 29.72 -15.57 10.96
CA SER A 807 29.10 -14.25 10.94
C SER A 807 30.15 -13.15 11.06
N ASN A 808 29.83 -12.00 10.47
CA ASN A 808 30.68 -10.82 10.42
C ASN A 808 29.90 -9.61 10.97
N MET A 809 30.58 -8.82 11.79
CA MET A 809 30.18 -7.47 12.18
C MET A 809 31.28 -6.52 11.73
N VAL A 810 30.98 -5.61 10.80
CA VAL A 810 31.96 -4.72 10.17
C VAL A 810 31.44 -3.28 10.18
N GLY A 811 32.32 -2.32 10.47
CA GLY A 811 32.02 -0.89 10.46
C GLY A 811 33.28 -0.04 10.54
N GLN A 812 33.14 1.27 10.36
CA GLN A 812 34.22 2.23 10.59
C GLN A 812 34.60 2.23 12.07
N ASN A 813 33.73 2.77 12.93
CA ASN A 813 33.77 2.53 14.37
C ASN A 813 32.70 1.52 14.74
N ILE A 814 33.02 0.62 15.66
CA ILE A 814 32.05 -0.34 16.19
C ILE A 814 31.85 -0.07 17.68
N VAL A 815 30.59 0.15 18.07
CA VAL A 815 30.19 0.29 19.47
C VAL A 815 29.20 -0.83 19.81
N ILE A 816 29.54 -1.69 20.78
CA ILE A 816 28.66 -2.77 21.25
C ILE A 816 28.39 -2.59 22.74
N ASN A 817 27.14 -2.29 23.09
CA ASN A 817 26.67 -2.13 24.46
C ASN A 817 25.65 -3.22 24.81
N ALA A 818 25.97 -4.05 25.79
CA ALA A 818 25.07 -5.10 26.30
C ALA A 818 24.97 -5.06 27.83
N VAL A 819 23.78 -5.28 28.39
CA VAL A 819 23.67 -5.40 29.87
C VAL A 819 24.14 -6.77 30.36
N ASN A 820 23.92 -7.84 29.59
CA ASN A 820 24.39 -9.20 29.87
C ASN A 820 25.53 -9.57 28.91
N ASP A 821 25.82 -10.87 28.80
CA ASP A 821 26.98 -11.39 28.10
C ASP A 821 27.05 -11.01 26.60
N ILE A 822 28.27 -10.80 26.13
CA ILE A 822 28.61 -10.68 24.72
C ILE A 822 29.35 -11.96 24.32
N ASN A 823 28.87 -12.66 23.30
CA ASN A 823 29.43 -13.91 22.81
C ASN A 823 29.87 -13.73 21.35
N ASN A 824 31.17 -13.60 21.11
CA ASN A 824 31.74 -13.56 19.77
C ASN A 824 32.32 -14.91 19.37
N ARG A 825 31.70 -15.57 18.39
CA ARG A 825 32.17 -16.80 17.73
C ARG A 825 32.48 -16.58 16.24
N GLY A 826 32.34 -15.34 15.77
CA GLY A 826 32.57 -14.89 14.40
C GLY A 826 33.62 -13.79 14.35
N ASN A 827 33.56 -12.96 13.31
CA ASN A 827 34.46 -11.82 13.15
C ASN A 827 33.77 -10.54 13.60
N ILE A 828 34.46 -9.74 14.40
CA ILE A 828 34.13 -8.33 14.66
C ILE A 828 35.33 -7.52 14.19
N VAL A 829 35.16 -6.70 13.16
CA VAL A 829 36.25 -5.99 12.49
C VAL A 829 35.88 -4.52 12.33
N SER A 830 36.61 -3.65 13.01
CA SER A 830 36.46 -2.20 12.89
C SER A 830 37.59 -1.62 12.04
N ASP A 831 37.28 -0.76 11.07
CA ASP A 831 38.29 -0.04 10.27
C ASP A 831 38.97 1.10 11.06
N ALA A 832 38.40 1.50 12.19
CA ALA A 832 38.93 2.41 13.19
C ALA A 832 38.71 1.80 14.60
N ASP A 833 37.93 2.44 15.48
CA ASP A 833 37.86 2.06 16.90
C ASP A 833 36.77 1.03 17.21
N LEU A 834 37.12 0.02 18.01
CA LEU A 834 36.19 -0.99 18.54
C LEU A 834 35.97 -0.79 20.05
N ASN A 835 34.78 -0.34 20.41
CA ASN A 835 34.36 -0.13 21.80
C ASN A 835 33.32 -1.16 22.21
N VAL A 836 33.63 -2.01 23.19
CA VAL A 836 32.72 -3.07 23.66
C VAL A 836 32.52 -2.95 25.16
N THR A 837 31.27 -2.71 25.56
CA THR A 837 30.89 -2.54 26.96
C THR A 837 29.80 -3.54 27.35
N THR A 838 30.06 -4.31 28.41
CA THR A 838 29.06 -5.17 29.04
C THR A 838 29.12 -5.18 30.55
N LYS A 839 27.97 -5.30 31.23
CA LYS A 839 27.95 -5.61 32.68
C LYS A 839 28.07 -7.12 32.95
N GLY A 840 27.84 -7.95 31.94
CA GLY A 840 28.09 -9.39 31.94
C GLY A 840 29.51 -9.72 31.49
N ASN A 841 29.71 -10.94 31.00
CA ASN A 841 31.00 -11.44 30.53
C ASN A 841 31.15 -11.23 29.01
N LEU A 842 32.37 -10.94 28.57
CA LEU A 842 32.75 -10.96 27.17
C LEU A 842 33.46 -12.27 26.86
N TYR A 843 32.85 -13.09 26.00
CA TYR A 843 33.44 -14.32 25.49
C TYR A 843 33.86 -14.14 24.05
N ASN A 844 35.17 -14.04 23.80
CA ASN A 844 35.74 -14.06 22.46
C ASN A 844 36.28 -15.46 22.14
N TYR A 845 35.75 -16.07 21.09
CA TYR A 845 36.12 -17.40 20.62
C TYR A 845 36.76 -17.39 19.21
N LEU A 846 36.90 -16.22 18.57
CA LEU A 846 37.52 -16.12 17.24
C LEU A 846 38.32 -14.81 17.07
N TYR A 847 37.79 -13.80 16.37
CA TYR A 847 38.51 -12.57 16.04
C TYR A 847 37.73 -11.33 16.48
N MET A 848 38.40 -10.46 17.24
CA MET A 848 38.03 -9.06 17.45
C MET A 848 39.21 -8.20 16.99
N VAL A 849 39.05 -7.46 15.90
CA VAL A 849 40.12 -6.68 15.27
C VAL A 849 39.67 -5.23 15.15
N GLY A 850 40.53 -4.31 15.57
CA GLY A 850 40.36 -2.87 15.38
C GLY A 850 41.59 -2.31 14.66
N TYR A 851 41.39 -1.67 13.52
CA TYR A 851 42.47 -0.98 12.82
C TYR A 851 42.79 0.40 13.43
N GLY A 852 42.03 0.82 14.46
CA GLY A 852 42.35 1.87 15.44
C GLY A 852 42.53 1.27 16.84
N ASP A 853 41.87 1.87 17.83
CA ASP A 853 41.93 1.45 19.23
C ASP A 853 40.86 0.40 19.56
N ILE A 854 41.15 -0.49 20.52
CA ILE A 854 40.17 -1.39 21.13
C ILE A 854 40.01 -1.06 22.61
N ALA A 855 38.79 -0.75 23.03
CA ALA A 855 38.43 -0.61 24.44
C ALA A 855 37.34 -1.61 24.85
N LEU A 856 37.67 -2.49 25.80
CA LEU A 856 36.79 -3.52 26.32
C LEU A 856 36.48 -3.26 27.81
N SER A 857 35.21 -3.17 28.18
CA SER A 857 34.77 -3.09 29.57
C SER A 857 33.79 -4.22 29.89
N ALA A 858 34.12 -5.11 30.83
CA ALA A 858 33.32 -6.30 31.13
C ALA A 858 33.43 -6.77 32.60
N ASN A 859 32.50 -7.63 33.04
CA ASN A 859 32.67 -8.37 34.30
C ASN A 859 33.83 -9.36 34.23
N SER A 860 34.02 -10.06 33.12
CA SER A 860 35.17 -10.92 32.84
C SER A 860 35.37 -10.98 31.33
N VAL A 861 36.61 -11.12 30.88
CA VAL A 861 36.97 -11.24 29.45
C VAL A 861 37.60 -12.60 29.23
N ALA A 862 37.03 -13.43 28.37
CA ALA A 862 37.57 -14.73 28.01
C ALA A 862 37.98 -14.73 26.54
N ASN A 863 39.29 -14.72 26.28
CA ASN A 863 39.96 -14.72 24.98
C ASN A 863 40.79 -16.00 24.77
N ASN A 864 40.32 -17.14 25.28
CA ASN A 864 41.10 -18.38 25.22
C ASN A 864 41.06 -18.97 23.80
N ASN A 865 42.21 -19.27 23.20
CA ASN A 865 42.33 -19.74 21.80
C ASN A 865 41.75 -18.76 20.76
N ALA A 866 41.71 -17.46 21.09
CA ALA A 866 41.14 -16.41 20.26
C ALA A 866 42.10 -15.23 20.17
N THR A 867 41.79 -14.27 19.29
CA THR A 867 42.61 -13.07 19.07
C THR A 867 41.81 -11.80 19.33
N ILE A 868 42.39 -10.90 20.11
CA ILE A 868 42.01 -9.49 20.22
C ILE A 868 43.23 -8.68 19.78
N GLU A 869 43.11 -7.95 18.68
CA GLU A 869 44.21 -7.23 18.05
C GLU A 869 43.79 -5.79 17.71
N ALA A 870 44.46 -4.82 18.33
CA ALA A 870 44.34 -3.41 18.00
C ALA A 870 45.56 -2.97 17.19
N THR A 871 45.37 -2.18 16.13
CA THR A 871 46.49 -1.50 15.48
C THR A 871 47.00 -0.35 16.36
N GLY A 872 46.10 0.35 17.06
CA GLY A 872 46.40 1.36 18.08
C GLY A 872 46.49 0.76 19.48
N ASP A 873 45.80 1.37 20.44
CA ASP A 873 45.79 0.99 21.85
C ASP A 873 44.84 -0.19 22.11
N LEU A 874 45.25 -1.12 22.98
CA LEU A 874 44.38 -2.17 23.50
C LEU A 874 44.14 -1.98 25.00
N ILE A 875 42.94 -1.57 25.37
CA ILE A 875 42.53 -1.32 26.75
C ILE A 875 41.47 -2.35 27.17
N ILE A 876 41.77 -3.13 28.20
CA ILE A 876 40.85 -4.09 28.80
C ILE A 876 40.60 -3.70 30.26
N ASP A 877 39.38 -3.26 30.57
CA ASP A 877 38.92 -2.98 31.93
C ASP A 877 37.95 -4.08 32.38
N SER A 878 38.49 -5.09 33.05
CA SER A 878 37.72 -6.19 33.62
C SER A 878 37.58 -6.06 35.13
N LYS A 879 36.35 -6.27 35.65
CA LYS A 879 36.14 -6.38 37.11
C LYS A 879 36.55 -7.74 37.67
N GLY A 880 36.68 -8.74 36.82
CA GLY A 880 36.88 -10.14 37.16
C GLY A 880 38.08 -10.71 36.41
N ASN A 881 37.96 -11.93 35.88
CA ASN A 881 39.11 -12.61 35.29
C ASN A 881 39.29 -12.24 33.81
N VAL A 882 40.55 -12.16 33.38
CA VAL A 882 40.97 -12.04 31.98
C VAL A 882 41.64 -13.35 31.57
N GLY A 883 41.00 -14.13 30.71
CA GLY A 883 41.55 -15.36 30.17
C GLY A 883 42.18 -15.12 28.80
N ASN A 884 43.45 -15.50 28.64
CA ASN A 884 44.22 -15.47 27.40
C ASN A 884 45.01 -16.79 27.20
N ASN A 885 44.50 -17.91 27.71
CA ASN A 885 45.17 -19.21 27.56
C ASN A 885 45.20 -19.60 26.08
N ARG A 886 46.40 -19.80 25.51
CA ARG A 886 46.63 -19.98 24.06
C ARG A 886 46.02 -18.88 23.18
N GLY A 887 45.74 -17.71 23.75
CA GLY A 887 45.15 -16.56 23.06
C GLY A 887 46.19 -15.50 22.76
N ASN A 888 45.76 -14.50 21.99
CA ASN A 888 46.56 -13.34 21.60
C ASN A 888 45.86 -12.05 22.06
N LEU A 889 46.59 -11.23 22.84
CA LEU A 889 46.24 -9.84 23.14
C LEU A 889 47.33 -8.95 22.56
N HIS A 890 47.04 -8.27 21.46
CA HIS A 890 48.03 -7.51 20.70
C HIS A 890 47.64 -6.03 20.53
N ALA A 891 48.61 -5.14 20.73
CA ALA A 891 48.56 -3.73 20.33
C ALA A 891 49.74 -3.45 19.38
N LEU A 892 49.47 -3.37 18.08
CA LEU A 892 50.52 -3.43 17.04
C LEU A 892 51.35 -2.14 16.92
N ASN A 893 50.77 -0.98 17.24
CA ASN A 893 51.48 0.31 17.25
C ASN A 893 51.18 1.17 18.49
N GLY A 894 50.35 0.70 19.42
CA GLY A 894 49.92 1.43 20.61
C GLY A 894 50.34 0.80 21.94
N VAL A 895 49.72 1.26 23.02
CA VAL A 895 49.89 0.73 24.38
C VAL A 895 48.91 -0.40 24.66
N LEU A 896 49.29 -1.33 25.52
CA LEU A 896 48.42 -2.41 25.99
C LEU A 896 48.19 -2.26 27.49
N SER A 897 46.94 -2.09 27.92
CA SER A 897 46.58 -1.96 29.33
C SER A 897 45.51 -2.97 29.72
N VAL A 898 45.76 -3.79 30.73
CA VAL A 898 44.78 -4.72 31.31
C VAL A 898 44.58 -4.45 32.79
N LYS A 899 43.32 -4.21 33.18
CA LYS A 899 42.84 -4.20 34.56
C LYS A 899 41.97 -5.43 34.80
N GLY A 900 42.17 -6.09 35.94
CA GLY A 900 41.50 -7.35 36.24
C GLY A 900 41.73 -7.87 37.64
N ASN A 901 41.06 -8.97 37.97
CA ASN A 901 41.35 -9.77 39.14
C ASN A 901 42.49 -10.74 38.84
N ASN A 902 42.21 -11.85 38.13
CA ASN A 902 43.24 -12.79 37.69
C ASN A 902 43.42 -12.69 36.17
N LEU A 903 44.65 -12.83 35.70
CA LEU A 903 44.96 -12.95 34.28
C LEU A 903 45.66 -14.30 34.05
N ASN A 904 45.03 -15.19 33.28
CA ASN A 904 45.65 -16.43 32.82
C ASN A 904 46.15 -16.23 31.38
N ASN A 905 47.47 -16.22 31.21
CA ASN A 905 48.20 -16.14 29.95
C ASN A 905 48.96 -17.44 29.65
N ASP A 906 48.49 -18.58 30.14
CA ASP A 906 49.17 -19.86 29.93
C ASP A 906 49.27 -20.17 28.43
N ASN A 907 50.48 -20.36 27.92
CA ASN A 907 50.76 -20.55 26.48
C ASN A 907 50.21 -19.42 25.59
N GLY A 908 49.81 -18.28 26.16
CA GLY A 908 49.28 -17.13 25.46
C GLY A 908 50.35 -16.09 25.17
N GLU A 909 50.02 -15.15 24.30
CA GLU A 909 50.87 -14.00 23.98
C GLU A 909 50.16 -12.70 24.35
N ILE A 910 50.86 -11.86 25.10
CA ILE A 910 50.52 -10.45 25.35
C ILE A 910 51.66 -9.63 24.77
N ARG A 911 51.35 -8.81 23.77
CA ARG A 911 52.35 -8.02 23.04
C ARG A 911 51.85 -6.61 22.79
N GLY A 912 52.62 -5.63 23.23
CA GLY A 912 52.43 -4.23 22.86
C GLY A 912 53.63 -3.69 22.09
N TYR A 913 53.40 -2.80 21.14
CA TYR A 913 54.48 -2.04 20.53
C TYR A 913 55.03 -0.99 21.50
N GLY A 914 54.14 -0.23 22.16
CA GLY A 914 54.46 0.70 23.24
C GLY A 914 54.35 0.06 24.63
N ASP A 915 54.06 0.87 25.64
CA ASP A 915 53.98 0.41 27.04
C ASP A 915 52.95 -0.69 27.25
N VAL A 916 53.29 -1.67 28.08
CA VAL A 916 52.38 -2.75 28.50
C VAL A 916 52.18 -2.69 30.01
N THR A 917 50.94 -2.40 30.43
CA THR A 917 50.57 -2.29 31.84
C THR A 917 49.53 -3.34 32.23
N LEU A 918 49.88 -4.22 33.16
CA LEU A 918 48.97 -5.18 33.77
C LEU A 918 48.74 -4.79 35.25
N ALA A 919 47.54 -4.31 35.56
CA ALA A 919 47.14 -3.90 36.89
C ALA A 919 46.11 -4.89 37.46
N LEU A 920 46.60 -5.91 38.16
CA LEU A 920 45.80 -7.04 38.65
C LEU A 920 45.65 -7.00 40.18
N THR A 921 44.43 -7.26 40.66
CA THR A 921 44.20 -7.40 42.12
C THR A 921 44.47 -8.81 42.64
N GLY A 922 44.39 -9.81 41.76
CA GLY A 922 44.65 -11.23 41.98
C GLY A 922 45.94 -11.67 41.29
N ASN A 923 45.95 -12.84 40.66
CA ASN A 923 47.18 -13.48 40.16
C ASN A 923 47.41 -13.25 38.66
N TYR A 924 48.68 -13.25 38.26
CA TYR A 924 49.12 -13.38 36.88
C TYR A 924 49.72 -14.79 36.70
N ASP A 925 49.05 -15.64 35.91
CA ASP A 925 49.52 -16.99 35.58
C ASP A 925 49.99 -16.97 34.11
N SER A 926 51.23 -17.35 33.82
CA SER A 926 51.79 -17.30 32.46
C SER A 926 52.72 -18.48 32.19
N TYR A 927 52.25 -19.69 32.49
CA TYR A 927 53.01 -20.89 32.21
C TYR A 927 53.27 -21.02 30.70
N LYS A 928 54.55 -20.90 30.29
CA LYS A 928 54.97 -20.82 28.88
C LYS A 928 54.31 -19.70 28.07
N GLY A 929 53.74 -18.68 28.73
CA GLY A 929 53.22 -17.50 28.07
C GLY A 929 54.28 -16.40 27.93
N SER A 930 53.99 -15.42 27.08
CA SER A 930 54.81 -14.21 26.93
C SER A 930 54.05 -12.94 27.31
N LEU A 931 54.77 -12.01 27.94
CA LEU A 931 54.39 -10.62 28.17
C LEU A 931 55.52 -9.72 27.68
N THR A 932 55.29 -9.05 26.55
CA THR A 932 56.35 -8.31 25.87
C THR A 932 55.93 -6.91 25.43
N SER A 933 56.86 -5.97 25.54
CA SER A 933 56.81 -4.69 24.84
C SER A 933 57.98 -4.59 23.85
N GLU A 934 57.73 -4.12 22.63
CA GLU A 934 58.79 -3.95 21.62
C GLU A 934 59.64 -2.70 21.85
N THR A 935 59.01 -1.59 22.21
CA THR A 935 59.67 -0.27 22.31
C THR A 935 59.40 0.47 23.62
N GLY A 936 58.50 -0.05 24.46
CA GLY A 936 58.05 0.57 25.70
C GLY A 936 58.34 -0.25 26.95
N ASP A 937 57.80 0.24 28.07
CA ASP A 937 58.00 -0.35 29.38
C ASP A 937 56.95 -1.45 29.68
N VAL A 938 57.34 -2.47 30.44
CA VAL A 938 56.40 -3.46 31.00
C VAL A 938 56.22 -3.20 32.48
N THR A 939 54.99 -2.91 32.91
CA THR A 939 54.61 -2.78 34.32
C THR A 939 53.58 -3.83 34.69
N LEU A 940 53.91 -4.72 35.62
CA LEU A 940 53.04 -5.78 36.11
C LEU A 940 52.86 -5.65 37.62
N THR A 941 51.62 -5.38 38.05
CA THR A 941 51.22 -5.42 39.46
C THR A 941 50.24 -6.57 39.67
N ALA A 942 50.51 -7.44 40.65
CA ALA A 942 49.64 -8.56 40.99
C ALA A 942 49.75 -8.98 42.47
N ASN A 943 48.92 -9.92 42.91
CA ASN A 943 49.09 -10.63 44.17
C ASN A 943 50.21 -11.67 44.05
N ILE A 944 50.12 -12.57 43.06
CA ILE A 944 51.15 -13.56 42.71
C ILE A 944 51.48 -13.35 41.23
N VAL A 945 52.76 -13.46 40.88
CA VAL A 945 53.24 -13.48 39.49
C VAL A 945 53.87 -14.84 39.25
N ASP A 946 53.22 -15.69 38.46
CA ASP A 946 53.76 -16.96 37.99
C ASP A 946 54.19 -16.86 36.53
N ASN A 947 55.49 -16.61 36.33
CA ASN A 947 56.15 -16.59 35.03
C ASN A 947 56.90 -17.91 34.77
N ALA A 948 56.56 -19.03 35.42
CA ALA A 948 57.29 -20.28 35.22
C ALA A 948 57.31 -20.70 33.74
N TYR A 949 58.51 -21.01 33.21
CA TYR A 949 58.75 -21.30 31.80
C TYR A 949 58.38 -20.17 30.81
N GLY A 950 57.99 -18.99 31.28
CA GLY A 950 57.53 -17.86 30.48
C GLY A 950 58.60 -16.80 30.22
N LEU A 951 58.17 -15.75 29.51
CA LEU A 951 58.96 -14.56 29.20
C LEU A 951 58.23 -13.29 29.62
N ILE A 952 58.92 -12.43 30.38
CA ILE A 952 58.51 -11.02 30.58
C ILE A 952 59.65 -10.13 30.04
N ALA A 953 59.39 -9.29 29.04
CA ALA A 953 60.42 -8.43 28.46
C ALA A 953 59.96 -7.06 27.94
N GLY A 954 60.80 -6.03 28.08
CA GLY A 954 60.54 -4.67 27.56
C GLY A 954 61.75 -3.74 27.69
N GLU A 955 61.55 -2.44 27.51
CA GLU A 955 62.58 -1.41 27.73
C GLU A 955 62.97 -1.32 29.21
N ASN A 956 62.11 -0.75 30.05
CA ASN A 956 62.14 -0.99 31.49
C ASN A 956 61.11 -2.05 31.86
N VAL A 957 61.42 -2.85 32.86
CA VAL A 957 60.48 -3.84 33.38
C VAL A 957 60.32 -3.64 34.88
N SER A 958 59.08 -3.48 35.34
CA SER A 958 58.70 -3.35 36.74
C SER A 958 57.68 -4.42 37.12
N VAL A 959 58.07 -5.34 38.00
CA VAL A 959 57.20 -6.41 38.51
C VAL A 959 56.99 -6.20 40.01
N ASP A 960 55.76 -5.89 40.41
CA ASP A 960 55.35 -5.70 41.79
C ASP A 960 54.30 -6.75 42.21
N ALA A 961 54.72 -7.72 43.02
CA ALA A 961 53.86 -8.77 43.55
C ALA A 961 53.66 -8.59 45.05
N LYS A 962 52.42 -8.58 45.53
CA LYS A 962 52.12 -8.52 46.97
C LYS A 962 52.58 -9.77 47.73
N SER A 963 52.70 -10.90 47.05
CA SER A 963 53.11 -12.20 47.58
C SER A 963 54.32 -12.72 46.80
N THR A 964 54.26 -13.94 46.26
CA THR A 964 55.38 -14.61 45.61
C THR A 964 55.50 -14.29 44.12
N ILE A 965 56.73 -14.19 43.62
CA ILE A 965 57.06 -14.20 42.19
C ILE A 965 57.75 -15.54 41.87
N TYR A 966 57.18 -16.31 40.94
CA TYR A 966 57.79 -17.51 40.39
C TYR A 966 58.38 -17.20 39.00
N ASN A 967 59.69 -17.31 38.89
CA ASN A 967 60.45 -17.16 37.65
C ASN A 967 61.31 -18.40 37.39
N ASN A 968 60.72 -19.58 37.60
CA ASN A 968 61.44 -20.84 37.49
C ASN A 968 61.59 -21.26 36.03
N THR A 969 62.81 -21.59 35.60
CA THR A 969 63.12 -21.94 34.19
C THR A 969 62.59 -20.89 33.19
N ALA A 970 62.63 -19.62 33.58
CA ALA A 970 61.98 -18.51 32.89
C ALA A 970 62.94 -17.33 32.69
N LEU A 971 62.49 -16.30 31.98
CA LEU A 971 63.24 -15.06 31.76
C LEU A 971 62.40 -13.83 32.08
N ILE A 972 62.94 -12.95 32.92
CA ILE A 972 62.50 -11.56 33.06
C ILE A 972 63.66 -10.68 32.58
N ALA A 973 63.46 -9.96 31.47
CA ALA A 973 64.51 -9.21 30.79
C ALA A 973 64.12 -7.74 30.58
N ALA A 974 65.04 -6.81 30.84
CA ALA A 974 64.88 -5.40 30.50
C ALA A 974 66.05 -4.91 29.64
N ASN A 975 65.76 -4.20 28.55
CA ASN A 975 66.80 -3.52 27.75
C ASN A 975 67.46 -2.35 28.50
N LYS A 976 66.77 -1.80 29.50
CA LYS A 976 67.25 -0.75 30.41
C LYS A 976 67.23 -1.25 31.85
N LYS A 977 66.36 -0.68 32.70
CA LYS A 977 66.31 -0.98 34.13
C LYS A 977 65.24 -2.01 34.44
N LEU A 978 65.61 -2.95 35.31
CA LEU A 978 64.71 -3.97 35.83
C LEU A 978 64.45 -3.72 37.32
N VAL A 979 63.17 -3.62 37.70
CA VAL A 979 62.72 -3.46 39.09
C VAL A 979 61.81 -4.62 39.45
N ILE A 980 62.14 -5.33 40.53
CA ILE A 980 61.34 -6.45 41.04
C ILE A 980 61.07 -6.24 42.52
N ASN A 981 59.80 -6.22 42.91
CA ASN A 981 59.37 -6.20 44.30
C ASN A 981 58.44 -7.37 44.57
N ALA A 982 58.84 -8.25 45.48
CA ALA A 982 58.01 -9.32 46.02
C ALA A 982 57.73 -9.03 47.51
N GLY A 983 56.45 -8.97 47.88
CA GLY A 983 56.07 -8.94 49.29
C GLY A 983 56.40 -10.26 50.01
N GLY A 984 56.36 -11.37 49.26
CA GLY A 984 56.76 -12.72 49.67
C GLY A 984 58.10 -13.16 49.06
N ASN A 985 58.18 -14.41 48.61
CA ASN A 985 59.41 -14.96 48.04
C ASN A 985 59.60 -14.55 46.58
N LEU A 986 60.84 -14.45 46.15
CA LEU A 986 61.22 -14.50 44.74
C LEU A 986 61.87 -15.86 44.47
N GLU A 987 61.19 -16.71 43.72
CA GLU A 987 61.68 -18.02 43.28
C GLU A 987 62.23 -17.89 41.85
N ASN A 988 63.54 -17.68 41.71
CA ASN A 988 64.24 -17.59 40.44
C ASN A 988 65.13 -18.83 40.27
N ARG A 989 64.53 -20.03 40.17
CA ARG A 989 65.29 -21.29 40.10
C ARG A 989 65.45 -21.78 38.68
N ASP A 990 66.58 -22.43 38.41
CA ASP A 990 66.83 -23.12 37.14
C ASP A 990 66.73 -22.24 35.88
N GLY A 991 66.87 -20.91 36.03
CA GLY A 991 66.78 -19.95 34.92
C GLY A 991 67.81 -20.23 33.82
N ASN A 992 68.98 -20.78 34.17
CA ASN A 992 70.00 -21.16 33.19
C ASN A 992 69.49 -22.20 32.16
N ASN A 993 68.40 -22.91 32.44
CA ASN A 993 67.77 -23.85 31.50
C ASN A 993 66.76 -23.19 30.53
N PHE A 994 66.42 -21.91 30.68
CA PHE A 994 65.42 -21.22 29.85
C PHE A 994 65.79 -21.25 28.37
N LEU A 995 67.00 -20.83 28.00
CA LEU A 995 67.43 -20.76 26.60
C LEU A 995 67.29 -22.12 25.89
N ARG A 996 67.73 -23.20 26.57
CA ARG A 996 67.63 -24.57 26.06
C ARG A 996 66.20 -25.06 25.92
N ASN A 997 65.33 -24.74 26.89
CA ASN A 997 64.00 -25.34 26.98
C ASN A 997 62.93 -24.51 26.26
N ASN A 998 63.05 -23.17 26.26
CA ASN A 998 62.02 -22.24 25.80
C ASN A 998 62.57 -21.08 24.94
N GLY A 999 63.90 -20.91 24.79
CA GLY A 999 64.47 -19.76 24.05
C GLY A 999 63.96 -19.65 22.61
N ALA A 1000 63.90 -20.78 21.89
CA ALA A 1000 63.35 -20.83 20.53
C ALA A 1000 61.84 -20.50 20.46
N LEU A 1001 61.05 -20.83 21.50
CA LEU A 1001 59.62 -20.51 21.55
C LEU A 1001 59.39 -19.00 21.53
N PHE A 1002 60.27 -18.23 22.17
CA PHE A 1002 60.18 -16.78 22.29
C PHE A 1002 61.18 -16.02 21.39
N GLY A 1003 61.89 -16.71 20.49
CA GLY A 1003 62.86 -16.08 19.58
C GLY A 1003 64.14 -15.53 20.24
N ILE A 1004 64.51 -16.03 21.43
CA ILE A 1004 65.69 -15.60 22.19
C ILE A 1004 66.85 -16.57 21.97
N THR A 1005 68.01 -16.06 21.51
CA THR A 1005 69.22 -16.87 21.22
C THR A 1005 70.44 -16.54 22.09
N ASP A 1006 70.53 -15.32 22.64
CA ASP A 1006 71.80 -14.78 23.14
C ASP A 1006 71.80 -14.54 24.67
N ASN A 1007 70.67 -14.78 25.34
CA ASN A 1007 70.50 -14.53 26.78
C ASN A 1007 70.56 -15.82 27.61
N VAL A 1008 71.12 -15.68 28.81
CA VAL A 1008 71.01 -16.69 29.87
C VAL A 1008 69.70 -16.43 30.62
N GLY A 1009 68.89 -17.45 30.88
CA GLY A 1009 67.63 -17.24 31.60
C GLY A 1009 67.82 -16.83 33.06
N GLY A 1010 66.71 -16.51 33.72
CA GLY A 1010 66.69 -15.88 35.04
C GLY A 1010 66.21 -14.43 34.95
N ILE A 1011 66.97 -13.51 35.52
CA ILE A 1011 66.63 -12.09 35.67
C ILE A 1011 67.77 -11.26 35.08
N VAL A 1012 67.49 -10.45 34.06
CA VAL A 1012 68.52 -9.69 33.32
C VAL A 1012 68.07 -8.25 33.09
N GLY A 1013 68.87 -7.27 33.48
CA GLY A 1013 68.67 -5.86 33.15
C GLY A 1013 69.95 -5.23 32.62
N LYS A 1014 69.94 -4.60 31.45
CA LYS A 1014 71.19 -4.10 30.86
C LYS A 1014 71.75 -2.86 31.54
N GLU A 1015 70.89 -1.95 32.01
CA GLU A 1015 71.29 -0.69 32.68
C GLU A 1015 71.14 -0.73 34.21
N GLY A 1016 70.73 -1.88 34.76
CA GLY A 1016 70.68 -2.09 36.20
C GLY A 1016 69.52 -2.97 36.64
N VAL A 1017 69.67 -3.58 37.82
CA VAL A 1017 68.67 -4.42 38.45
C VAL A 1017 68.46 -3.96 39.89
N THR A 1018 67.22 -3.68 40.27
CA THR A 1018 66.82 -3.43 41.65
C THR A 1018 65.79 -4.47 42.08
N LEU A 1019 66.06 -5.17 43.17
CA LEU A 1019 65.27 -6.31 43.60
C LEU A 1019 65.03 -6.25 45.10
N SER A 1020 63.79 -6.50 45.53
CA SER A 1020 63.44 -6.63 46.94
C SER A 1020 62.48 -7.80 47.15
N ALA A 1021 62.77 -8.70 48.10
CA ALA A 1021 61.87 -9.81 48.47
C ALA A 1021 61.98 -10.19 49.95
N GLN A 1022 61.02 -10.99 50.46
CA GLN A 1022 61.13 -11.62 51.78
C GLN A 1022 62.24 -12.68 51.81
N ASN A 1023 62.30 -13.53 50.80
CA ASN A 1023 63.42 -14.43 50.54
C ASN A 1023 63.71 -14.40 49.04
N VAL A 1024 64.98 -14.50 48.66
CA VAL A 1024 65.42 -14.56 47.26
C VAL A 1024 66.09 -15.90 47.04
N TYR A 1025 65.51 -16.73 46.19
CA TYR A 1025 66.05 -18.03 45.81
C TYR A 1025 66.48 -17.99 44.34
N ASN A 1026 67.78 -17.80 44.10
CA ASN A 1026 68.39 -17.70 42.78
C ASN A 1026 69.04 -19.02 42.33
N ASN A 1027 68.65 -20.17 42.89
CA ASN A 1027 69.38 -21.42 42.70
C ASN A 1027 69.48 -21.86 41.24
N ASN A 1028 70.67 -22.23 40.77
CA ASN A 1028 70.91 -22.68 39.38
C ASN A 1028 70.38 -21.68 38.33
N SER A 1029 70.46 -20.39 38.64
CA SER A 1029 69.91 -19.31 37.82
C SER A 1029 70.88 -18.13 37.76
N SER A 1030 70.41 -17.01 37.22
CA SER A 1030 71.19 -15.79 37.05
C SER A 1030 70.35 -14.56 37.44
N ILE A 1031 70.99 -13.60 38.12
CA ILE A 1031 70.55 -12.21 38.28
C ILE A 1031 71.69 -11.33 37.78
N ILE A 1032 71.49 -10.69 36.62
CA ILE A 1032 72.55 -9.99 35.90
C ILE A 1032 72.13 -8.54 35.65
N ALA A 1033 72.93 -7.61 36.14
CA ALA A 1033 72.91 -6.21 35.74
C ALA A 1033 74.10 -5.97 34.78
N GLU A 1034 73.89 -6.04 33.46
CA GLU A 1034 75.02 -6.18 32.50
C GLU A 1034 75.99 -4.99 32.50
N ASN A 1035 75.46 -3.77 32.38
CA ASN A 1035 76.24 -2.53 32.29
C ASN A 1035 75.86 -1.53 33.41
N GLY A 1036 75.11 -1.97 34.42
CA GLY A 1036 74.55 -1.11 35.46
C GLY A 1036 74.58 -1.71 36.85
N PRO A 1037 74.09 -0.97 37.86
CA PRO A 1037 74.20 -1.38 39.24
C PRO A 1037 73.24 -2.51 39.58
N LEU A 1038 73.66 -3.38 40.51
CA LEU A 1038 72.82 -4.41 41.10
C LEU A 1038 72.47 -4.05 42.55
N ASN A 1039 71.22 -3.73 42.82
CA ASN A 1039 70.72 -3.46 44.17
C ASN A 1039 69.77 -4.58 44.61
N LEU A 1040 70.23 -5.47 45.48
CA LEU A 1040 69.47 -6.63 45.92
C LEU A 1040 69.19 -6.55 47.43
N LEU A 1041 67.91 -6.60 47.80
CA LEU A 1041 67.44 -6.71 49.17
C LEU A 1041 66.64 -8.00 49.39
N SER A 1042 67.18 -8.91 50.19
CA SER A 1042 66.43 -9.99 50.81
C SER A 1042 66.19 -9.67 52.29
N ARG A 1043 64.92 -9.57 52.70
CA ARG A 1043 64.52 -9.37 54.11
C ARG A 1043 64.64 -10.64 54.96
N GLY A 1044 65.17 -11.71 54.38
CA GLY A 1044 65.37 -13.02 54.97
C GLY A 1044 66.54 -13.71 54.29
N THR A 1045 66.32 -14.92 53.78
CA THR A 1045 67.37 -15.72 53.14
C THR A 1045 67.66 -15.21 51.72
N LEU A 1046 68.95 -15.10 51.37
CA LEU A 1046 69.40 -14.98 49.98
C LEU A 1046 70.14 -16.27 49.63
N ASP A 1047 69.54 -17.11 48.79
CA ASP A 1047 70.15 -18.34 48.33
C ASP A 1047 70.57 -18.21 46.87
N ASN A 1048 71.88 -18.03 46.67
CA ASN A 1048 72.52 -17.95 45.36
C ASN A 1048 73.20 -19.26 44.97
N THR A 1049 72.82 -20.40 45.54
CA THR A 1049 73.57 -21.65 45.31
C THR A 1049 73.60 -22.06 43.83
N ARG A 1050 74.79 -22.36 43.28
CA ARG A 1050 75.04 -22.72 41.86
C ARG A 1050 74.58 -21.67 40.85
N ALA A 1051 74.63 -20.40 41.23
CA ALA A 1051 74.05 -19.33 40.45
C ALA A 1051 75.02 -18.17 40.23
N LEU A 1052 74.55 -17.18 39.46
CA LEU A 1052 75.28 -15.96 39.16
C LEU A 1052 74.53 -14.74 39.70
N LEU A 1053 75.20 -13.93 40.51
CA LEU A 1053 74.90 -12.51 40.72
C LEU A 1053 76.00 -11.72 40.05
N SER A 1054 75.65 -10.87 39.10
CA SER A 1054 76.64 -10.08 38.36
C SER A 1054 76.19 -8.63 38.20
N SER A 1055 77.11 -7.69 38.37
CA SER A 1055 76.93 -6.28 38.05
C SER A 1055 78.08 -5.75 37.21
N GLY A 1056 77.76 -5.03 36.14
CA GLY A 1056 78.71 -4.25 35.34
C GLY A 1056 79.07 -2.89 35.94
N ALA A 1057 78.45 -2.50 37.05
CA ALA A 1057 78.78 -1.30 37.82
C ALA A 1057 78.89 -1.66 39.31
N ASP A 1058 78.46 -0.78 40.22
CA ASP A 1058 78.47 -1.06 41.65
C ASP A 1058 77.32 -2.00 42.05
N ALA A 1059 77.58 -2.89 43.01
CA ALA A 1059 76.62 -3.85 43.52
C ALA A 1059 76.43 -3.70 45.03
N ILE A 1060 75.17 -3.66 45.47
CA ILE A 1060 74.76 -3.67 46.87
C ILE A 1060 73.85 -4.86 47.12
N ILE A 1061 74.31 -5.80 47.94
CA ILE A 1061 73.61 -7.04 48.28
C ILE A 1061 73.32 -7.02 49.78
N ARG A 1062 72.04 -7.03 50.14
CA ARG A 1062 71.58 -7.01 51.54
C ARG A 1062 70.74 -8.25 51.81
N ALA A 1063 71.15 -9.09 52.74
CA ALA A 1063 70.42 -10.26 53.22
C ALA A 1063 70.23 -10.15 54.74
N ALA A 1064 69.01 -9.93 55.21
CA ALA A 1064 68.76 -9.87 56.65
C ALA A 1064 68.92 -11.23 57.36
N GLY A 1065 68.92 -12.33 56.61
CA GLY A 1065 69.21 -13.69 57.05
C GLY A 1065 70.53 -14.21 56.50
N THR A 1066 70.58 -15.51 56.18
CA THR A 1066 71.78 -16.13 55.62
C THR A 1066 71.91 -15.83 54.13
N PHE A 1067 73.10 -15.40 53.71
CA PHE A 1067 73.52 -15.38 52.31
C PHE A 1067 74.27 -16.67 51.99
N TYR A 1068 73.67 -17.53 51.16
CA TYR A 1068 74.32 -18.73 50.62
C TYR A 1068 74.88 -18.44 49.23
N ASN A 1069 76.19 -18.30 49.11
CA ASN A 1069 76.90 -18.19 47.82
C ASN A 1069 77.59 -19.52 47.46
N ASN A 1070 76.93 -20.65 47.74
CA ASN A 1070 77.54 -21.96 47.60
C ASN A 1070 77.63 -22.36 46.13
N TYR A 1071 78.83 -22.69 45.67
CA TYR A 1071 79.13 -23.08 44.29
C TYR A 1071 78.69 -22.02 43.27
N ALA A 1072 78.68 -20.76 43.69
CA ALA A 1072 78.09 -19.66 42.96
C ALA A 1072 79.09 -18.55 42.70
N THR A 1073 78.77 -17.65 41.78
CA THR A 1073 79.56 -16.44 41.55
C THR A 1073 78.72 -15.22 41.94
N THR A 1074 79.29 -14.39 42.79
CA THR A 1074 78.82 -13.03 43.07
C THR A 1074 79.92 -12.07 42.66
N TYR A 1075 79.67 -11.27 41.64
CA TYR A 1075 80.69 -10.42 41.02
C TYR A 1075 80.18 -9.00 40.77
N SER A 1076 81.07 -8.03 40.93
CA SER A 1076 80.86 -6.63 40.60
C SER A 1076 82.07 -6.08 39.83
N ALA A 1077 81.84 -5.46 38.67
CA ALA A 1077 82.87 -4.70 37.96
C ALA A 1077 83.16 -3.34 38.64
N GLY A 1078 82.25 -2.87 39.50
CA GLY A 1078 82.43 -1.73 40.39
C GLY A 1078 82.70 -2.17 41.83
N ASN A 1079 82.30 -1.34 42.79
CA ASN A 1079 82.35 -1.70 44.21
C ASN A 1079 81.32 -2.81 44.51
N LEU A 1080 81.61 -3.66 45.50
CA LEU A 1080 80.67 -4.68 45.97
C LEU A 1080 80.46 -4.54 47.47
N ASP A 1081 79.27 -4.12 47.87
CA ASP A 1081 78.86 -4.06 49.26
C ASP A 1081 77.92 -5.21 49.59
N VAL A 1082 78.33 -6.09 50.51
CA VAL A 1082 77.52 -7.21 50.98
C VAL A 1082 77.21 -7.03 52.46
N TYR A 1083 75.93 -7.05 52.80
CA TYR A 1083 75.42 -7.06 54.17
C TYR A 1083 74.67 -8.36 54.40
N ALA A 1084 75.07 -9.17 55.39
CA ALA A 1084 74.40 -10.45 55.69
C ALA A 1084 74.30 -10.72 57.19
N ALA A 1085 73.26 -11.44 57.65
CA ALA A 1085 73.27 -11.93 59.03
C ALA A 1085 74.27 -13.07 59.22
N SER A 1086 74.38 -13.96 58.24
CA SER A 1086 75.41 -15.02 58.18
C SER A 1086 75.82 -15.21 56.72
N LEU A 1087 77.08 -15.55 56.46
CA LEU A 1087 77.58 -15.83 55.12
C LEU A 1087 78.10 -17.26 55.03
N ASN A 1088 77.59 -18.02 54.07
CA ASN A 1088 78.12 -19.32 53.68
C ASN A 1088 78.58 -19.28 52.23
N ASN A 1089 79.88 -19.45 52.01
CA ASN A 1089 80.49 -19.43 50.69
C ASN A 1089 81.26 -20.73 50.46
N ALA A 1090 80.63 -21.71 49.81
CA ALA A 1090 81.29 -22.96 49.43
C ALA A 1090 81.77 -22.92 47.98
N SER A 1091 82.90 -23.55 47.68
CA SER A 1091 83.46 -23.64 46.33
C SER A 1091 83.67 -25.10 45.93
N ASP A 1092 83.55 -25.37 44.64
CA ASP A 1092 84.20 -26.47 43.95
C ASP A 1092 85.10 -25.91 42.82
N GLY A 1093 86.08 -26.69 42.37
CA GLY A 1093 87.04 -26.26 41.35
C GLY A 1093 88.20 -25.38 41.88
N ARG A 1094 88.99 -24.86 40.95
CA ARG A 1094 90.21 -24.06 41.22
C ARG A 1094 90.23 -22.82 40.33
N LEU A 1095 90.70 -21.68 40.87
CA LEU A 1095 90.79 -20.42 40.13
C LEU A 1095 91.76 -20.53 38.94
N GLU A 1096 92.87 -21.26 39.13
CA GLU A 1096 93.95 -21.50 38.15
C GLU A 1096 93.44 -22.19 36.87
N ASP A 1097 92.43 -23.06 36.99
CA ASP A 1097 91.86 -23.83 35.88
C ASP A 1097 90.61 -23.17 35.30
N ASN A 1098 90.27 -21.95 35.75
CA ASN A 1098 89.06 -21.22 35.39
C ASN A 1098 87.75 -22.02 35.66
N THR A 1099 87.77 -22.89 36.67
CA THR A 1099 86.62 -23.74 37.08
C THR A 1099 86.07 -23.37 38.46
N ALA A 1100 86.64 -22.36 39.12
CA ALA A 1100 86.26 -21.98 40.47
C ALA A 1100 84.80 -21.53 40.55
N THR A 1101 84.08 -22.10 41.50
CA THR A 1101 82.80 -21.60 41.99
C THR A 1101 82.94 -21.09 43.41
N GLY A 1102 81.87 -20.60 44.05
CA GLY A 1102 81.96 -20.03 45.40
C GLY A 1102 82.79 -18.75 45.43
N VAL A 1103 82.65 -17.93 44.40
CA VAL A 1103 83.41 -16.70 44.19
C VAL A 1103 82.57 -15.52 44.67
N ILE A 1104 83.17 -14.65 45.48
CA ILE A 1104 82.66 -13.32 45.81
C ILE A 1104 83.77 -12.34 45.43
N ALA A 1105 83.55 -11.54 44.38
CA ALA A 1105 84.61 -10.73 43.81
C ALA A 1105 84.19 -9.32 43.39
N SER A 1106 85.14 -8.38 43.46
CA SER A 1106 85.01 -7.01 42.95
C SER A 1106 86.24 -6.58 42.17
N ASP A 1107 86.03 -5.87 41.06
CA ASP A 1107 87.12 -5.19 40.32
C ASP A 1107 87.54 -3.84 40.95
N LYS A 1108 86.85 -3.41 42.01
CA LYS A 1108 87.21 -2.27 42.86
C LYS A 1108 87.21 -2.71 44.34
N ASN A 1109 86.53 -1.96 45.20
CA ASN A 1109 86.48 -2.25 46.62
C ASN A 1109 85.38 -3.25 46.95
N LEU A 1110 85.67 -4.15 47.90
CA LEU A 1110 84.75 -5.17 48.40
C LEU A 1110 84.52 -4.97 49.90
N ASP A 1111 83.31 -4.59 50.27
CA ASP A 1111 82.90 -4.40 51.67
C ASP A 1111 81.96 -5.54 52.08
N LEU A 1112 82.46 -6.48 52.87
CA LEU A 1112 81.71 -7.59 53.45
C LEU A 1112 81.37 -7.28 54.91
N ASN A 1113 80.11 -7.02 55.20
CA ASN A 1113 79.59 -6.74 56.54
C ASN A 1113 78.66 -7.86 56.99
N VAL A 1114 79.12 -8.70 57.91
CA VAL A 1114 78.40 -9.88 58.40
C VAL A 1114 78.17 -9.80 59.89
N ASP A 1115 76.91 -9.96 60.32
CA ASP A 1115 76.55 -9.83 61.74
C ASP A 1115 77.05 -11.03 62.57
N ASN A 1116 76.74 -12.27 62.18
CA ASN A 1116 77.08 -13.49 62.91
C ASN A 1116 78.31 -14.17 62.29
N SER A 1117 78.38 -15.51 62.31
CA SER A 1117 79.56 -16.24 61.83
C SER A 1117 79.61 -16.32 60.31
N VAL A 1118 80.84 -16.27 59.78
CA VAL A 1118 81.14 -16.50 58.36
C VAL A 1118 81.79 -17.87 58.21
N THR A 1119 81.33 -18.64 57.24
CA THR A 1119 82.02 -19.86 56.80
C THR A 1119 82.42 -19.71 55.34
N ASN A 1120 83.71 -19.51 55.09
CA ASN A 1120 84.26 -19.37 53.75
C ASN A 1120 85.08 -20.60 53.36
N TYR A 1121 84.56 -21.42 52.45
CA TYR A 1121 85.30 -22.44 51.70
C TYR A 1121 85.61 -22.01 50.27
N GLY A 1122 85.23 -20.79 49.88
CA GLY A 1122 85.38 -20.28 48.52
C GLY A 1122 86.33 -19.09 48.40
N TRP A 1123 86.30 -18.47 47.23
CA TRP A 1123 87.20 -17.39 46.84
C TRP A 1123 86.55 -16.06 47.16
N ILE A 1124 87.21 -15.24 47.97
CA ILE A 1124 86.80 -13.86 48.23
C ILE A 1124 87.93 -12.95 47.75
N SER A 1125 87.66 -12.05 46.81
CA SER A 1125 88.73 -11.22 46.23
C SER A 1125 88.28 -9.82 45.80
N GLY A 1126 89.11 -8.80 46.07
CA GLY A 1126 88.95 -7.46 45.50
C GLY A 1126 90.23 -7.01 44.80
N LYS A 1127 90.11 -6.36 43.64
CA LYS A 1127 91.25 -5.67 43.01
C LYS A 1127 91.59 -4.34 43.69
N GLY A 1128 90.65 -3.77 44.44
CA GLY A 1128 90.84 -2.62 45.30
C GLY A 1128 91.01 -3.02 46.77
N ASP A 1129 90.44 -2.22 47.66
CA ASP A 1129 90.43 -2.50 49.10
C ASP A 1129 89.34 -3.52 49.44
N VAL A 1130 89.65 -4.44 50.34
CA VAL A 1130 88.69 -5.40 50.88
C VAL A 1130 88.50 -5.11 52.37
N HIS A 1131 87.29 -4.73 52.78
CA HIS A 1131 86.92 -4.63 54.19
C HIS A 1131 86.01 -5.80 54.56
N PHE A 1132 86.42 -6.61 55.53
CA PHE A 1132 85.67 -7.76 55.99
C PHE A 1132 85.34 -7.63 57.48
N ASN A 1133 84.13 -7.15 57.76
CA ASN A 1133 83.62 -6.98 59.11
C ASN A 1133 82.74 -8.17 59.51
N VAL A 1134 83.08 -8.84 60.60
CA VAL A 1134 82.31 -9.90 61.26
C VAL A 1134 81.97 -9.45 62.68
N LEU A 1135 80.76 -8.92 62.87
CA LEU A 1135 80.45 -8.06 64.01
C LEU A 1135 80.19 -8.81 65.32
N LYS A 1136 79.61 -10.01 65.29
CA LYS A 1136 79.24 -10.82 66.46
C LYS A 1136 79.71 -12.27 66.36
N GLY A 1137 80.14 -12.74 65.20
CA GLY A 1137 80.57 -14.12 64.98
C GLY A 1137 82.07 -14.30 64.81
N THR A 1138 82.46 -15.54 64.53
CA THR A 1138 83.83 -15.92 64.17
C THR A 1138 83.94 -16.03 62.65
N LEU A 1139 85.06 -15.57 62.10
CA LEU A 1139 85.42 -15.80 60.69
C LEU A 1139 86.10 -17.17 60.58
N TYR A 1140 85.42 -18.14 59.96
CA TYR A 1140 86.02 -19.42 59.58
C TYR A 1140 86.45 -19.36 58.12
N ASN A 1141 87.72 -19.03 57.88
CA ASN A 1141 88.30 -19.00 56.55
C ASN A 1141 89.01 -20.32 56.22
N ARG A 1142 88.52 -21.02 55.21
CA ARG A 1142 89.03 -22.32 54.75
C ARG A 1142 89.49 -22.29 53.31
N ASN A 1143 89.51 -21.13 52.67
CA ASN A 1143 90.04 -20.92 51.34
C ASN A 1143 90.59 -19.49 51.19
N ALA A 1144 90.77 -18.96 49.98
CA ALA A 1144 91.45 -17.69 49.75
C ALA A 1144 90.57 -16.47 50.05
N ILE A 1145 91.12 -15.51 50.79
CA ILE A 1145 90.66 -14.13 50.89
C ILE A 1145 91.80 -13.24 50.40
N ALA A 1146 91.58 -12.45 49.35
CA ALA A 1146 92.63 -11.66 48.72
C ALA A 1146 92.20 -10.22 48.44
N ALA A 1147 93.13 -9.27 48.60
CA ALA A 1147 93.00 -7.91 48.09
C ALA A 1147 94.27 -7.55 47.30
N ASP A 1148 94.14 -6.97 46.12
CA ASP A 1148 95.32 -6.45 45.38
C ASP A 1148 95.85 -5.14 46.01
N ASN A 1149 95.02 -4.43 46.80
CA ASN A 1149 95.46 -3.29 47.63
C ASN A 1149 95.42 -3.65 49.13
N ALA A 1150 94.61 -2.98 49.95
CA ALA A 1150 94.54 -3.23 51.39
C ALA A 1150 93.43 -4.24 51.73
N LEU A 1151 93.70 -5.15 52.66
CA LEU A 1151 92.73 -6.09 53.24
C LEU A 1151 92.60 -5.80 54.73
N THR A 1152 91.41 -5.40 55.17
CA THR A 1152 91.10 -5.20 56.60
C THR A 1152 90.07 -6.24 57.03
N ILE A 1153 90.36 -7.03 58.05
CA ILE A 1153 89.47 -8.02 58.63
C ILE A 1153 89.16 -7.62 60.08
N ASN A 1154 87.94 -7.20 60.34
CA ASN A 1154 87.47 -6.87 61.69
C ASN A 1154 86.53 -7.98 62.18
N ALA A 1155 87.02 -8.96 62.92
CA ALA A 1155 86.22 -10.10 63.38
C ALA A 1155 86.12 -10.14 64.91
N LEU A 1156 85.01 -9.65 65.46
CA LEU A 1156 84.87 -9.42 66.91
C LEU A 1156 85.16 -10.68 67.74
N ASN A 1157 84.63 -11.84 67.34
CA ASN A 1157 84.70 -13.09 68.10
C ASN A 1157 85.78 -14.08 67.61
N GLY A 1158 86.71 -13.61 66.79
CA GLY A 1158 87.92 -14.32 66.40
C GLY A 1158 88.01 -14.66 64.92
N VAL A 1159 89.23 -14.95 64.49
CA VAL A 1159 89.56 -15.41 63.14
C VAL A 1159 90.15 -16.81 63.22
N GLU A 1160 89.55 -17.77 62.53
CA GLU A 1160 90.15 -19.08 62.26
C GLU A 1160 90.50 -19.17 60.78
N ASN A 1161 91.79 -19.07 60.47
CA ASN A 1161 92.30 -19.19 59.13
C ASN A 1161 92.93 -20.56 58.90
N PHE A 1162 92.52 -21.21 57.82
CA PHE A 1162 93.06 -22.50 57.36
C PHE A 1162 93.71 -22.40 55.97
N LYS A 1163 93.63 -21.23 55.31
CA LYS A 1163 94.15 -20.99 53.96
C LYS A 1163 94.68 -19.57 53.77
N ASP A 1164 94.70 -19.06 52.55
CA ASP A 1164 95.42 -17.85 52.19
C ASP A 1164 94.58 -16.61 52.51
N ILE A 1165 95.17 -15.68 53.24
CA ILE A 1165 94.71 -14.32 53.46
C ILE A 1165 95.82 -13.43 52.91
N VAL A 1166 95.57 -12.72 51.82
CA VAL A 1166 96.61 -12.01 51.07
C VAL A 1166 96.19 -10.57 50.84
N ALA A 1167 97.08 -9.64 51.10
CA ALA A 1167 96.91 -8.23 50.77
C ALA A 1167 98.10 -7.76 49.92
N GLY A 1168 97.86 -7.02 48.85
CA GLY A 1168 98.94 -6.48 48.01
C GLY A 1168 99.72 -5.35 48.70
N THR A 1169 99.08 -4.58 49.60
CA THR A 1169 99.73 -3.50 50.36
C THR A 1169 99.63 -3.74 51.87
N ALA A 1170 98.48 -3.51 52.49
CA ALA A 1170 98.30 -3.60 53.94
C ALA A 1170 97.29 -4.69 54.32
N LEU A 1171 97.70 -5.65 55.16
CA LEU A 1171 96.81 -6.61 55.81
C LEU A 1171 96.58 -6.19 57.27
N THR A 1172 95.36 -5.77 57.60
CA THR A 1172 94.96 -5.48 58.98
C THR A 1172 93.98 -6.54 59.46
N ILE A 1173 94.21 -7.11 60.64
CA ILE A 1173 93.28 -8.04 61.30
C ILE A 1173 93.03 -7.53 62.71
N ASP A 1174 91.81 -7.08 62.99
CA ASP A 1174 91.40 -6.66 64.32
C ASP A 1174 90.36 -7.62 64.90
N THR A 1175 90.60 -8.09 66.12
CA THR A 1175 89.68 -8.96 66.85
C THR A 1175 89.68 -8.68 68.35
N GLN A 1176 88.52 -8.83 68.98
CA GLN A 1176 88.39 -8.77 70.45
C GLN A 1176 88.60 -10.14 71.11
N LYS A 1177 88.95 -11.16 70.31
CA LYS A 1177 89.15 -12.51 70.81
C LYS A 1177 90.49 -13.05 70.33
N TYR A 1178 90.51 -14.09 69.49
CA TYR A 1178 91.72 -14.78 69.11
C TYR A 1178 91.94 -14.70 67.60
N VAL A 1179 93.19 -14.83 67.17
CA VAL A 1179 93.54 -15.12 65.78
C VAL A 1179 94.23 -16.47 65.74
N THR A 1180 93.66 -17.43 65.03
CA THR A 1180 94.25 -18.76 64.81
C THR A 1180 94.57 -18.93 63.33
N ASN A 1181 95.86 -18.98 63.00
CA ASN A 1181 96.38 -19.27 61.66
C ASN A 1181 96.89 -20.72 61.65
N ASN A 1182 96.22 -21.64 60.96
CA ASN A 1182 96.46 -23.08 61.06
C ASN A 1182 97.58 -23.59 60.13
N SER A 1183 97.96 -24.86 60.27
CA SER A 1183 98.93 -25.51 59.36
C SER A 1183 98.40 -25.53 57.92
N ASN A 1184 99.18 -25.02 56.96
CA ASN A 1184 98.83 -24.77 55.54
C ASN A 1184 98.08 -23.47 55.23
N SER A 1185 98.09 -22.51 56.15
CA SER A 1185 97.55 -21.16 55.94
C SER A 1185 98.65 -20.13 55.78
N ASN A 1186 98.35 -19.06 55.04
CA ASN A 1186 99.25 -17.93 54.82
C ASN A 1186 98.49 -16.63 55.12
N MET A 1187 99.14 -15.70 55.79
CA MET A 1187 98.74 -14.30 55.95
C MET A 1187 99.87 -13.45 55.39
N LEU A 1188 99.66 -12.85 54.22
CA LEU A 1188 100.71 -12.20 53.45
C LEU A 1188 100.34 -10.74 53.14
N GLY A 1189 101.33 -9.86 53.15
CA GLY A 1189 101.21 -8.51 52.60
C GLY A 1189 102.48 -7.68 52.76
N GLN A 1190 102.52 -6.45 52.26
CA GLN A 1190 103.70 -5.60 52.44
C GLN A 1190 103.79 -5.10 53.89
N THR A 1191 102.68 -4.62 54.44
CA THR A 1191 102.55 -4.24 55.84
C THR A 1191 101.45 -5.07 56.47
N ILE A 1192 101.75 -5.75 57.58
CA ILE A 1192 100.77 -6.55 58.30
C ILE A 1192 100.55 -5.92 59.68
N ALA A 1193 99.30 -5.80 60.11
CA ALA A 1193 98.90 -5.42 61.46
C ALA A 1193 97.88 -6.44 61.99
N ILE A 1194 98.20 -7.18 63.03
CA ILE A 1194 97.28 -8.12 63.68
C ILE A 1194 97.08 -7.69 65.11
N ASN A 1195 95.90 -7.21 65.45
CA ASN A 1195 95.53 -6.86 66.81
C ASN A 1195 94.46 -7.83 67.34
N ALA A 1196 94.79 -8.52 68.42
CA ALA A 1196 93.87 -9.39 69.15
C ALA A 1196 93.78 -8.97 70.62
N VAL A 1197 92.69 -9.30 71.33
CA VAL A 1197 92.64 -9.09 72.80
C VAL A 1197 93.06 -10.36 73.55
N ASN A 1198 92.73 -11.54 73.03
CA ASN A 1198 93.16 -12.83 73.57
C ASN A 1198 94.25 -13.45 72.67
N ASP A 1199 94.38 -14.77 72.68
CA ASP A 1199 95.55 -15.43 72.14
C ASP A 1199 95.66 -15.36 70.60
N ILE A 1200 96.88 -15.22 70.12
CA ILE A 1200 97.22 -15.38 68.70
C ILE A 1200 97.94 -16.71 68.55
N ASN A 1201 97.33 -17.68 67.87
CA ASN A 1201 97.88 -19.00 67.61
C ASN A 1201 98.30 -19.11 66.15
N ASN A 1202 99.60 -19.03 65.86
CA ASN A 1202 100.13 -19.19 64.52
C ASN A 1202 100.84 -20.53 64.32
N ARG A 1203 100.33 -21.34 63.40
CA ARG A 1203 100.92 -22.60 62.91
C ARG A 1203 101.16 -22.57 61.39
N GLY A 1204 100.90 -21.42 60.76
CA GLY A 1204 101.08 -21.15 59.34
C GLY A 1204 102.08 -20.02 59.11
N ASN A 1205 102.04 -19.41 57.92
CA ASN A 1205 102.91 -18.28 57.61
C ASN A 1205 102.16 -16.97 57.85
N ILE A 1206 102.81 -16.03 58.54
CA ILE A 1206 102.42 -14.63 58.64
C ILE A 1206 103.68 -13.86 58.21
N VAL A 1207 103.65 -13.29 57.00
CA VAL A 1207 104.86 -12.73 56.35
C VAL A 1207 104.58 -11.35 55.78
N GLY A 1208 105.25 -10.34 56.33
CA GLY A 1208 105.20 -8.97 55.86
C GLY A 1208 106.44 -8.58 55.05
N ASP A 1209 106.33 -7.97 53.86
CA ASP A 1209 107.53 -7.57 53.10
C ASP A 1209 108.28 -6.37 53.71
N TYR A 1210 107.56 -5.39 54.25
CA TYR A 1210 108.12 -4.14 54.79
C TYR A 1210 107.91 -3.99 56.29
N SER A 1211 106.74 -4.37 56.82
CA SER A 1211 106.53 -4.36 58.26
C SER A 1211 105.51 -5.36 58.76
N LEU A 1212 105.68 -5.78 60.01
CA LEU A 1212 104.77 -6.68 60.72
C LEU A 1212 104.50 -6.17 62.14
N GLY A 1213 103.31 -5.64 62.38
CA GLY A 1213 102.77 -5.34 63.71
C GLY A 1213 101.88 -6.48 64.20
N VAL A 1214 102.18 -7.05 65.36
CA VAL A 1214 101.34 -8.05 66.02
C VAL A 1214 101.15 -7.63 67.47
N LYS A 1215 99.92 -7.34 67.86
CA LYS A 1215 99.60 -6.86 69.20
C LYS A 1215 98.52 -7.72 69.83
N THR A 1216 98.75 -8.15 71.05
CA THR A 1216 97.72 -8.76 71.87
C THR A 1216 97.87 -8.45 73.36
N THR A 1217 96.77 -8.46 74.11
CA THR A 1217 96.81 -8.52 75.57
C THR A 1217 96.86 -9.95 76.12
N GLY A 1218 96.60 -10.96 75.27
CA GLY A 1218 96.75 -12.38 75.55
C GLY A 1218 98.15 -12.90 75.19
N ASN A 1219 98.23 -14.20 74.88
CA ASN A 1219 99.48 -14.87 74.58
C ASN A 1219 99.63 -15.09 73.07
N ILE A 1220 100.85 -14.99 72.55
CA ILE A 1220 101.19 -15.39 71.18
C ILE A 1220 101.82 -16.77 71.23
N TYR A 1221 101.25 -17.73 70.49
CA TYR A 1221 101.83 -19.05 70.26
C TYR A 1221 102.21 -19.19 68.79
N ASN A 1222 103.48 -18.97 68.48
CA ASN A 1222 104.04 -19.10 67.15
C ASN A 1222 104.76 -20.44 66.99
N TYR A 1223 104.36 -21.21 65.98
CA TYR A 1223 104.90 -22.54 65.66
C TYR A 1223 105.51 -22.62 64.25
N LEU A 1224 105.39 -21.55 63.46
CA LEU A 1224 105.99 -21.43 62.12
C LEU A 1224 106.41 -19.98 61.87
N ASN A 1225 106.18 -19.40 60.70
CA ASN A 1225 106.69 -18.08 60.34
C ASN A 1225 105.72 -16.98 60.80
N MET A 1226 106.22 -16.04 61.59
CA MET A 1226 105.60 -14.77 61.96
C MET A 1226 106.68 -13.68 61.84
N LEU A 1227 106.99 -13.32 60.60
CA LEU A 1227 108.19 -12.52 60.31
C LEU A 1227 107.94 -11.41 59.30
N SER A 1228 108.82 -10.41 59.28
CA SER A 1228 108.88 -9.42 58.20
C SER A 1228 110.24 -9.38 57.52
N TYR A 1229 110.25 -9.20 56.21
CA TYR A 1229 111.46 -8.83 55.47
C TYR A 1229 111.94 -7.40 55.76
N GLY A 1230 111.13 -6.55 56.41
CA GLY A 1230 111.50 -5.26 56.96
C GLY A 1230 111.55 -5.26 58.49
N VAL A 1231 110.73 -4.44 59.14
CA VAL A 1231 110.69 -4.29 60.63
C VAL A 1231 109.48 -4.98 61.26
N ALA A 1232 109.61 -5.53 62.45
CA ALA A 1232 108.51 -6.16 63.18
C ALA A 1232 108.29 -5.48 64.55
N GLY A 1233 107.03 -5.33 64.95
CA GLY A 1233 106.63 -4.91 66.29
C GLY A 1233 105.68 -5.94 66.87
N VAL A 1234 106.09 -6.62 67.94
CA VAL A 1234 105.32 -7.67 68.59
C VAL A 1234 105.09 -7.30 70.04
N SER A 1235 103.82 -7.21 70.45
CA SER A 1235 103.44 -6.90 71.82
C SER A 1235 102.43 -7.94 72.33
N ALA A 1236 102.70 -8.56 73.50
CA ALA A 1236 101.88 -9.63 74.07
C ALA A 1236 102.04 -9.72 75.59
N ASN A 1237 101.18 -10.49 76.28
CA ASN A 1237 101.46 -10.88 77.66
C ASN A 1237 102.59 -11.91 77.74
N LYS A 1238 102.45 -13.02 76.98
CA LYS A 1238 103.48 -14.05 76.82
C LYS A 1238 103.66 -14.39 75.35
N VAL A 1239 104.91 -14.54 74.90
CA VAL A 1239 105.23 -15.01 73.55
C VAL A 1239 105.90 -16.38 73.63
N THR A 1240 105.27 -17.39 73.05
CA THR A 1240 105.84 -18.73 72.88
C THR A 1240 106.16 -18.93 71.41
N ASN A 1241 107.45 -18.85 71.05
CA ASN A 1241 107.94 -19.18 69.72
C ASN A 1241 108.58 -20.57 69.74
N SER A 1242 107.80 -21.60 69.40
CA SER A 1242 108.20 -23.00 69.58
C SER A 1242 107.88 -23.86 68.37
N GLY A 1243 108.90 -24.44 67.76
CA GLY A 1243 108.78 -25.26 66.56
C GLY A 1243 110.11 -25.27 65.83
N LYS A 1244 110.46 -26.39 65.18
CA LYS A 1244 111.77 -26.55 64.53
C LYS A 1244 112.04 -25.46 63.47
N ASP A 1245 110.98 -25.04 62.78
CA ASP A 1245 111.01 -24.07 61.69
C ASP A 1245 110.23 -22.79 62.05
N ALA A 1246 110.00 -22.54 63.34
CA ALA A 1246 109.32 -21.34 63.82
C ALA A 1246 110.25 -20.13 63.74
N VAL A 1247 109.80 -19.05 63.10
CA VAL A 1247 110.56 -17.81 62.92
C VAL A 1247 109.71 -16.63 63.39
N LEU A 1248 110.24 -15.81 64.28
CA LEU A 1248 109.58 -14.61 64.79
C LEU A 1248 110.49 -13.39 64.63
N GLY A 1249 110.03 -12.31 64.00
CA GLY A 1249 110.76 -11.03 63.98
C GLY A 1249 110.94 -10.38 62.62
N GLY A 1250 111.70 -9.29 62.55
CA GLY A 1250 111.89 -8.49 61.34
C GLY A 1250 113.36 -8.44 60.96
N PHE A 1251 113.72 -8.74 59.71
CA PHE A 1251 115.12 -8.78 59.29
C PHE A 1251 115.88 -7.45 59.44
N TYR A 1252 115.19 -6.30 59.45
CA TYR A 1252 115.76 -4.97 59.69
C TYR A 1252 115.47 -4.40 61.09
N GLY A 1253 114.81 -5.16 61.97
CA GLY A 1253 114.57 -4.77 63.36
C GLY A 1253 113.28 -5.39 63.92
N LEU A 1254 113.30 -5.83 65.18
CA LEU A 1254 112.15 -6.33 65.93
C LEU A 1254 112.04 -5.56 67.25
N ALA A 1255 110.89 -4.96 67.50
CA ALA A 1255 110.49 -4.49 68.83
C ALA A 1255 109.62 -5.57 69.48
N LEU A 1256 110.15 -6.28 70.48
CA LEU A 1256 109.43 -7.31 71.22
C LEU A 1256 109.10 -6.83 72.64
N GLU A 1257 107.82 -6.60 72.90
CA GLU A 1257 107.30 -6.15 74.20
C GLU A 1257 106.42 -7.24 74.81
N ALA A 1258 106.98 -8.07 75.68
CA ALA A 1258 106.26 -9.11 76.39
C ALA A 1258 106.73 -9.28 77.84
N ASN A 1259 105.83 -9.70 78.73
CA ASN A 1259 106.19 -9.99 80.13
C ASN A 1259 107.03 -11.28 80.24
N GLU A 1260 106.76 -12.24 79.37
CA GLU A 1260 107.45 -13.54 79.33
C GLU A 1260 107.63 -13.99 77.87
N THR A 1261 108.82 -14.47 77.50
CA THR A 1261 109.09 -15.01 76.17
C THR A 1261 109.76 -16.37 76.27
N ASP A 1262 109.09 -17.40 75.76
CA ASP A 1262 109.59 -18.77 75.65
C ASP A 1262 109.95 -19.06 74.19
N ASN A 1263 111.24 -19.18 73.90
CA ASN A 1263 111.73 -19.39 72.55
C ASN A 1263 112.51 -20.71 72.42
N THR A 1264 112.06 -21.58 71.52
CA THR A 1264 112.82 -22.74 71.01
C THR A 1264 112.99 -22.73 69.49
N GLY A 1265 112.37 -21.75 68.81
CA GLY A 1265 112.58 -21.46 67.39
C GLY A 1265 113.62 -20.35 67.15
N THR A 1266 113.55 -19.74 65.98
CA THR A 1266 114.44 -18.64 65.55
C THR A 1266 113.76 -17.30 65.79
N ILE A 1267 114.46 -16.37 66.43
CA ILE A 1267 114.06 -14.96 66.51
C ILE A 1267 115.05 -14.14 65.66
N VAL A 1268 114.56 -13.19 64.86
CA VAL A 1268 115.38 -12.45 63.89
C VAL A 1268 115.19 -10.94 64.06
N GLY A 1269 116.33 -10.23 64.11
CA GLY A 1269 116.41 -8.76 64.19
C GLY A 1269 115.99 -8.13 65.51
N MET A 1270 115.87 -8.92 66.58
CA MET A 1270 115.48 -8.50 67.95
C MET A 1270 116.23 -7.30 68.49
#